data_AF-A0A554VLD4-F1
#
_entry.id   AF-A0A554VLD4-F1
#
_cell.length_a   1.000
_cell.length_b   1.000
_cell.length_c   1.000
_cell.angle_alpha   90.00
_cell.angle_beta   90.00
_cell.angle_gamma   90.00
#
_symmetry.space_group_name_H-M   'P 1'
#
loop_
_entity.id
_entity.type
_entity.pdbx_description
1 polymer ?
#
loop_
_entity_poly.entity_id
_entity_poly.type
_entity_poly.pdbx_seq_one_letter_code
_entity_poly.pdbx_strand_id
1 'polypeptide(L)'
;MENLYEKTSAEVPENLTKPTSSFRRHVWLAMGGLILFVAAYTTLTWWFGHTAYRLFSDSFSGGKDAFMDFVIALPNLFLFIFMIKALFFIKRGGDPNQKEITEKEEPTLFSYLYQLADDAGAPRPHKVFLSSRVNASVSYDLSVLNFFFPSKKNLEIGIGLINVLNLGEFKAVLAHEFGHFAQRSMLVGRWVYMSHQIAAHIIGKRDALDKFLQTISYLDLRIAWIGWILSLIVWSIRALVEICFKIVVIAHRALSREMEFHADLIAVSLTGSDALIHALHRLQAADDAYDKSLNMVNHALNKEKAVVDMFALQTNAIERMAYILNEKEYGVSPIIPKESPEKNRIFTSKLANPPKMWATHPADHDRENNAKKIYVSAPIDNRPAWVLFKNPEEIKRSITAALVETAKIKTTPLSTEESIAEQNKIFDKVYYDPKYRGVYLDRDFFRTYENASEIYLKDTSFADLKKEITSLYPESLNEDLEILKTINEEHVLLTALKEKILTAPGGVIMYRGEQISRKDLPAVIKNVDKELVEAQNKVRSHDQLSRSVSLASAKQIGNGWEKYLNNLSCILHYAEHSRANIEDAENVLYNVLNVVMADGKVTSSELDRLLRVANDLHGVLQKVYVNGESIQLTKELLDQLDTKSWQEYTGKFDLVYANRDNINKWMEVIESWTNTIKSALSKLRSIALESLLKSEEYVNNLVLNEQVSEQPAPMPSSLPEKYNLLIPGSERPIQKKLGWWDRFQTSDGVLPSIAKLAVAAAIISITVFAGSYVGTSSLAIYNGLGKQVIVQIDGKELELDPYTSKKIALSTTDGISVRTISADDQTEIESFTPETESTSEMYIYNIGNAAALLKWTIFYGGTPYNNDKYLGAARWSTTNADYVMEEPPSSMSTSGSSTTRDVLDAYANIAPGNLLSMVESKEDMTAMVLSHAKWDSRESPHIMTWLSVAQNFEGFNDILKDRLGKTPDDPLFLRMQQESAAGDAKSKVCEEHSKLAASHPDNGNYFYLKTRCMGDGPAQDNAFKQGNKKWPDNPWLAFAAGYTYANSQNWRNAEKCMKTAIKNEPALSYYISIDLKRIQNVLGKNDKGAFRSDIKIEYLDYIENLEKNEFKIKDSPDYAYTLLNKGDIKAAIEQVKNDDLQYVILRQAAVSDGAEPKVIESALSLSLQKGINDYTIWSAIGLAVREGQNLQPYKTKIKELYPERETIIFDFVDLVKNNNMAAAEAIIKDMRPLEIGSFYSLGTIILRDKAPKRWRANAKGLLFLNERPYFE
;
A
#
# COMPACT_ATOMS: atom_id res chain seq x y z
N MET A 1 -17.06 -47.97 -43.12
CA MET A 1 -16.98 -46.50 -42.94
C MET A 1 -16.00 -45.99 -43.97
N GLU A 2 -16.42 -45.07 -44.84
CA GLU A 2 -15.49 -44.35 -45.70
C GLU A 2 -14.62 -43.45 -44.83
N ASN A 3 -13.29 -43.61 -44.92
CA ASN A 3 -12.37 -42.71 -44.24
C ASN A 3 -12.28 -41.42 -45.07
N LEU A 4 -13.01 -40.38 -44.65
CA LEU A 4 -13.01 -39.07 -45.30
C LEU A 4 -11.80 -38.21 -44.93
N TYR A 5 -10.91 -38.69 -44.04
CA TYR A 5 -9.71 -37.98 -43.63
C TYR A 5 -8.54 -38.29 -44.57
N GLU A 6 -8.05 -37.26 -45.26
CA GLU A 6 -6.82 -37.33 -46.06
C GLU A 6 -5.64 -36.71 -45.31
N LYS A 7 -4.57 -37.49 -45.14
CA LYS A 7 -3.32 -37.01 -44.55
C LYS A 7 -2.56 -36.17 -45.57
N THR A 8 -1.94 -35.08 -45.11
CA THR A 8 -1.19 -34.17 -45.98
C THR A 8 -0.03 -34.87 -46.65
N SER A 9 0.06 -34.74 -47.98
CA SER A 9 1.10 -35.34 -48.81
C SER A 9 2.36 -34.46 -48.94
N ALA A 10 2.35 -33.25 -48.38
CA ALA A 10 3.43 -32.27 -48.46
C ALA A 10 4.61 -32.61 -47.54
N GLU A 11 5.84 -32.32 -47.98
CA GLU A 11 7.04 -32.37 -47.12
C GLU A 11 7.03 -31.20 -46.13
N VAL A 12 6.74 -31.49 -44.86
CA VAL A 12 6.73 -30.49 -43.77
C VAL A 12 8.09 -30.45 -43.08
N PRO A 13 8.75 -29.28 -42.97
CA PRO A 13 10.01 -29.16 -42.23
C PRO A 13 9.87 -29.51 -40.74
N GLU A 14 10.80 -30.33 -40.20
CA GLU A 14 10.77 -30.80 -38.79
C GLU A 14 10.80 -29.67 -37.74
N ASN A 15 11.22 -28.47 -38.11
CA ASN A 15 11.30 -27.31 -37.24
C ASN A 15 10.13 -26.32 -37.39
N LEU A 16 9.18 -26.55 -38.30
CA LEU A 16 8.09 -25.62 -38.58
C LEU A 16 7.24 -25.33 -37.34
N THR A 17 6.93 -26.35 -36.54
CA THR A 17 6.08 -26.27 -35.36
C THR A 17 6.86 -26.13 -34.05
N LYS A 18 8.17 -25.85 -34.08
CA LYS A 18 8.95 -25.65 -32.84
C LYS A 18 8.68 -24.26 -32.25
N PRO A 19 8.34 -24.14 -30.94
CA PRO A 19 8.08 -22.84 -30.32
C PRO A 19 9.30 -21.92 -30.34
N THR A 20 9.09 -20.63 -30.63
CA THR A 20 10.14 -19.62 -30.68
C THR A 20 10.77 -19.34 -29.30
N SER A 21 11.96 -18.75 -29.27
CA SER A 21 12.60 -18.30 -28.02
C SER A 21 11.80 -17.19 -27.32
N SER A 22 11.16 -16.31 -28.11
CA SER A 22 10.20 -15.30 -27.67
C SER A 22 9.04 -15.95 -26.90
N PHE A 23 8.41 -16.97 -27.51
CA PHE A 23 7.32 -17.72 -26.88
C PHE A 23 7.72 -18.27 -25.51
N ARG A 24 8.87 -18.96 -25.41
CA ARG A 24 9.35 -19.54 -24.14
C ARG A 24 9.56 -18.47 -23.06
N ARG A 25 10.12 -17.30 -23.43
CA ARG A 25 10.34 -16.20 -22.48
C ARG A 25 9.02 -15.64 -21.95
N HIS A 26 8.04 -15.40 -22.82
CA HIS A 26 6.73 -14.89 -22.43
C HIS A 26 5.97 -15.88 -21.53
N VAL A 27 6.07 -17.19 -21.81
CA VAL A 27 5.53 -18.25 -20.93
C VAL A 27 6.14 -18.15 -19.52
N TRP A 28 7.46 -18.07 -19.40
CA TRP A 28 8.13 -17.97 -18.10
C TRP A 28 7.77 -16.70 -17.33
N LEU A 29 7.64 -15.56 -18.02
CA LEU A 29 7.22 -14.31 -17.39
C LEU A 29 5.77 -14.37 -16.89
N ALA A 30 4.86 -14.92 -17.70
CA ALA A 30 3.46 -15.10 -17.31
C ALA A 30 3.32 -16.06 -16.12
N MET A 31 4.06 -17.19 -16.14
CA MET A 31 4.09 -18.15 -15.03
C MET A 31 4.70 -17.55 -13.76
N GLY A 32 5.82 -16.84 -13.87
CA GLY A 32 6.47 -16.18 -12.73
C GLY A 32 5.55 -15.13 -12.09
N GLY A 33 4.90 -14.28 -12.90
CA GLY A 33 3.94 -13.29 -12.43
C GLY A 33 2.71 -13.92 -11.76
N LEU A 34 2.20 -15.01 -12.32
CA LEU A 34 1.07 -15.75 -11.75
C LEU A 34 1.43 -16.43 -10.42
N ILE A 35 2.59 -17.11 -10.33
CA ILE A 35 3.05 -17.76 -9.10
C ILE A 35 3.26 -16.71 -8.01
N LEU A 36 3.89 -15.58 -8.34
CA LEU A 36 4.08 -14.48 -7.40
C LEU A 36 2.74 -13.93 -6.91
N PHE A 37 1.75 -13.76 -7.80
CA PHE A 37 0.41 -13.32 -7.44
C PHE A 37 -0.29 -14.31 -6.50
N VAL A 38 -0.28 -15.60 -6.82
CA VAL A 38 -0.90 -16.64 -5.98
C VAL A 38 -0.21 -16.72 -4.62
N ALA A 39 1.12 -16.67 -4.58
CA ALA A 39 1.88 -16.67 -3.33
C ALA A 39 1.55 -15.43 -2.47
N ALA A 40 1.58 -14.23 -3.05
CA ALA A 40 1.25 -13.00 -2.32
C ALA A 40 -0.19 -13.02 -1.78
N TYR A 41 -1.14 -13.46 -2.60
CA TYR A 41 -2.55 -13.53 -2.23
C TYR A 41 -2.82 -14.54 -1.11
N THR A 42 -2.25 -15.75 -1.23
CA THR A 42 -2.42 -16.82 -0.23
C THR A 42 -1.73 -16.48 1.08
N THR A 43 -0.51 -15.92 1.05
CA THR A 43 0.20 -15.44 2.24
C THR A 43 -0.59 -14.37 2.97
N LEU A 44 -1.12 -13.36 2.24
CA LEU A 44 -1.92 -12.30 2.85
C LEU A 44 -3.24 -12.83 3.43
N THR A 45 -3.90 -13.75 2.73
CA THR A 45 -5.13 -14.41 3.22
C THR A 45 -4.85 -15.20 4.50
N TRP A 46 -3.81 -16.03 4.47
CA TRP A 46 -3.39 -16.82 5.63
C TRP A 46 -3.03 -15.92 6.81
N TRP A 47 -2.33 -14.81 6.56
CA TRP A 47 -1.98 -13.84 7.59
C TRP A 47 -3.21 -13.25 8.29
N PHE A 48 -4.22 -12.75 7.55
CA PHE A 48 -5.45 -12.24 8.17
C PHE A 48 -6.20 -13.32 8.96
N GLY A 49 -6.26 -14.54 8.43
CA GLY A 49 -6.92 -15.67 9.11
C GLY A 49 -6.20 -16.10 10.38
N HIS A 50 -4.88 -16.20 10.33
CA HIS A 50 -4.03 -16.54 11.47
C HIS A 50 -4.09 -15.46 12.57
N THR A 51 -4.03 -14.18 12.20
CA THR A 51 -4.16 -13.06 13.14
C THR A 51 -5.54 -13.04 13.81
N ALA A 52 -6.62 -13.27 13.06
CA ALA A 52 -7.97 -13.38 13.64
C ALA A 52 -8.07 -14.56 14.61
N TYR A 53 -7.54 -15.73 14.23
CA TYR A 53 -7.53 -16.92 15.10
C TYR A 53 -6.78 -16.68 16.42
N ARG A 54 -5.57 -16.11 16.34
CA ARG A 54 -4.75 -15.77 17.52
C ARG A 54 -5.52 -14.84 18.46
N LEU A 55 -6.01 -13.70 17.97
CA LEU A 55 -6.72 -12.70 18.78
C LEU A 55 -8.04 -13.24 19.38
N PHE A 56 -8.77 -14.11 18.67
CA PHE A 56 -9.93 -14.77 19.26
C PHE A 56 -9.54 -15.77 20.35
N SER A 57 -8.48 -16.55 20.14
CA SER A 57 -7.96 -17.47 21.15
C SER A 57 -7.58 -16.73 22.43
N ASP A 58 -6.87 -15.60 22.29
CA ASP A 58 -6.46 -14.74 23.40
C ASP A 58 -7.67 -14.13 24.13
N SER A 59 -8.67 -13.63 23.37
CA SER A 59 -9.92 -13.12 23.94
C SER A 59 -10.69 -14.17 24.76
N PHE A 60 -10.79 -15.40 24.26
CA PHE A 60 -11.48 -16.49 24.96
C PHE A 60 -10.70 -17.05 26.16
N SER A 61 -9.40 -16.79 26.25
CA SER A 61 -8.57 -17.18 27.39
C SER A 61 -8.75 -16.29 28.63
N GLY A 62 -9.43 -15.14 28.51
CA GLY A 62 -9.86 -14.32 29.64
C GLY A 62 -8.85 -13.27 30.14
N GLY A 63 -7.88 -12.86 29.30
CA GLY A 63 -6.91 -11.81 29.63
C GLY A 63 -7.54 -10.42 29.85
N LYS A 64 -6.79 -9.50 30.47
CA LYS A 64 -7.24 -8.11 30.79
C LYS A 64 -7.69 -7.31 29.55
N ASP A 65 -7.16 -7.64 28.38
CA ASP A 65 -7.47 -6.99 27.09
C ASP A 65 -8.47 -7.77 26.22
N ALA A 66 -9.10 -8.83 26.76
CA ALA A 66 -9.96 -9.74 26.00
C ALA A 66 -11.04 -9.04 25.16
N PHE A 67 -11.58 -7.92 25.64
CA PHE A 67 -12.53 -7.10 24.88
C PHE A 67 -11.90 -6.43 23.65
N MET A 68 -10.70 -5.85 23.79
CA MET A 68 -10.01 -5.18 22.69
C MET A 68 -9.52 -6.20 21.65
N ASP A 69 -9.02 -7.36 22.10
CA ASP A 69 -8.64 -8.46 21.19
C ASP A 69 -9.84 -8.95 20.38
N PHE A 70 -11.01 -9.10 21.02
CA PHE A 70 -12.25 -9.44 20.32
C PHE A 70 -12.62 -8.40 19.25
N VAL A 71 -12.55 -7.11 19.62
CA VAL A 71 -12.88 -6.00 18.72
C VAL A 71 -11.92 -5.94 17.53
N ILE A 72 -10.63 -6.23 17.71
CA ILE A 72 -9.62 -6.23 16.63
C ILE A 72 -9.66 -7.51 15.80
N ALA A 73 -10.06 -8.65 16.39
CA ALA A 73 -10.24 -9.92 15.67
C ALA A 73 -11.35 -9.83 14.61
N LEU A 74 -12.43 -9.09 14.88
CA LEU A 74 -13.58 -8.94 13.97
C LEU A 74 -13.20 -8.35 12.58
N PRO A 75 -12.50 -7.20 12.47
CA PRO A 75 -11.96 -6.70 11.21
C PRO A 75 -11.07 -7.71 10.45
N ASN A 76 -10.19 -8.42 11.16
CA ASN A 76 -9.29 -9.40 10.54
C ASN A 76 -10.07 -10.61 9.98
N LEU A 77 -11.06 -11.10 10.73
CA LEU A 77 -11.97 -12.15 10.27
C LEU A 77 -12.78 -11.69 9.05
N PHE A 78 -13.28 -10.45 9.07
CA PHE A 78 -13.98 -9.88 7.93
C PHE A 78 -13.10 -9.86 6.67
N LEU A 79 -11.84 -9.41 6.78
CA LEU A 79 -10.89 -9.38 5.67
C LEU A 79 -10.53 -10.80 5.18
N PHE A 80 -10.35 -11.75 6.09
CA PHE A 80 -10.14 -13.17 5.77
C PHE A 80 -11.31 -13.73 4.96
N ILE A 81 -12.56 -13.54 5.41
CA ILE A 81 -13.76 -13.98 4.70
C ILE A 81 -13.88 -13.26 3.34
N PHE A 82 -13.58 -11.95 3.30
CA PHE A 82 -13.58 -11.15 2.07
C PHE A 82 -12.61 -11.69 1.02
N MET A 83 -11.42 -12.16 1.42
CA MET A 83 -10.46 -12.79 0.52
C MET A 83 -10.94 -14.20 0.12
N ILE A 84 -11.25 -15.05 1.08
CA ILE A 84 -11.60 -16.46 0.80
C ILE A 84 -12.84 -16.63 -0.08
N LYS A 85 -13.87 -15.77 0.05
CA LYS A 85 -15.12 -15.92 -0.72
C LYS A 85 -14.87 -16.00 -2.23
N ALA A 86 -13.85 -15.30 -2.74
CA ALA A 86 -13.53 -15.24 -4.16
C ALA A 86 -13.10 -16.60 -4.73
N LEU A 87 -12.64 -17.52 -3.88
CA LEU A 87 -12.25 -18.87 -4.28
C LEU A 87 -13.47 -19.80 -4.49
N PHE A 88 -14.65 -19.46 -3.95
CA PHE A 88 -15.84 -20.32 -3.99
C PHE A 88 -16.86 -19.93 -5.07
N PHE A 89 -16.83 -18.69 -5.58
CA PHE A 89 -17.76 -18.21 -6.61
C PHE A 89 -17.19 -18.33 -8.04
N ILE A 90 -16.90 -19.56 -8.49
CA ILE A 90 -16.57 -19.81 -9.90
C ILE A 90 -17.84 -20.18 -10.66
N LYS A 91 -18.18 -19.39 -11.68
CA LYS A 91 -19.34 -19.66 -12.54
C LYS A 91 -19.03 -20.93 -13.34
N ARG A 92 -19.85 -21.98 -13.19
CA ARG A 92 -19.80 -23.15 -14.08
C ARG A 92 -20.33 -22.70 -15.44
N GLY A 93 -19.42 -22.50 -16.39
CA GLY A 93 -19.75 -22.09 -17.75
C GLY A 93 -20.39 -23.25 -18.52
N GLY A 94 -21.55 -22.99 -19.08
CA GLY A 94 -22.17 -23.76 -20.14
C GLY A 94 -23.14 -22.82 -20.84
N ASP A 95 -22.94 -22.59 -22.14
CA ASP A 95 -23.90 -21.81 -22.92
C ASP A 95 -25.17 -22.67 -23.05
N PRO A 96 -26.34 -22.24 -22.53
CA PRO A 96 -27.57 -23.01 -22.63
C PRO A 96 -27.99 -23.29 -24.08
N ASN A 97 -27.39 -22.60 -25.06
CA ASN A 97 -27.69 -22.74 -26.49
C ASN A 97 -26.76 -23.73 -27.23
N GLN A 98 -25.90 -24.47 -26.52
CA GLN A 98 -25.02 -25.49 -27.11
C GLN A 98 -25.65 -26.89 -27.04
N LYS A 99 -25.60 -27.64 -28.15
CA LYS A 99 -26.07 -29.03 -28.23
C LYS A 99 -24.88 -29.99 -28.15
N GLU A 100 -24.77 -30.78 -27.08
CA GLU A 100 -23.78 -31.86 -26.98
C GLU A 100 -24.11 -32.96 -28.00
N ILE A 101 -23.11 -33.42 -28.76
CA ILE A 101 -23.21 -34.56 -29.67
C ILE A 101 -22.25 -35.66 -29.25
N THR A 102 -22.61 -36.91 -29.57
CA THR A 102 -21.85 -38.11 -29.20
C THR A 102 -21.35 -38.89 -30.42
N GLU A 103 -20.32 -39.71 -30.22
CA GLU A 103 -19.76 -40.59 -31.27
C GLU A 103 -20.82 -41.54 -31.87
N LYS A 104 -21.84 -41.92 -31.11
CA LYS A 104 -22.94 -42.76 -31.60
C LYS A 104 -23.88 -42.02 -32.55
N GLU A 105 -24.04 -40.72 -32.35
CA GLU A 105 -24.89 -39.87 -33.19
C GLU A 105 -24.17 -39.50 -34.49
N GLU A 106 -22.90 -39.10 -34.40
CA GLU A 106 -22.09 -38.64 -35.54
C GLU A 106 -20.74 -39.38 -35.66
N PRO A 107 -20.72 -40.69 -36.01
CA PRO A 107 -19.50 -41.50 -36.00
C PRO A 107 -18.43 -41.04 -36.99
N THR A 108 -18.83 -40.53 -38.16
CA THR A 108 -17.91 -40.04 -39.20
C THR A 108 -17.16 -38.79 -38.73
N LEU A 109 -17.86 -37.82 -38.12
CA LEU A 109 -17.26 -36.63 -37.54
C LEU A 109 -16.26 -36.99 -36.43
N PHE A 110 -16.64 -37.87 -35.49
CA PHE A 110 -15.75 -38.25 -34.39
C PHE A 110 -14.49 -39.00 -34.89
N SER A 111 -14.63 -39.90 -35.87
CA SER A 111 -13.49 -40.53 -36.52
C SER A 111 -12.56 -39.49 -37.17
N TYR A 112 -13.12 -38.49 -37.83
CA TYR A 112 -12.36 -37.40 -38.45
C TYR A 112 -11.63 -36.54 -37.41
N LEU A 113 -12.31 -36.16 -36.33
CA LEU A 113 -11.74 -35.38 -35.22
C LEU A 113 -10.64 -36.14 -34.49
N TYR A 114 -10.80 -37.46 -34.27
CA TYR A 114 -9.80 -38.29 -33.62
C TYR A 114 -8.55 -38.44 -34.47
N GLN A 115 -8.70 -38.68 -35.77
CA GLN A 115 -7.56 -38.75 -36.68
C GLN A 115 -6.82 -37.40 -36.77
N LEU A 116 -7.56 -36.30 -36.82
CA LEU A 116 -6.98 -34.96 -36.81
C LEU A 116 -6.23 -34.66 -35.50
N ALA A 117 -6.80 -35.04 -34.35
CA ALA A 117 -6.15 -34.88 -33.05
C ALA A 117 -4.85 -35.70 -32.97
N ASP A 118 -4.90 -36.95 -33.43
CA ASP A 118 -3.74 -37.85 -33.42
C ASP A 118 -2.61 -37.30 -34.32
N ASP A 119 -2.92 -36.80 -35.52
CA ASP A 119 -1.94 -36.19 -36.43
C ASP A 119 -1.42 -34.82 -35.93
N ALA A 120 -2.24 -34.05 -35.20
CA ALA A 120 -1.82 -32.80 -34.55
C ALA A 120 -0.97 -33.02 -33.28
N GLY A 121 -0.82 -34.26 -32.80
CA GLY A 121 -0.18 -34.56 -31.52
C GLY A 121 -1.00 -34.02 -30.33
N ALA A 122 -2.31 -33.91 -30.49
CA ALA A 122 -3.24 -33.30 -29.57
C ALA A 122 -4.09 -34.36 -28.83
N PRO A 123 -4.50 -34.11 -27.58
CA PRO A 123 -5.47 -35.00 -26.91
C PRO A 123 -6.82 -34.96 -27.62
N ARG A 124 -7.52 -36.10 -27.66
CA ARG A 124 -8.88 -36.19 -28.22
C ARG A 124 -9.89 -35.36 -27.40
N PRO A 125 -10.92 -34.77 -28.02
CA PRO A 125 -11.93 -33.98 -27.31
C PRO A 125 -12.77 -34.84 -26.37
N HIS A 126 -13.04 -34.32 -25.17
CA HIS A 126 -13.87 -35.00 -24.17
C HIS A 126 -15.35 -34.96 -24.52
N LYS A 127 -15.83 -33.77 -24.89
CA LYS A 127 -17.18 -33.50 -25.38
C LYS A 127 -17.10 -32.63 -26.62
N VAL A 128 -18.05 -32.82 -27.54
CA VAL A 128 -18.19 -31.99 -28.74
C VAL A 128 -19.57 -31.34 -28.69
N PHE A 129 -19.61 -30.02 -28.84
CA PHE A 129 -20.83 -29.21 -28.83
C PHE A 129 -21.04 -28.57 -30.19
N LEU A 130 -22.29 -28.55 -30.64
CA LEU A 130 -22.72 -27.77 -31.80
C LEU A 130 -23.38 -26.48 -31.34
N SER A 131 -23.09 -25.38 -32.03
CA SER A 131 -23.76 -24.08 -31.82
C SER A 131 -24.16 -23.44 -33.14
N SER A 132 -25.02 -22.42 -33.11
CA SER A 132 -25.46 -21.73 -34.33
C SER A 132 -24.37 -20.84 -34.95
N ARG A 133 -23.33 -20.50 -34.20
CA ARG A 133 -22.40 -19.41 -34.52
C ARG A 133 -21.48 -19.76 -35.70
N VAL A 134 -20.88 -18.74 -36.29
CA VAL A 134 -19.71 -18.87 -37.18
C VAL A 134 -18.47 -18.91 -36.29
N ASN A 135 -18.27 -20.01 -35.58
CA ASN A 135 -17.17 -20.15 -34.63
C ASN A 135 -16.72 -21.61 -34.49
N ALA A 136 -15.49 -21.83 -34.07
CA ALA A 136 -14.98 -23.09 -33.56
C ALA A 136 -14.08 -22.73 -32.38
N SER A 137 -14.26 -23.37 -31.23
CA SER A 137 -13.49 -22.99 -30.05
C SER A 137 -13.22 -24.15 -29.11
N VAL A 138 -12.10 -24.06 -28.39
CA VAL A 138 -11.76 -24.99 -27.31
C VAL A 138 -12.22 -24.44 -25.97
N SER A 139 -13.05 -25.20 -25.26
CA SER A 139 -13.51 -24.86 -23.91
C SER A 139 -13.08 -25.91 -22.87
N TYR A 140 -13.19 -25.55 -21.59
CA TYR A 140 -12.83 -26.41 -20.47
C TYR A 140 -13.89 -26.31 -19.39
N ASP A 141 -14.16 -27.42 -18.70
CA ASP A 141 -14.97 -27.39 -17.48
C ASP A 141 -14.16 -26.70 -16.38
N LEU A 142 -14.51 -25.46 -16.04
CA LEU A 142 -13.78 -24.66 -15.05
C LEU A 142 -14.16 -25.08 -13.62
N SER A 143 -13.14 -25.41 -12.82
CA SER A 143 -13.23 -25.71 -11.39
C SER A 143 -11.95 -25.31 -10.67
N VAL A 144 -12.03 -24.91 -9.40
CA VAL A 144 -10.86 -24.65 -8.53
C VAL A 144 -9.92 -25.86 -8.48
N LEU A 145 -10.50 -27.07 -8.53
CA LEU A 145 -9.75 -28.34 -8.54
C LEU A 145 -8.80 -28.44 -9.74
N ASN A 146 -9.05 -27.70 -10.81
CA ASN A 146 -8.20 -27.70 -12.00
C ASN A 146 -6.85 -26.98 -11.78
N PHE A 147 -6.62 -26.29 -10.65
CA PHE A 147 -5.26 -25.89 -10.26
C PHE A 147 -4.37 -27.10 -10.02
N PHE A 148 -4.95 -28.18 -9.46
CA PHE A 148 -4.23 -29.38 -9.06
C PHE A 148 -4.38 -30.53 -10.06
N PHE A 149 -5.47 -30.56 -10.83
CA PHE A 149 -5.77 -31.64 -11.78
C PHE A 149 -5.90 -31.15 -13.24
N PRO A 150 -5.54 -31.97 -14.25
CA PRO A 150 -5.79 -31.66 -15.66
C PRO A 150 -7.29 -31.56 -15.95
N SER A 151 -7.71 -30.47 -16.59
CA SER A 151 -9.10 -30.28 -17.03
C SER A 151 -9.32 -30.96 -18.38
N LYS A 152 -10.47 -31.59 -18.55
CA LYS A 152 -10.89 -32.16 -19.83
C LYS A 152 -11.23 -31.04 -20.82
N LYS A 153 -10.81 -31.19 -22.08
CA LYS A 153 -11.00 -30.19 -23.15
C LYS A 153 -12.26 -30.55 -23.94
N ASN A 154 -13.15 -29.60 -24.12
CA ASN A 154 -14.34 -29.73 -24.95
C ASN A 154 -14.14 -28.92 -26.24
N LEU A 155 -14.73 -29.38 -27.33
CA LEU A 155 -14.68 -28.70 -28.63
C LEU A 155 -16.06 -28.17 -28.97
N GLU A 156 -16.18 -26.88 -29.26
CA GLU A 156 -17.37 -26.29 -29.87
C GLU A 156 -17.16 -26.15 -31.37
N ILE A 157 -18.14 -26.60 -32.16
CA ILE A 157 -18.18 -26.44 -33.61
C ILE A 157 -19.48 -25.72 -33.97
N GLY A 158 -19.35 -24.48 -34.39
CA GLY A 158 -20.45 -23.67 -34.87
C GLY A 158 -20.84 -24.09 -36.28
N ILE A 159 -22.11 -24.44 -36.47
CA ILE A 159 -22.60 -24.93 -37.75
C ILE A 159 -22.73 -23.83 -38.81
N GLY A 160 -22.73 -22.54 -38.40
CA GLY A 160 -22.65 -21.41 -39.33
C GLY A 160 -21.32 -21.34 -40.07
N LEU A 161 -20.25 -21.88 -39.49
CA LEU A 161 -18.94 -22.05 -40.15
C LEU A 161 -18.97 -23.25 -41.12
N ILE A 162 -19.56 -24.37 -40.69
CA ILE A 162 -19.70 -25.60 -41.51
C ILE A 162 -20.52 -25.31 -42.78
N ASN A 163 -21.52 -24.43 -42.67
CA ASN A 163 -22.38 -24.08 -43.78
C ASN A 163 -21.66 -23.33 -44.91
N VAL A 164 -20.55 -22.67 -44.61
CA VAL A 164 -19.80 -21.88 -45.59
C VAL A 164 -18.54 -22.62 -46.03
N LEU A 165 -17.73 -23.13 -45.11
CA LEU A 165 -16.40 -23.69 -45.42
C LEU A 165 -16.47 -25.04 -46.16
N ASN A 166 -15.51 -25.27 -47.06
CA ASN A 166 -15.27 -26.61 -47.59
C ASN A 166 -14.51 -27.48 -46.58
N LEU A 167 -14.34 -28.78 -46.87
CA LEU A 167 -13.76 -29.73 -45.95
C LEU A 167 -12.28 -29.44 -45.65
N GLY A 168 -11.51 -28.95 -46.62
CA GLY A 168 -10.10 -28.56 -46.44
C GLY A 168 -9.91 -27.31 -45.58
N GLU A 169 -10.74 -26.28 -45.80
CA GLU A 169 -10.80 -25.07 -44.99
C GLU A 169 -11.28 -25.38 -43.57
N PHE A 170 -12.31 -26.22 -43.43
CA PHE A 170 -12.82 -26.69 -42.15
C PHE A 170 -11.76 -27.51 -41.40
N LYS A 171 -11.02 -28.38 -42.10
CA LYS A 171 -9.85 -29.09 -41.56
C LYS A 171 -8.82 -28.11 -41.03
N ALA A 172 -8.54 -27.02 -41.75
CA ALA A 172 -7.55 -26.02 -41.34
C ALA A 172 -7.97 -25.28 -40.07
N VAL A 173 -9.25 -24.88 -39.97
CA VAL A 173 -9.80 -24.28 -38.74
C VAL A 173 -9.75 -25.27 -37.58
N LEU A 174 -10.21 -26.51 -37.77
CA LEU A 174 -10.11 -27.53 -36.72
C LEU A 174 -8.65 -27.84 -36.35
N ALA A 175 -7.73 -27.87 -37.31
CA ALA A 175 -6.31 -28.10 -37.06
C ALA A 175 -5.69 -26.97 -36.23
N HIS A 176 -6.11 -25.72 -36.45
CA HIS A 176 -5.76 -24.59 -35.61
C HIS A 176 -6.29 -24.79 -34.17
N GLU A 177 -7.57 -25.14 -34.01
CA GLU A 177 -8.13 -25.49 -32.70
C GLU A 177 -7.40 -26.68 -32.05
N PHE A 178 -7.00 -27.69 -32.81
CA PHE A 178 -6.20 -28.80 -32.28
C PHE A 178 -4.74 -28.40 -31.97
N GLY A 179 -4.20 -27.39 -32.64
CA GLY A 179 -2.95 -26.75 -32.27
C GLY A 179 -3.02 -26.15 -30.86
N HIS A 180 -4.15 -25.53 -30.54
CA HIS A 180 -4.53 -25.14 -29.18
C HIS A 180 -4.68 -26.36 -28.24
N PHE A 181 -5.18 -27.51 -28.69
CA PHE A 181 -5.20 -28.74 -27.88
C PHE A 181 -3.79 -29.26 -27.53
N ALA A 182 -2.84 -29.26 -28.46
CA ALA A 182 -1.49 -29.79 -28.29
C ALA A 182 -0.57 -28.90 -27.43
N GLN A 183 -0.82 -27.60 -27.41
CA GLN A 183 -0.02 -26.64 -26.66
C GLN A 183 -0.12 -26.85 -25.13
N ARG A 184 0.97 -27.30 -24.49
CA ARG A 184 1.06 -27.41 -23.02
C ARG A 184 0.98 -26.03 -22.32
N SER A 185 1.33 -24.95 -23.02
CA SER A 185 1.21 -23.55 -22.57
C SER A 185 -0.23 -23.11 -22.31
N MET A 186 -1.24 -23.82 -22.85
CA MET A 186 -2.65 -23.59 -22.50
C MET A 186 -2.95 -23.76 -21.01
N LEU A 187 -2.14 -24.54 -20.28
CA LEU A 187 -2.23 -24.60 -18.81
C LEU A 187 -2.03 -23.21 -18.18
N VAL A 188 -1.12 -22.41 -18.74
CA VAL A 188 -0.86 -21.02 -18.32
C VAL A 188 -2.05 -20.13 -18.66
N GLY A 189 -2.61 -20.22 -19.87
CA GLY A 189 -3.82 -19.49 -20.26
C GLY A 189 -5.01 -19.77 -19.33
N ARG A 190 -5.23 -21.05 -18.97
CA ARG A 190 -6.25 -21.49 -18.01
C ARG A 190 -6.03 -20.90 -16.62
N TRP A 191 -4.81 -20.96 -16.09
CA TRP A 191 -4.53 -20.41 -14.77
C TRP A 191 -4.68 -18.88 -14.76
N VAL A 192 -4.25 -18.19 -15.82
CA VAL A 192 -4.48 -16.76 -15.97
C VAL A 192 -5.97 -16.45 -16.03
N TYR A 193 -6.76 -17.23 -16.77
CA TYR A 193 -8.22 -17.07 -16.85
C TYR A 193 -8.92 -17.31 -15.50
N MET A 194 -8.50 -18.33 -14.76
CA MET A 194 -9.04 -18.60 -13.43
C MET A 194 -8.65 -17.48 -12.43
N SER A 195 -7.40 -17.04 -12.45
CA SER A 195 -6.96 -15.85 -11.71
C SER A 195 -7.71 -14.59 -12.14
N HIS A 196 -8.10 -14.48 -13.42
CA HIS A 196 -8.96 -13.40 -13.91
C HIS A 196 -10.34 -13.44 -13.27
N GLN A 197 -10.99 -14.61 -13.22
CA GLN A 197 -12.30 -14.72 -12.57
C GLN A 197 -12.23 -14.41 -11.08
N ILE A 198 -11.20 -14.90 -10.38
CA ILE A 198 -10.98 -14.58 -8.96
C ILE A 198 -10.77 -13.07 -8.78
N ALA A 199 -9.89 -12.45 -9.58
CA ALA A 199 -9.64 -11.01 -9.54
C ALA A 199 -10.89 -10.19 -9.88
N ALA A 200 -11.63 -10.56 -10.94
CA ALA A 200 -12.86 -9.90 -11.36
C ALA A 200 -13.95 -9.99 -10.29
N HIS A 201 -14.04 -11.11 -9.54
CA HIS A 201 -14.99 -11.23 -8.44
C HIS A 201 -14.60 -10.35 -7.24
N ILE A 202 -13.31 -10.25 -6.93
CA ILE A 202 -12.78 -9.40 -5.85
C ILE A 202 -12.96 -7.91 -6.19
N ILE A 203 -12.64 -7.53 -7.43
CA ILE A 203 -12.60 -6.14 -7.90
C ILE A 203 -14.00 -5.63 -8.26
N GLY A 204 -14.75 -6.39 -9.07
CA GLY A 204 -15.91 -5.88 -9.81
C GLY A 204 -17.26 -6.09 -9.14
N LYS A 205 -17.44 -7.13 -8.32
CA LYS A 205 -18.76 -7.45 -7.75
C LYS A 205 -18.94 -6.82 -6.37
N ARG A 206 -19.73 -5.75 -6.29
CA ARG A 206 -20.25 -5.25 -5.01
C ARG A 206 -21.24 -6.25 -4.45
N ASP A 207 -20.94 -6.82 -3.30
CA ASP A 207 -21.75 -7.88 -2.70
C ASP A 207 -22.27 -7.52 -1.30
N ALA A 208 -22.78 -8.52 -0.57
CA ALA A 208 -23.34 -8.33 0.76
C ALA A 208 -22.33 -7.73 1.75
N LEU A 209 -21.03 -8.04 1.60
CA LEU A 209 -19.99 -7.47 2.47
C LEU A 209 -19.73 -5.99 2.15
N ASP A 210 -19.79 -5.59 0.87
CA ASP A 210 -19.70 -4.18 0.49
C ASP A 210 -20.92 -3.38 0.99
N LYS A 211 -22.12 -3.96 0.91
CA LYS A 211 -23.33 -3.34 1.48
C LYS A 211 -23.20 -3.18 2.99
N PHE A 212 -22.69 -4.19 3.69
CA PHE A 212 -22.45 -4.13 5.12
C PHE A 212 -21.45 -3.02 5.49
N LEU A 213 -20.33 -2.89 4.76
CA LEU A 213 -19.37 -1.79 4.94
C LEU A 213 -20.00 -0.42 4.71
N GLN A 214 -20.83 -0.28 3.67
CA GLN A 214 -21.58 0.95 3.43
C GLN A 214 -22.53 1.26 4.59
N THR A 215 -23.30 0.28 5.06
CA THR A 215 -24.19 0.47 6.21
C THR A 215 -23.44 0.99 7.43
N ILE A 216 -22.31 0.36 7.81
CA ILE A 216 -21.47 0.82 8.93
C ILE A 216 -20.96 2.25 8.69
N SER A 217 -20.52 2.55 7.46
CA SER A 217 -19.95 3.85 7.08
C SER A 217 -20.96 5.00 7.13
N TYR A 218 -22.27 4.71 7.17
CA TYR A 218 -23.36 5.69 7.29
C TYR A 218 -24.02 5.74 8.67
N LEU A 219 -23.56 4.92 9.63
CA LEU A 219 -23.99 5.02 11.03
C LEU A 219 -23.43 6.30 11.69
N ASP A 220 -23.76 6.49 12.97
CA ASP A 220 -23.21 7.57 13.80
C ASP A 220 -21.67 7.64 13.70
N LEU A 221 -21.12 8.85 13.78
CA LEU A 221 -19.70 9.16 13.63
C LEU A 221 -18.80 8.28 14.52
N ARG A 222 -19.30 7.84 15.68
CA ARG A 222 -18.58 6.96 16.64
C ARG A 222 -18.26 5.57 16.09
N ILE A 223 -18.99 5.11 15.08
CA ILE A 223 -18.86 3.77 14.46
C ILE A 223 -18.42 3.91 12.99
N ALA A 224 -18.85 4.97 12.30
CA ALA A 224 -18.59 5.19 10.88
C ALA A 224 -17.10 5.15 10.50
N TRP A 225 -16.21 5.64 11.38
CA TRP A 225 -14.76 5.61 11.15
C TRP A 225 -14.20 4.19 10.98
N ILE A 226 -14.78 3.18 11.64
CA ILE A 226 -14.41 1.77 11.46
C ILE A 226 -14.76 1.32 10.04
N GLY A 227 -15.95 1.69 9.57
CA GLY A 227 -16.40 1.43 8.20
C GLY A 227 -15.51 2.12 7.16
N TRP A 228 -15.06 3.35 7.41
CA TRP A 228 -14.17 4.08 6.52
C TRP A 228 -12.78 3.44 6.43
N ILE A 229 -12.20 3.05 7.57
CA ILE A 229 -10.90 2.35 7.61
C ILE A 229 -11.00 1.01 6.89
N LEU A 230 -12.01 0.19 7.19
CA LEU A 230 -12.22 -1.09 6.51
C LEU A 230 -12.44 -0.91 5.00
N SER A 231 -13.20 0.10 4.60
CA SER A 231 -13.40 0.43 3.18
C SER A 231 -12.10 0.82 2.49
N LEU A 232 -11.22 1.56 3.18
CA LEU A 232 -9.91 1.93 2.66
C LEU A 232 -8.98 0.71 2.52
N ILE A 233 -8.98 -0.20 3.51
CA ILE A 233 -8.20 -1.45 3.45
C ILE A 233 -8.73 -2.34 2.32
N VAL A 234 -10.04 -2.54 2.20
CA VAL A 234 -10.64 -3.30 1.10
C VAL A 234 -10.31 -2.68 -0.26
N TRP A 235 -10.36 -1.34 -0.38
CA TRP A 235 -9.92 -0.64 -1.58
C TRP A 235 -8.44 -0.92 -1.89
N SER A 236 -7.56 -0.91 -0.88
CA SER A 236 -6.14 -1.19 -1.06
C SER A 236 -5.87 -2.63 -1.52
N ILE A 237 -6.59 -3.61 -0.96
CA ILE A 237 -6.51 -5.02 -1.39
C ILE A 237 -6.98 -5.16 -2.84
N ARG A 238 -8.12 -4.55 -3.20
CA ARG A 238 -8.62 -4.54 -4.59
C ARG A 238 -7.62 -3.89 -5.54
N ALA A 239 -7.05 -2.76 -5.15
CA ALA A 239 -6.04 -2.04 -5.93
C ALA A 239 -4.79 -2.89 -6.16
N LEU A 240 -4.26 -3.53 -5.11
CA LEU A 240 -3.10 -4.42 -5.21
C LEU A 240 -3.40 -5.60 -6.14
N VAL A 241 -4.54 -6.27 -5.96
CA VAL A 241 -4.97 -7.40 -6.79
C VAL A 241 -5.13 -6.98 -8.25
N GLU A 242 -5.78 -5.83 -8.51
CA GLU A 242 -5.97 -5.29 -9.84
C GLU A 242 -4.63 -5.03 -10.55
N ILE A 243 -3.68 -4.36 -9.88
CA ILE A 243 -2.40 -3.99 -10.49
C ILE A 243 -1.54 -5.23 -10.74
N CYS A 244 -1.42 -6.13 -9.76
CA CYS A 244 -0.71 -7.38 -9.93
C CYS A 244 -1.31 -8.18 -11.09
N PHE A 245 -2.63 -8.21 -11.19
CA PHE A 245 -3.31 -8.90 -12.27
C PHE A 245 -3.13 -8.22 -13.63
N LYS A 246 -3.09 -6.89 -13.72
CA LYS A 246 -2.77 -6.18 -14.99
C LYS A 246 -1.41 -6.59 -15.56
N ILE A 247 -0.40 -6.79 -14.71
CA ILE A 247 0.92 -7.27 -15.14
C ILE A 247 0.81 -8.67 -15.76
N VAL A 248 0.04 -9.57 -15.11
CA VAL A 248 -0.24 -10.92 -15.63
C VAL A 248 -1.01 -10.86 -16.96
N VAL A 249 -2.01 -9.98 -17.09
CA VAL A 249 -2.78 -9.80 -18.33
C VAL A 249 -1.92 -9.29 -19.47
N ILE A 250 -1.02 -8.33 -19.21
CA ILE A 250 -0.09 -7.82 -20.24
C ILE A 250 0.82 -8.96 -20.73
N ALA A 251 1.39 -9.74 -19.81
CA ALA A 251 2.20 -10.90 -20.16
C ALA A 251 1.38 -11.97 -20.91
N HIS A 252 0.13 -12.18 -20.51
CA HIS A 252 -0.77 -13.13 -21.15
C HIS A 252 -1.21 -12.69 -22.55
N ARG A 253 -1.49 -11.41 -22.80
CA ARG A 253 -1.84 -10.89 -24.12
C ARG A 253 -0.70 -11.09 -25.14
N ALA A 254 0.54 -10.87 -24.72
CA ALA A 254 1.71 -11.16 -25.55
C ALA A 254 1.86 -12.66 -25.84
N LEU A 255 1.65 -13.49 -24.82
CA LEU A 255 1.66 -14.95 -24.96
C LEU A 255 0.54 -15.46 -25.88
N SER A 256 -0.68 -14.93 -25.76
CA SER A 256 -1.85 -15.34 -26.55
C SER A 256 -1.57 -15.23 -28.03
N ARG A 257 -0.99 -14.11 -28.46
CA ARG A 257 -0.59 -13.89 -29.85
C ARG A 257 0.37 -14.95 -30.38
N GLU A 258 1.40 -15.29 -29.60
CA GLU A 258 2.37 -16.30 -30.01
C GLU A 258 1.75 -17.71 -29.99
N MET A 259 0.76 -17.96 -29.12
CA MET A 259 -0.05 -19.19 -29.16
C MET A 259 -0.88 -19.30 -30.44
N GLU A 260 -1.43 -18.17 -30.94
CA GLU A 260 -2.17 -18.12 -32.22
C GLU A 260 -1.27 -18.42 -33.42
N PHE A 261 -0.12 -17.76 -33.52
CA PHE A 261 0.83 -18.03 -34.61
C PHE A 261 1.35 -19.46 -34.60
N HIS A 262 1.53 -20.03 -33.40
CA HIS A 262 1.92 -21.42 -33.28
C HIS A 262 0.79 -22.39 -33.67
N ALA A 263 -0.47 -22.09 -33.32
CA ALA A 263 -1.63 -22.85 -33.76
C ALA A 263 -1.80 -22.79 -35.30
N ASP A 264 -1.57 -21.62 -35.91
CA ASP A 264 -1.53 -21.46 -37.36
C ASP A 264 -0.46 -22.35 -38.00
N LEU A 265 0.75 -22.41 -37.45
CA LEU A 265 1.81 -23.28 -37.97
C LEU A 265 1.48 -24.77 -37.84
N ILE A 266 0.75 -25.17 -36.79
CA ILE A 266 0.22 -26.54 -36.68
C ILE A 266 -0.82 -26.79 -37.77
N ALA A 267 -1.75 -25.86 -38.01
CA ALA A 267 -2.70 -25.96 -39.12
C ALA A 267 -1.97 -26.09 -40.46
N VAL A 268 -0.98 -25.24 -40.74
CA VAL A 268 -0.15 -25.29 -41.96
C VAL A 268 0.54 -26.64 -42.12
N SER A 269 1.04 -27.23 -41.02
CA SER A 269 1.65 -28.58 -41.08
C SER A 269 0.66 -29.69 -41.47
N LEU A 270 -0.64 -29.49 -41.24
CA LEU A 270 -1.70 -30.47 -41.46
C LEU A 270 -2.61 -30.17 -42.66
N THR A 271 -2.51 -29.00 -43.27
CA THR A 271 -3.37 -28.59 -44.40
C THR A 271 -2.66 -27.77 -45.48
N GLY A 272 -1.38 -27.43 -45.30
CA GLY A 272 -0.66 -26.50 -46.17
C GLY A 272 -0.93 -25.03 -45.85
N SER A 273 -0.16 -24.14 -46.46
CA SER A 273 -0.18 -22.71 -46.14
C SER A 273 -1.45 -21.98 -46.61
N ASP A 274 -2.15 -22.47 -47.64
CA ASP A 274 -3.26 -21.72 -48.25
C ASP A 274 -4.63 -22.05 -47.66
N ALA A 275 -4.87 -23.27 -47.18
CA ALA A 275 -6.18 -23.70 -46.66
C ALA A 275 -6.67 -22.84 -45.48
N LEU A 276 -5.78 -22.48 -44.56
CA LEU A 276 -6.09 -21.58 -43.46
C LEU A 276 -6.42 -20.16 -43.95
N ILE A 277 -5.70 -19.68 -44.97
CA ILE A 277 -5.87 -18.31 -45.51
C ILE A 277 -7.18 -18.19 -46.29
N HIS A 278 -7.55 -19.23 -47.03
CA HIS A 278 -8.85 -19.31 -47.69
C HIS A 278 -9.99 -19.35 -46.67
N ALA A 279 -9.82 -20.13 -45.59
CA ALA A 279 -10.78 -20.12 -44.48
C ALA A 279 -10.90 -18.72 -43.84
N LEU A 280 -9.77 -18.02 -43.60
CA LEU A 280 -9.76 -16.65 -43.10
C LEU A 280 -10.58 -15.70 -43.97
N HIS A 281 -10.38 -15.77 -45.29
CA HIS A 281 -11.08 -14.93 -46.24
C HIS A 281 -12.59 -15.20 -46.25
N ARG A 282 -12.99 -16.47 -46.31
CA ARG A 282 -14.41 -16.85 -46.39
C ARG A 282 -15.17 -16.60 -45.09
N LEU A 283 -14.49 -16.61 -43.95
CA LEU A 283 -15.11 -16.33 -42.66
C LEU A 283 -15.63 -14.89 -42.53
N GLN A 284 -15.03 -13.93 -43.22
CA GLN A 284 -15.54 -12.55 -43.27
C GLN A 284 -16.94 -12.50 -43.91
N ALA A 285 -17.13 -13.19 -45.04
CA ALA A 285 -18.44 -13.32 -45.68
C ALA A 285 -19.42 -14.16 -44.84
N ALA A 286 -18.93 -15.19 -44.15
CA ALA A 286 -19.74 -16.04 -43.28
C ALA A 286 -20.34 -15.28 -42.09
N ASP A 287 -19.53 -14.44 -41.42
CA ASP A 287 -19.94 -13.58 -40.30
C ASP A 287 -21.00 -12.56 -40.76
N ASP A 288 -20.75 -11.85 -41.86
CA ASP A 288 -21.67 -10.85 -42.40
C ASP A 288 -23.02 -11.46 -42.80
N ALA A 289 -22.98 -12.61 -43.48
CA ALA A 289 -24.18 -13.36 -43.85
C ALA A 289 -24.94 -13.91 -42.64
N TYR A 290 -24.23 -14.33 -41.58
CA TYR A 290 -24.84 -14.78 -40.33
C TYR A 290 -25.60 -13.65 -39.63
N ASP A 291 -24.99 -12.46 -39.51
CA ASP A 291 -25.64 -11.29 -38.91
C ASP A 291 -26.91 -10.88 -39.68
N LYS A 292 -26.82 -10.83 -41.02
CA LYS A 292 -27.97 -10.56 -41.89
C LYS A 292 -29.09 -11.60 -41.71
N SER A 293 -28.71 -12.87 -41.54
CA SER A 293 -29.67 -13.96 -41.30
C SER A 293 -30.31 -13.85 -39.91
N LEU A 294 -29.53 -13.48 -38.88
CA LEU A 294 -30.03 -13.33 -37.52
C LEU A 294 -31.01 -12.14 -37.43
N ASN A 295 -30.71 -11.05 -38.13
CA ASN A 295 -31.62 -9.91 -38.26
C ASN A 295 -32.94 -10.32 -38.93
N MET A 296 -32.88 -11.18 -39.94
CA MET A 296 -34.10 -11.74 -40.57
C MET A 296 -34.88 -12.66 -39.61
N VAL A 297 -34.20 -13.48 -38.80
CA VAL A 297 -34.84 -14.28 -37.74
C VAL A 297 -35.55 -13.36 -36.74
N ASN A 298 -34.89 -12.31 -36.25
CA ASN A 298 -35.49 -11.33 -35.34
C ASN A 298 -36.69 -10.61 -35.97
N HIS A 299 -36.59 -10.25 -37.25
CA HIS A 299 -37.71 -9.65 -38.01
C HIS A 299 -38.91 -10.59 -38.13
N ALA A 300 -38.67 -11.89 -38.37
CA ALA A 300 -39.74 -12.89 -38.38
C ALA A 300 -40.38 -13.06 -36.99
N LEU A 301 -39.57 -13.10 -35.92
CA LEU A 301 -40.03 -13.22 -34.54
C LEU A 301 -40.95 -12.06 -34.13
N ASN A 302 -40.62 -10.84 -34.55
CA ASN A 302 -41.46 -9.65 -34.32
C ASN A 302 -42.84 -9.74 -34.99
N LYS A 303 -43.00 -10.60 -36.00
CA LYS A 303 -44.28 -10.91 -36.67
C LYS A 303 -44.90 -12.21 -36.15
N GLU A 304 -44.45 -12.71 -35.00
CA GLU A 304 -44.89 -13.99 -34.42
C GLU A 304 -44.67 -15.20 -35.36
N LYS A 305 -43.64 -15.12 -36.22
CA LYS A 305 -43.22 -16.19 -37.12
C LYS A 305 -41.84 -16.72 -36.75
N ALA A 306 -41.55 -17.98 -37.09
CA ALA A 306 -40.27 -18.63 -36.80
C ALA A 306 -39.66 -19.21 -38.07
N VAL A 307 -38.42 -18.81 -38.38
CA VAL A 307 -37.63 -19.40 -39.46
C VAL A 307 -37.25 -20.84 -39.10
N VAL A 308 -37.42 -21.77 -40.03
CA VAL A 308 -37.13 -23.21 -39.81
C VAL A 308 -35.68 -23.59 -40.10
N ASP A 309 -35.01 -22.92 -41.06
CA ASP A 309 -33.59 -23.10 -41.37
C ASP A 309 -32.92 -21.74 -41.58
N MET A 310 -32.20 -21.25 -40.56
CA MET A 310 -31.46 -19.99 -40.63
C MET A 310 -30.25 -20.09 -41.59
N PHE A 311 -29.69 -21.27 -41.80
CA PHE A 311 -28.47 -21.44 -42.59
C PHE A 311 -28.75 -21.39 -44.09
N ALA A 312 -29.98 -21.72 -44.51
CA ALA A 312 -30.45 -21.40 -45.85
C ALA A 312 -30.48 -19.89 -46.11
N LEU A 313 -30.87 -19.09 -45.10
CA LEU A 313 -30.80 -17.62 -45.18
C LEU A 313 -29.36 -17.10 -45.21
N GLN A 314 -28.43 -17.79 -44.55
CA GLN A 314 -27.01 -17.46 -44.59
C GLN A 314 -26.44 -17.67 -45.99
N THR A 315 -26.73 -18.81 -46.62
CA THR A 315 -26.32 -19.10 -48.00
C THR A 315 -26.91 -18.07 -48.97
N ASN A 316 -28.22 -17.79 -48.86
CA ASN A 316 -28.88 -16.79 -49.69
C ASN A 316 -28.28 -15.40 -49.48
N ALA A 317 -27.95 -14.99 -48.25
CA ALA A 317 -27.30 -13.71 -48.00
C ALA A 317 -25.93 -13.58 -48.71
N ILE A 318 -25.11 -14.64 -48.73
CA ILE A 318 -23.83 -14.63 -49.47
C ILE A 318 -24.07 -14.46 -50.97
N GLU A 319 -24.99 -15.22 -51.55
CA GLU A 319 -25.33 -15.13 -52.99
C GLU A 319 -25.85 -13.75 -53.37
N ARG A 320 -26.72 -13.17 -52.52
CA ARG A 320 -27.27 -11.83 -52.73
C ARG A 320 -26.20 -10.76 -52.59
N MET A 321 -25.31 -10.86 -51.61
CA MET A 321 -24.20 -9.91 -51.47
C MET A 321 -23.22 -9.97 -52.65
N ALA A 322 -22.90 -11.17 -53.16
CA ALA A 322 -22.08 -11.33 -54.36
C ALA A 322 -22.69 -10.62 -55.58
N TYR A 323 -24.02 -10.72 -55.75
CA TYR A 323 -24.75 -9.97 -56.77
C TYR A 323 -24.66 -8.45 -56.54
N ILE A 324 -25.02 -7.99 -55.35
CA ILE A 324 -25.11 -6.55 -55.00
C ILE A 324 -23.76 -5.83 -55.13
N LEU A 325 -22.69 -6.48 -54.68
CA LEU A 325 -21.32 -5.94 -54.79
C LEU A 325 -20.76 -6.05 -56.22
N ASN A 326 -21.45 -6.79 -57.10
CA ASN A 326 -20.94 -7.18 -58.42
C ASN A 326 -19.58 -7.92 -58.32
N GLU A 327 -19.41 -8.69 -57.24
CA GLU A 327 -18.19 -9.43 -56.91
C GLU A 327 -18.48 -10.93 -56.97
N LYS A 328 -18.15 -11.55 -58.11
CA LYS A 328 -18.37 -12.99 -58.32
C LYS A 328 -17.57 -13.89 -57.36
N GLU A 329 -16.51 -13.34 -56.75
CA GLU A 329 -15.63 -14.05 -55.84
C GLU A 329 -16.03 -13.88 -54.36
N TYR A 330 -17.08 -13.08 -54.05
CA TYR A 330 -17.55 -12.87 -52.69
C TYR A 330 -18.02 -14.19 -52.05
N GLY A 331 -17.45 -14.52 -50.89
CA GLY A 331 -17.73 -15.78 -50.20
C GLY A 331 -17.15 -17.04 -50.85
N VAL A 332 -16.35 -16.89 -51.91
CA VAL A 332 -15.65 -17.99 -52.62
C VAL A 332 -14.19 -18.06 -52.15
N SER A 333 -13.59 -19.25 -52.22
CA SER A 333 -12.17 -19.45 -51.93
C SER A 333 -11.30 -18.72 -52.98
N PRO A 334 -10.27 -17.97 -52.56
CA PRO A 334 -9.35 -17.31 -53.50
C PRO A 334 -8.65 -18.30 -54.44
N ILE A 335 -8.23 -17.81 -55.61
CA ILE A 335 -7.48 -18.61 -56.59
C ILE A 335 -5.99 -18.57 -56.22
N ILE A 336 -5.35 -19.73 -56.11
CA ILE A 336 -3.90 -19.84 -55.90
C ILE A 336 -3.18 -19.66 -57.26
N PRO A 337 -2.30 -18.65 -57.42
CA PRO A 337 -1.53 -18.46 -58.64
C PRO A 337 -0.64 -19.66 -58.94
N LYS A 338 -0.52 -20.03 -60.21
CA LYS A 338 0.37 -21.14 -60.64
C LYS A 338 1.86 -20.79 -60.51
N GLU A 339 2.20 -19.50 -60.58
CA GLU A 339 3.57 -19.00 -60.48
C GLU A 339 3.78 -18.29 -59.13
N SER A 340 4.87 -18.64 -58.44
CA SER A 340 5.26 -18.06 -57.14
C SER A 340 4.13 -18.02 -56.08
N PRO A 341 3.42 -19.13 -55.79
CA PRO A 341 2.33 -19.13 -54.82
C PRO A 341 2.78 -18.69 -53.41
N GLU A 342 4.06 -18.87 -53.06
CA GLU A 342 4.65 -18.41 -51.81
C GLU A 342 4.65 -16.88 -51.64
N LYS A 343 4.60 -16.13 -52.75
CA LYS A 343 4.51 -14.65 -52.78
C LYS A 343 3.08 -14.14 -52.82
N ASN A 344 2.09 -14.99 -53.07
CA ASN A 344 0.69 -14.58 -53.10
C ASN A 344 0.25 -14.13 -51.70
N ARG A 345 -0.31 -12.91 -51.60
CA ARG A 345 -0.87 -12.35 -50.37
C ARG A 345 -2.30 -11.93 -50.65
N ILE A 346 -3.25 -12.56 -49.96
CA ILE A 346 -4.69 -12.28 -50.06
C ILE A 346 -5.03 -11.06 -49.19
N PHE A 347 -4.41 -10.96 -48.01
CA PHE A 347 -4.63 -9.83 -47.11
C PHE A 347 -3.59 -8.75 -47.36
N THR A 348 -4.05 -7.55 -47.70
CA THR A 348 -3.18 -6.39 -47.83
C THR A 348 -2.59 -6.01 -46.46
N SER A 349 -1.37 -5.44 -46.42
CA SER A 349 -0.72 -4.91 -45.20
C SER A 349 -1.37 -3.64 -44.65
N LYS A 350 -2.66 -3.47 -44.92
CA LYS A 350 -3.53 -2.45 -44.34
C LYS A 350 -3.78 -2.85 -42.89
N LEU A 351 -4.17 -1.89 -42.04
CA LEU A 351 -4.59 -2.19 -40.67
C LEU A 351 -5.93 -2.97 -40.68
N ALA A 352 -5.98 -4.18 -41.23
CA ALA A 352 -7.18 -4.99 -41.23
C ALA A 352 -7.33 -5.70 -39.88
N ASN A 353 -8.49 -5.53 -39.24
CA ASN A 353 -8.86 -6.34 -38.09
C ASN A 353 -9.30 -7.74 -38.58
N PRO A 354 -9.03 -8.81 -37.81
CA PRO A 354 -9.55 -10.13 -38.12
C PRO A 354 -11.08 -10.19 -38.02
N PRO A 355 -11.78 -11.15 -38.67
CA PRO A 355 -13.23 -11.33 -38.59
C PRO A 355 -13.72 -11.52 -37.15
N LYS A 356 -15.04 -11.40 -36.90
CA LYS A 356 -15.60 -11.33 -35.53
C LYS A 356 -15.27 -12.55 -34.69
N MET A 357 -15.25 -13.74 -35.30
CA MET A 357 -14.78 -14.99 -34.69
C MET A 357 -13.38 -14.86 -34.09
N TRP A 358 -12.54 -14.03 -34.69
CA TRP A 358 -11.12 -13.88 -34.39
C TRP A 358 -10.74 -12.47 -33.93
N ALA A 359 -11.67 -11.65 -33.45
CA ALA A 359 -11.39 -10.30 -32.94
C ALA A 359 -10.34 -10.27 -31.80
N THR A 360 -10.09 -11.41 -31.15
CA THR A 360 -9.03 -11.61 -30.13
C THR A 360 -7.68 -12.10 -30.68
N HIS A 361 -7.62 -12.45 -31.97
CA HIS A 361 -6.45 -13.00 -32.67
C HIS A 361 -5.63 -11.88 -33.34
N PRO A 362 -4.40 -12.17 -33.82
CA PRO A 362 -3.64 -11.24 -34.63
C PRO A 362 -4.38 -10.90 -35.93
N ALA A 363 -4.01 -9.79 -36.57
CA ALA A 363 -4.56 -9.40 -37.86
C ALA A 363 -4.34 -10.48 -38.93
N ASP A 364 -5.27 -10.66 -39.86
CA ASP A 364 -5.21 -11.72 -40.87
C ASP A 364 -3.95 -11.62 -41.75
N HIS A 365 -3.46 -10.40 -42.02
CA HIS A 365 -2.20 -10.21 -42.74
C HIS A 365 -0.97 -10.70 -41.95
N ASP A 366 -0.95 -10.53 -40.63
CA ASP A 366 0.12 -11.06 -39.76
C ASP A 366 0.09 -12.59 -39.75
N ARG A 367 -1.12 -13.16 -39.72
CA ARG A 367 -1.35 -14.61 -39.75
C ARG A 367 -0.96 -15.21 -41.10
N GLU A 368 -1.30 -14.54 -42.21
CA GLU A 368 -0.86 -14.94 -43.56
C GLU A 368 0.66 -14.87 -43.70
N ASN A 369 1.29 -13.80 -43.21
CA ASN A 369 2.74 -13.68 -43.21
C ASN A 369 3.41 -14.77 -42.37
N ASN A 370 2.82 -15.15 -41.23
CA ASN A 370 3.30 -16.25 -40.41
C ASN A 370 3.12 -17.61 -41.12
N ALA A 371 1.94 -17.89 -41.68
CA ALA A 371 1.60 -19.14 -42.36
C ALA A 371 2.37 -19.37 -43.67
N LYS A 372 2.73 -18.28 -44.38
CA LYS A 372 3.50 -18.31 -45.64
C LYS A 372 4.98 -17.97 -45.46
N LYS A 373 5.47 -17.79 -44.23
CA LYS A 373 6.90 -17.53 -43.95
C LYS A 373 7.79 -18.67 -44.44
N ILE A 374 7.34 -19.90 -44.23
CA ILE A 374 7.87 -21.13 -44.83
C ILE A 374 6.68 -21.76 -45.53
N TYR A 375 6.62 -21.61 -46.85
CA TYR A 375 5.45 -22.02 -47.62
C TYR A 375 5.39 -23.56 -47.76
N VAL A 376 4.24 -24.14 -47.39
CA VAL A 376 3.94 -25.57 -47.52
C VAL A 376 2.80 -25.73 -48.51
N SER A 377 3.07 -26.33 -49.67
CA SER A 377 2.06 -26.56 -50.71
C SER A 377 1.29 -27.85 -50.47
N ALA A 378 -0.05 -27.78 -50.38
CA ALA A 378 -0.93 -28.94 -50.25
C ALA A 378 -2.25 -28.71 -50.99
N PRO A 379 -2.90 -29.76 -51.52
CA PRO A 379 -4.22 -29.64 -52.13
C PRO A 379 -5.28 -29.33 -51.06
N ILE A 380 -6.27 -28.51 -51.42
CA ILE A 380 -7.44 -28.18 -50.58
C ILE A 380 -8.61 -29.06 -51.01
N ASP A 381 -9.21 -29.77 -50.05
CA ASP A 381 -10.41 -30.58 -50.29
C ASP A 381 -11.65 -29.68 -50.42
N ASN A 382 -12.17 -29.60 -51.65
CA ASN A 382 -13.30 -28.73 -52.00
C ASN A 382 -14.68 -29.36 -51.72
N ARG A 383 -14.77 -30.57 -51.15
CA ARG A 383 -16.06 -31.16 -50.75
C ARG A 383 -16.73 -30.30 -49.66
N PRO A 384 -18.06 -30.26 -49.56
CA PRO A 384 -18.74 -29.54 -48.47
C PRO A 384 -18.37 -30.12 -47.10
N ALA A 385 -18.16 -29.28 -46.07
CA ALA A 385 -17.87 -29.78 -44.72
C ALA A 385 -19.03 -30.63 -44.13
N TRP A 386 -20.26 -30.43 -44.63
CA TRP A 386 -21.45 -31.21 -44.27
C TRP A 386 -21.33 -32.72 -44.53
N VAL A 387 -20.39 -33.19 -45.36
CA VAL A 387 -20.15 -34.65 -45.59
C VAL A 387 -19.74 -35.41 -44.33
N LEU A 388 -19.31 -34.71 -43.28
CA LEU A 388 -18.96 -35.31 -41.99
C LEU A 388 -20.17 -35.66 -41.12
N PHE A 389 -21.37 -35.20 -41.48
CA PHE A 389 -22.60 -35.36 -40.70
C PHE A 389 -23.59 -36.31 -41.38
N LYS A 390 -24.28 -37.12 -40.59
CA LYS A 390 -25.25 -38.11 -41.10
C LYS A 390 -26.52 -37.46 -41.67
N ASN A 391 -27.05 -36.43 -40.99
CA ASN A 391 -28.27 -35.73 -41.42
C ASN A 391 -28.14 -34.20 -41.26
N PRO A 392 -27.46 -33.51 -42.20
CA PRO A 392 -27.24 -32.06 -42.15
C PRO A 392 -28.52 -31.22 -41.97
N GLU A 393 -29.60 -31.58 -42.68
CA GLU A 393 -30.87 -30.84 -42.66
C GLU A 393 -31.54 -30.85 -41.28
N GLU A 394 -31.53 -32.00 -40.60
CA GLU A 394 -32.09 -32.12 -39.25
C GLU A 394 -31.28 -31.32 -38.22
N ILE A 395 -29.96 -31.30 -38.35
CA ILE A 395 -29.08 -30.51 -37.48
C ILE A 395 -29.37 -29.02 -37.63
N LYS A 396 -29.37 -28.51 -38.87
CA LYS A 396 -29.68 -27.10 -39.18
C LYS A 396 -31.01 -26.66 -38.58
N ARG A 397 -32.06 -27.47 -38.75
CA ARG A 397 -33.39 -27.20 -38.19
C ARG A 397 -33.41 -27.24 -36.66
N SER A 398 -32.76 -28.23 -36.06
CA SER A 398 -32.74 -28.38 -34.59
C SER A 398 -32.02 -27.23 -33.89
N ILE A 399 -30.92 -26.74 -34.47
CA ILE A 399 -30.16 -25.59 -33.94
C ILE A 399 -30.92 -24.28 -34.19
N THR A 400 -31.55 -24.12 -35.35
CA THR A 400 -32.44 -22.97 -35.60
C THR A 400 -33.60 -22.92 -34.60
N ALA A 401 -34.24 -24.06 -34.32
CA ALA A 401 -35.33 -24.14 -33.36
C ALA A 401 -34.89 -23.78 -31.93
N ALA A 402 -33.73 -24.29 -31.49
CA ALA A 402 -33.15 -23.95 -30.19
C ALA A 402 -32.86 -22.44 -30.07
N LEU A 403 -32.36 -21.81 -31.14
CA LEU A 403 -32.15 -20.36 -31.19
C LEU A 403 -33.47 -19.57 -31.07
N VAL A 404 -34.50 -19.96 -31.82
CA VAL A 404 -35.84 -19.34 -31.78
C VAL A 404 -36.49 -19.45 -30.40
N GLU A 405 -36.34 -20.59 -29.72
CA GLU A 405 -36.92 -20.83 -28.39
C GLU A 405 -36.41 -19.84 -27.33
N THR A 406 -35.18 -19.31 -27.50
CA THR A 406 -34.60 -18.32 -26.58
C THR A 406 -35.40 -17.03 -26.47
N ALA A 407 -36.17 -16.66 -27.51
CA ALA A 407 -37.01 -15.47 -27.52
C ALA A 407 -38.25 -15.60 -26.61
N LYS A 408 -38.66 -16.82 -26.26
CA LYS A 408 -39.86 -17.11 -25.43
C LYS A 408 -41.16 -16.54 -25.99
N ILE A 409 -41.27 -16.41 -27.31
CA ILE A 409 -42.46 -15.95 -28.04
C ILE A 409 -43.15 -17.16 -28.66
N LYS A 410 -44.49 -17.19 -28.63
CA LYS A 410 -45.26 -18.20 -29.38
C LYS A 410 -45.25 -17.84 -30.86
N THR A 411 -44.86 -18.78 -31.72
CA THR A 411 -44.65 -18.50 -33.14
C THR A 411 -45.27 -19.56 -34.04
N THR A 412 -45.48 -19.19 -35.30
CA THR A 412 -45.85 -20.11 -36.39
C THR A 412 -44.66 -20.33 -37.33
N PRO A 413 -44.36 -21.56 -37.78
CA PRO A 413 -43.19 -21.83 -38.61
C PRO A 413 -43.37 -21.24 -40.02
N LEU A 414 -42.33 -20.60 -40.53
CA LEU A 414 -42.15 -20.21 -41.93
C LEU A 414 -41.37 -21.31 -42.66
N SER A 415 -41.84 -21.71 -43.83
CA SER A 415 -41.05 -22.58 -44.71
C SER A 415 -39.74 -21.89 -45.13
N THR A 416 -38.76 -22.68 -45.58
CA THR A 416 -37.47 -22.16 -46.03
C THR A 416 -37.65 -21.22 -47.23
N GLU A 417 -38.53 -21.57 -48.17
CA GLU A 417 -38.83 -20.79 -49.37
C GLU A 417 -39.49 -19.45 -49.00
N GLU A 418 -40.46 -19.45 -48.07
CA GLU A 418 -41.08 -18.21 -47.59
C GLU A 418 -40.08 -17.33 -46.82
N SER A 419 -39.18 -17.94 -46.06
CA SER A 419 -38.15 -17.23 -45.30
C SER A 419 -37.15 -16.55 -46.24
N ILE A 420 -36.70 -17.24 -47.30
CA ILE A 420 -35.83 -16.68 -48.34
C ILE A 420 -36.56 -15.57 -49.11
N ALA A 421 -37.82 -15.77 -49.47
CA ALA A 421 -38.61 -14.75 -50.16
C ALA A 421 -38.78 -13.48 -49.31
N GLU A 422 -39.01 -13.61 -48.00
CA GLU A 422 -39.09 -12.46 -47.09
C GLU A 422 -37.72 -11.79 -46.91
N GLN A 423 -36.62 -12.55 -46.83
CA GLN A 423 -35.26 -11.99 -46.79
C GLN A 423 -34.92 -11.24 -48.09
N ASN A 424 -35.32 -11.77 -49.25
CA ASN A 424 -35.07 -11.14 -50.54
C ASN A 424 -35.80 -9.81 -50.71
N LYS A 425 -36.92 -9.56 -50.01
CA LYS A 425 -37.52 -8.21 -49.97
C LYS A 425 -36.57 -7.13 -49.41
N ILE A 426 -35.58 -7.52 -48.61
CA ILE A 426 -34.54 -6.63 -48.08
C ILE A 426 -33.46 -6.38 -49.14
N PHE A 427 -33.13 -7.38 -49.96
CA PHE A 427 -32.09 -7.32 -51.00
C PHE A 427 -32.60 -6.83 -52.37
N ASP A 428 -33.89 -6.98 -52.67
CA ASP A 428 -34.53 -6.59 -53.93
C ASP A 428 -34.91 -5.11 -53.89
N LYS A 429 -33.89 -4.28 -53.68
CA LYS A 429 -33.99 -2.83 -53.63
C LYS A 429 -33.27 -2.23 -54.83
N VAL A 430 -33.85 -1.19 -55.42
CA VAL A 430 -33.30 -0.56 -56.64
C VAL A 430 -31.87 -0.07 -56.41
N TYR A 431 -31.59 0.53 -55.25
CA TYR A 431 -30.25 1.00 -54.90
C TYR A 431 -29.21 -0.11 -54.68
N TYR A 432 -29.61 -1.39 -54.68
CA TYR A 432 -28.73 -2.55 -54.65
C TYR A 432 -28.54 -3.20 -56.03
N ASP A 433 -29.11 -2.62 -57.09
CA ASP A 433 -28.88 -3.09 -58.45
C ASP A 433 -27.39 -2.90 -58.83
N PRO A 434 -26.71 -3.93 -59.37
CA PRO A 434 -25.31 -3.87 -59.76
C PRO A 434 -24.98 -2.74 -60.75
N LYS A 435 -25.97 -2.25 -61.51
CA LYS A 435 -25.82 -1.10 -62.42
C LYS A 435 -25.36 0.16 -61.71
N TYR A 436 -25.68 0.31 -60.42
CA TYR A 436 -25.27 1.45 -59.59
C TYR A 436 -23.88 1.28 -58.95
N ARG A 437 -23.15 0.19 -59.25
CA ARG A 437 -21.74 0.03 -58.87
C ARG A 437 -21.53 0.15 -57.35
N GLY A 438 -22.50 -0.29 -56.54
CA GLY A 438 -22.43 -0.24 -55.09
C GLY A 438 -22.45 1.16 -54.46
N VAL A 439 -22.67 2.23 -55.23
CA VAL A 439 -22.53 3.63 -54.79
C VAL A 439 -23.42 4.01 -53.60
N TYR A 440 -24.53 3.30 -53.40
CA TYR A 440 -25.50 3.55 -52.33
C TYR A 440 -25.37 2.60 -51.14
N LEU A 441 -24.43 1.65 -51.17
CA LEU A 441 -24.17 0.73 -50.06
C LEU A 441 -23.56 1.50 -48.88
N ASP A 442 -24.25 1.45 -47.74
CA ASP A 442 -23.80 2.01 -46.45
C ASP A 442 -23.28 3.47 -46.49
N ARG A 443 -23.81 4.31 -47.40
CA ARG A 443 -23.37 5.71 -47.58
C ARG A 443 -24.48 6.75 -47.43
N ASP A 444 -24.28 7.71 -46.52
CA ASP A 444 -25.13 8.91 -46.37
C ASP A 444 -24.54 10.09 -47.17
N PHE A 445 -24.86 10.19 -48.46
CA PHE A 445 -24.22 11.14 -49.37
C PHE A 445 -24.73 12.58 -49.25
N PHE A 446 -25.84 12.84 -48.53
CA PHE A 446 -26.27 14.21 -48.26
C PHE A 446 -25.55 14.84 -47.07
N ARG A 447 -24.89 14.05 -46.20
CA ARG A 447 -24.22 14.58 -44.99
C ARG A 447 -23.09 15.57 -45.27
N THR A 448 -22.54 15.58 -46.48
CA THR A 448 -21.45 16.48 -46.88
C THR A 448 -21.93 17.86 -47.38
N TYR A 449 -23.22 18.14 -47.29
CA TYR A 449 -23.85 19.36 -47.78
C TYR A 449 -24.60 20.08 -46.65
N GLU A 450 -24.61 21.41 -46.68
CA GLU A 450 -25.42 22.20 -45.73
C GLU A 450 -26.87 22.34 -46.21
N ASN A 451 -27.05 22.30 -47.53
CA ASN A 451 -28.34 22.41 -48.18
C ASN A 451 -28.53 21.28 -49.19
N ALA A 452 -29.74 20.72 -49.23
CA ALA A 452 -30.08 19.65 -50.18
C ALA A 452 -29.89 20.05 -51.65
N SER A 453 -29.95 21.36 -51.99
CA SER A 453 -29.74 21.85 -53.36
C SER A 453 -28.28 21.81 -53.81
N GLU A 454 -27.32 21.69 -52.90
CA GLU A 454 -25.89 21.62 -53.23
C GLU A 454 -25.49 20.27 -53.85
N ILE A 455 -26.36 19.25 -53.76
CA ILE A 455 -26.19 18.00 -54.50
C ILE A 455 -26.32 18.21 -56.02
N TYR A 456 -26.80 19.37 -56.49
CA TYR A 456 -26.89 19.66 -57.91
C TYR A 456 -25.75 20.59 -58.34
N LEU A 457 -25.27 20.37 -59.57
CA LEU A 457 -24.35 21.26 -60.26
C LEU A 457 -25.03 22.62 -60.47
N LYS A 458 -24.24 23.69 -60.36
CA LYS A 458 -24.74 25.06 -60.57
C LYS A 458 -25.28 25.28 -61.98
N ASP A 459 -24.66 24.63 -62.97
CA ASP A 459 -25.15 24.55 -64.34
C ASP A 459 -25.69 23.15 -64.61
N THR A 460 -26.95 23.08 -65.05
CA THR A 460 -27.65 21.83 -65.41
C THR A 460 -27.89 21.73 -66.91
N SER A 461 -27.20 22.55 -67.70
CA SER A 461 -27.29 22.58 -69.16
C SER A 461 -26.26 21.61 -69.75
N PHE A 462 -26.73 20.49 -70.29
CA PHE A 462 -25.87 19.49 -70.92
C PHE A 462 -26.00 19.57 -72.44
N ALA A 463 -24.86 19.63 -73.15
CA ALA A 463 -24.84 19.72 -74.62
C ALA A 463 -25.42 18.46 -75.29
N ASP A 464 -25.19 17.28 -74.68
CA ASP A 464 -25.74 16.00 -75.11
C ASP A 464 -26.23 15.23 -73.88
N LEU A 465 -27.46 15.53 -73.45
CA LEU A 465 -28.06 14.95 -72.25
C LEU A 465 -28.19 13.42 -72.34
N LYS A 466 -28.48 12.87 -73.55
CA LYS A 466 -28.62 11.41 -73.72
C LYS A 466 -27.30 10.70 -73.49
N LYS A 467 -26.20 11.24 -74.00
CA LYS A 467 -24.86 10.69 -73.75
C LYS A 467 -24.56 10.67 -72.26
N GLU A 468 -24.78 11.78 -71.57
CA GLU A 468 -24.54 11.89 -70.13
C GLU A 468 -25.34 10.84 -69.34
N ILE A 469 -26.63 10.64 -69.66
CA ILE A 469 -27.48 9.60 -69.04
C ILE A 469 -26.85 8.21 -69.17
N THR A 470 -26.37 7.84 -70.37
CA THR A 470 -25.81 6.50 -70.61
C THR A 470 -24.44 6.27 -69.95
N SER A 471 -23.73 7.34 -69.58
CA SER A 471 -22.39 7.27 -68.97
C SER A 471 -22.37 7.49 -67.45
N LEU A 472 -23.52 7.60 -66.78
CA LEU A 472 -23.61 7.98 -65.35
C LEU A 472 -22.84 7.05 -64.40
N TYR A 473 -22.84 5.73 -64.64
CA TYR A 473 -22.27 4.73 -63.73
C TYR A 473 -21.13 3.92 -64.41
N PRO A 474 -19.96 4.56 -64.65
CA PRO A 474 -18.82 3.90 -65.29
C PRO A 474 -18.23 2.79 -64.42
N GLU A 475 -17.54 1.82 -65.02
CA GLU A 475 -16.90 0.72 -64.27
C GLU A 475 -15.85 1.21 -63.27
N SER A 476 -15.16 2.33 -63.56
CA SER A 476 -14.17 2.94 -62.67
C SER A 476 -14.75 3.43 -61.33
N LEU A 477 -16.08 3.60 -61.23
CA LEU A 477 -16.73 4.04 -59.99
C LEU A 477 -16.55 3.02 -58.85
N ASN A 478 -16.53 1.72 -59.16
CA ASN A 478 -16.27 0.67 -58.17
C ASN A 478 -14.90 0.89 -57.51
N GLU A 479 -13.86 1.16 -58.31
CA GLU A 479 -12.50 1.40 -57.81
C GLU A 479 -12.44 2.67 -56.95
N ASP A 480 -13.13 3.74 -57.36
CA ASP A 480 -13.18 5.00 -56.62
C ASP A 480 -13.84 4.84 -55.24
N LEU A 481 -14.90 4.03 -55.16
CA LEU A 481 -15.59 3.72 -53.91
C LEU A 481 -14.73 2.88 -52.98
N GLU A 482 -14.03 1.89 -53.53
CA GLU A 482 -13.14 1.02 -52.75
C GLU A 482 -11.91 1.80 -52.22
N ILE A 483 -11.38 2.74 -53.01
CA ILE A 483 -10.33 3.67 -52.57
C ILE A 483 -10.85 4.55 -51.42
N LEU A 484 -12.03 5.15 -51.57
CA LEU A 484 -12.63 5.99 -50.53
C LEU A 484 -12.84 5.21 -49.22
N LYS A 485 -13.41 4.01 -49.32
CA LYS A 485 -13.61 3.11 -48.18
C LYS A 485 -12.29 2.77 -47.50
N THR A 486 -11.29 2.34 -48.27
CA THR A 486 -9.95 2.02 -47.78
C THR A 486 -9.31 3.19 -47.02
N ILE A 487 -9.31 4.39 -47.61
CA ILE A 487 -8.65 5.57 -47.00
C ILE A 487 -9.40 5.99 -45.73
N ASN A 488 -10.74 5.92 -45.73
CA ASN A 488 -11.54 6.23 -44.56
C ASN A 488 -11.25 5.27 -43.39
N GLU A 489 -11.16 3.96 -43.66
CA GLU A 489 -10.75 2.96 -42.67
C GLU A 489 -9.34 3.23 -42.11
N GLU A 490 -8.36 3.52 -42.98
CA GLU A 490 -7.01 3.92 -42.56
C GLU A 490 -7.03 5.14 -41.64
N HIS A 491 -7.79 6.18 -42.01
CA HIS A 491 -7.92 7.41 -41.22
C HIS A 491 -8.48 7.12 -39.82
N VAL A 492 -9.54 6.33 -39.72
CA VAL A 492 -10.17 5.95 -38.45
C VAL A 492 -9.18 5.20 -37.56
N LEU A 493 -8.47 4.21 -38.12
CA LEU A 493 -7.55 3.35 -37.37
C LEU A 493 -6.30 4.09 -36.90
N LEU A 494 -5.70 4.91 -37.76
CA LEU A 494 -4.54 5.73 -37.39
C LEU A 494 -4.91 6.76 -36.31
N THR A 495 -6.09 7.38 -36.43
CA THR A 495 -6.62 8.30 -35.41
C THR A 495 -6.83 7.58 -34.08
N ALA A 496 -7.41 6.38 -34.09
CA ALA A 496 -7.60 5.57 -32.88
C ALA A 496 -6.26 5.14 -32.24
N LEU A 497 -5.22 4.84 -33.04
CA LEU A 497 -3.85 4.58 -32.54
C LEU A 497 -3.21 5.82 -31.90
N LYS A 498 -3.38 7.00 -32.52
CA LYS A 498 -2.88 8.29 -32.00
C LYS A 498 -3.53 8.62 -30.65
N GLU A 499 -4.83 8.43 -30.56
CA GLU A 499 -5.61 8.70 -29.34
C GLU A 499 -5.46 7.60 -28.27
N LYS A 500 -4.72 6.53 -28.58
CA LYS A 500 -4.49 5.36 -27.70
C LYS A 500 -5.76 4.56 -27.36
N ILE A 501 -6.81 4.73 -28.16
CA ILE A 501 -8.01 3.89 -28.13
C ILE A 501 -7.62 2.47 -28.61
N LEU A 502 -6.81 2.39 -29.67
CA LEU A 502 -6.22 1.15 -30.15
C LEU A 502 -4.74 1.04 -29.73
N THR A 503 -4.29 -0.19 -29.51
CA THR A 503 -2.87 -0.50 -29.29
C THR A 503 -2.31 -1.27 -30.47
N ALA A 504 -1.24 -0.73 -31.06
CA ALA A 504 -0.51 -1.38 -32.15
C ALA A 504 -0.03 -2.79 -31.72
N PRO A 505 -0.31 -3.82 -32.51
CA PRO A 505 0.13 -5.17 -32.20
C PRO A 505 1.67 -5.22 -32.04
N GLY A 506 2.17 -5.68 -30.88
CA GLY A 506 3.61 -5.87 -30.65
C GLY A 506 4.39 -4.57 -30.41
N GLY A 507 3.69 -3.44 -30.23
CA GLY A 507 4.31 -2.12 -30.06
C GLY A 507 4.83 -1.50 -31.36
N VAL A 508 4.63 -2.18 -32.49
CA VAL A 508 5.06 -1.77 -33.82
C VAL A 508 3.83 -1.36 -34.61
N ILE A 509 3.84 -0.15 -35.19
CA ILE A 509 2.76 0.31 -36.08
C ILE A 509 3.26 0.08 -37.50
N MET A 510 2.63 -0.85 -38.22
CA MET A 510 2.85 -1.03 -39.64
C MET A 510 1.82 -0.20 -40.40
N TYR A 511 2.28 0.64 -41.32
CA TYR A 511 1.44 1.45 -42.20
C TYR A 511 1.95 1.31 -43.64
N ARG A 512 1.10 0.78 -44.54
CA ARG A 512 1.42 0.54 -45.96
C ARG A 512 2.77 -0.18 -46.18
N GLY A 513 3.08 -1.16 -45.33
CA GLY A 513 4.31 -1.96 -45.40
C GLY A 513 5.53 -1.35 -44.69
N GLU A 514 5.43 -0.13 -44.17
CA GLU A 514 6.50 0.52 -43.40
C GLU A 514 6.22 0.54 -41.89
N GLN A 515 7.27 0.36 -41.10
CA GLN A 515 7.19 0.53 -39.65
C GLN A 515 7.27 2.02 -39.30
N ILE A 516 6.21 2.56 -38.70
CA ILE A 516 6.14 3.95 -38.23
C ILE A 516 6.13 4.02 -36.70
N SER A 517 6.64 5.11 -36.14
CA SER A 517 6.57 5.35 -34.70
C SER A 517 5.30 6.12 -34.32
N ARG A 518 4.92 6.06 -33.03
CA ARG A 518 3.80 6.87 -32.53
C ARG A 518 4.00 8.38 -32.70
N LYS A 519 5.26 8.84 -32.79
CA LYS A 519 5.57 10.27 -32.99
C LYS A 519 5.23 10.71 -34.42
N ASP A 520 5.23 9.78 -35.37
CA ASP A 520 5.02 10.06 -36.80
C ASP A 520 3.52 10.07 -37.16
N LEU A 521 2.67 9.44 -36.34
CA LEU A 521 1.21 9.35 -36.54
C LEU A 521 0.53 10.69 -36.90
N PRO A 522 0.82 11.84 -36.25
CA PRO A 522 0.17 13.10 -36.63
C PRO A 522 0.48 13.54 -38.06
N ALA A 523 1.70 13.27 -38.55
CA ALA A 523 2.09 13.61 -39.92
C ALA A 523 1.45 12.65 -40.93
N VAL A 524 1.42 11.35 -40.62
CA VAL A 524 0.77 10.33 -41.45
C VAL A 524 -0.73 10.59 -41.57
N ILE A 525 -1.43 10.84 -40.45
CA ILE A 525 -2.87 11.16 -40.45
C ILE A 525 -3.14 12.38 -41.32
N LYS A 526 -2.33 13.44 -41.21
CA LYS A 526 -2.50 14.65 -42.05
C LYS A 526 -2.36 14.37 -43.55
N ASN A 527 -1.56 13.39 -43.96
CA ASN A 527 -1.46 12.99 -45.35
C ASN A 527 -2.69 12.17 -45.77
N VAL A 528 -3.13 11.23 -44.93
CA VAL A 528 -4.36 10.46 -45.16
C VAL A 528 -5.60 11.36 -45.21
N ASP A 529 -5.66 12.43 -44.41
CA ASP A 529 -6.73 13.44 -44.48
C ASP A 529 -6.84 14.08 -45.86
N LYS A 530 -5.70 14.36 -46.51
CA LYS A 530 -5.69 14.92 -47.87
C LYS A 530 -6.17 13.90 -48.89
N GLU A 531 -5.66 12.67 -48.81
CA GLU A 531 -6.09 11.57 -49.68
C GLU A 531 -7.60 11.30 -49.51
N LEU A 532 -8.11 11.39 -48.28
CA LEU A 532 -9.53 11.19 -47.97
C LEU A 532 -10.38 12.28 -48.62
N VAL A 533 -9.97 13.55 -48.49
CA VAL A 533 -10.67 14.67 -49.12
C VAL A 533 -10.65 14.55 -50.65
N GLU A 534 -9.54 14.12 -51.24
CA GLU A 534 -9.45 13.87 -52.69
C GLU A 534 -10.39 12.75 -53.15
N ALA A 535 -10.39 11.61 -52.46
CA ALA A 535 -11.28 10.48 -52.75
C ALA A 535 -12.77 10.86 -52.55
N GLN A 536 -13.09 11.58 -51.47
CA GLN A 536 -14.43 12.09 -51.19
C GLN A 536 -14.91 13.03 -52.29
N ASN A 537 -14.06 13.97 -52.73
CA ASN A 537 -14.42 14.92 -53.78
C ASN A 537 -14.69 14.21 -55.11
N LYS A 538 -13.98 13.13 -55.44
CA LYS A 538 -14.20 12.37 -56.67
C LYS A 538 -15.58 11.72 -56.67
N VAL A 539 -15.93 11.01 -55.59
CA VAL A 539 -17.25 10.38 -55.42
C VAL A 539 -18.36 11.43 -55.33
N ARG A 540 -18.13 12.52 -54.59
CA ARG A 540 -19.04 13.66 -54.49
C ARG A 540 -19.37 14.27 -55.86
N SER A 541 -18.36 14.42 -56.71
CA SER A 541 -18.53 14.96 -58.07
C SER A 541 -19.41 14.06 -58.93
N HIS A 542 -19.25 12.73 -58.80
CA HIS A 542 -20.15 11.77 -59.44
C HIS A 542 -21.59 11.91 -58.92
N ASP A 543 -21.79 12.01 -57.61
CA ASP A 543 -23.13 12.15 -57.03
C ASP A 543 -23.82 13.40 -57.57
N GLN A 544 -23.08 14.51 -57.63
CA GLN A 544 -23.60 15.76 -58.19
C GLN A 544 -23.98 15.63 -59.66
N LEU A 545 -23.13 15.00 -60.47
CA LEU A 545 -23.41 14.75 -61.87
C LEU A 545 -24.67 13.90 -62.05
N SER A 546 -24.78 12.76 -61.37
CA SER A 546 -25.92 11.85 -61.51
C SER A 546 -27.24 12.48 -61.10
N ARG A 547 -27.27 13.28 -60.02
CA ARG A 547 -28.48 14.04 -59.64
C ARG A 547 -28.80 15.15 -60.64
N SER A 548 -27.79 15.85 -61.15
CA SER A 548 -27.96 16.99 -62.07
C SER A 548 -28.45 16.59 -63.44
N VAL A 549 -27.92 15.50 -64.00
CA VAL A 549 -28.37 14.92 -65.27
C VAL A 549 -29.83 14.51 -65.16
N SER A 550 -30.20 13.81 -64.09
CA SER A 550 -31.59 13.38 -63.88
C SER A 550 -32.54 14.56 -63.63
N LEU A 551 -32.09 15.61 -62.95
CA LEU A 551 -32.85 16.85 -62.78
C LEU A 551 -33.04 17.59 -64.12
N ALA A 552 -32.02 17.62 -64.99
CA ALA A 552 -32.12 18.17 -66.34
C ALA A 552 -33.11 17.38 -67.20
N SER A 553 -33.11 16.04 -67.11
CA SER A 553 -34.11 15.18 -67.73
C SER A 553 -35.51 15.52 -67.24
N ALA A 554 -35.70 15.66 -65.93
CA ALA A 554 -36.99 16.03 -65.35
C ALA A 554 -37.48 17.42 -65.80
N LYS A 555 -36.57 18.40 -65.99
CA LYS A 555 -36.89 19.72 -66.57
C LYS A 555 -37.34 19.61 -68.02
N GLN A 556 -36.67 18.80 -68.83
CA GLN A 556 -37.04 18.57 -70.23
C GLN A 556 -38.40 17.89 -70.38
N ILE A 557 -38.70 16.92 -69.50
CA ILE A 557 -39.96 16.18 -69.50
C ILE A 557 -41.13 17.02 -68.95
N GLY A 558 -40.89 17.90 -67.98
CA GLY A 558 -41.90 18.78 -67.40
C GLY A 558 -42.83 18.09 -66.39
N ASN A 559 -44.10 18.51 -66.33
CA ASN A 559 -45.15 17.87 -65.51
C ASN A 559 -44.85 17.74 -63.99
N GLY A 560 -44.01 18.62 -63.44
CA GLY A 560 -43.71 18.69 -62.01
C GLY A 560 -42.60 17.74 -61.52
N TRP A 561 -42.00 16.94 -62.40
CA TRP A 561 -40.94 15.97 -62.02
C TRP A 561 -39.72 16.64 -61.39
N GLU A 562 -39.32 17.84 -61.86
CA GLU A 562 -38.23 18.61 -61.25
C GLU A 562 -38.49 18.90 -59.76
N LYS A 563 -39.70 19.36 -59.43
CA LYS A 563 -40.09 19.68 -58.06
C LYS A 563 -40.14 18.42 -57.19
N TYR A 564 -40.57 17.29 -57.77
CA TYR A 564 -40.64 16.02 -57.06
C TYR A 564 -39.25 15.45 -56.74
N LEU A 565 -38.32 15.44 -57.70
CA LEU A 565 -36.93 15.00 -57.46
C LEU A 565 -36.23 15.88 -56.42
N ASN A 566 -36.39 17.20 -56.51
CA ASN A 566 -35.88 18.13 -55.49
C ASN A 566 -36.45 17.85 -54.09
N ASN A 567 -37.74 17.54 -54.01
CA ASN A 567 -38.39 17.21 -52.75
C ASN A 567 -37.85 15.91 -52.13
N LEU A 568 -37.64 14.86 -52.93
CA LEU A 568 -37.04 13.60 -52.46
C LEU A 568 -35.61 13.80 -51.96
N SER A 569 -34.81 14.64 -52.63
CA SER A 569 -33.47 15.05 -52.15
C SER A 569 -33.54 15.75 -50.79
N CYS A 570 -34.54 16.62 -50.56
CA CYS A 570 -34.76 17.23 -49.25
C CYS A 570 -35.15 16.22 -48.16
N ILE A 571 -35.94 15.19 -48.50
CA ILE A 571 -36.32 14.13 -47.55
C ILE A 571 -35.08 13.33 -47.15
N LEU A 572 -34.22 12.97 -48.10
CA LEU A 572 -32.96 12.28 -47.85
C LEU A 572 -32.04 13.11 -46.96
N HIS A 573 -31.82 14.38 -47.28
CA HIS A 573 -31.01 15.28 -46.48
C HIS A 573 -31.54 15.41 -45.04
N TYR A 574 -32.86 15.57 -44.85
CA TYR A 574 -33.48 15.58 -43.53
C TYR A 574 -33.25 14.27 -42.76
N ALA A 575 -33.49 13.12 -43.39
CA ALA A 575 -33.40 11.82 -42.75
C ALA A 575 -31.96 11.48 -42.32
N GLU A 576 -30.99 11.73 -43.21
CA GLU A 576 -29.58 11.46 -42.96
C GLU A 576 -29.00 12.35 -41.86
N HIS A 577 -29.25 13.67 -41.89
CA HIS A 577 -28.77 14.57 -40.83
C HIS A 577 -29.47 14.35 -39.50
N SER A 578 -30.79 14.13 -39.50
CA SER A 578 -31.54 13.90 -38.25
C SER A 578 -31.07 12.63 -37.56
N ARG A 579 -30.85 11.55 -38.33
CA ARG A 579 -30.33 10.28 -37.80
C ARG A 579 -28.93 10.45 -37.25
N ALA A 580 -28.03 11.05 -38.04
CA ALA A 580 -26.65 11.26 -37.63
C ALA A 580 -26.54 12.14 -36.37
N ASN A 581 -27.36 13.18 -36.25
CA ASN A 581 -27.40 14.04 -35.05
C ASN A 581 -27.87 13.30 -33.79
N ILE A 582 -28.81 12.35 -33.92
CA ILE A 582 -29.22 11.47 -32.81
C ILE A 582 -28.06 10.55 -32.42
N GLU A 583 -27.42 9.91 -33.40
CA GLU A 583 -26.28 9.00 -33.18
C GLU A 583 -25.11 9.72 -32.50
N ASP A 584 -24.79 10.95 -32.90
CA ASP A 584 -23.75 11.76 -32.28
C ASP A 584 -24.06 12.13 -30.81
N ALA A 585 -25.29 12.57 -30.52
CA ALA A 585 -25.72 12.87 -29.16
C ALA A 585 -25.74 11.62 -28.26
N GLU A 586 -26.18 10.49 -28.82
CA GLU A 586 -26.16 9.19 -28.15
C GLU A 586 -24.73 8.70 -27.86
N ASN A 587 -23.83 8.83 -28.84
CA ASN A 587 -22.40 8.51 -28.67
C ASN A 587 -21.77 9.36 -27.55
N VAL A 588 -22.11 10.64 -27.45
CA VAL A 588 -21.64 11.51 -26.37
C VAL A 588 -22.20 11.08 -25.01
N LEU A 589 -23.50 10.73 -24.94
CA LEU A 589 -24.11 10.20 -23.72
C LEU A 589 -23.36 8.95 -23.25
N TYR A 590 -23.15 7.96 -24.13
CA TYR A 590 -22.44 6.74 -23.77
C TYR A 590 -20.96 6.97 -23.46
N ASN A 591 -20.29 7.92 -24.13
CA ASN A 591 -18.92 8.30 -23.78
C ASN A 591 -18.86 8.90 -22.36
N VAL A 592 -19.75 9.83 -22.02
CA VAL A 592 -19.82 10.41 -20.68
C VAL A 592 -20.22 9.36 -19.65
N LEU A 593 -21.19 8.50 -19.94
CA LEU A 593 -21.58 7.40 -19.04
C LEU A 593 -20.38 6.50 -18.74
N ASN A 594 -19.65 6.06 -19.77
CA ASN A 594 -18.48 5.21 -19.60
C ASN A 594 -17.38 5.89 -18.79
N VAL A 595 -17.17 7.20 -18.96
CA VAL A 595 -16.22 7.98 -18.15
C VAL A 595 -16.68 8.10 -16.70
N VAL A 596 -17.94 8.48 -16.48
CA VAL A 596 -18.53 8.70 -15.16
C VAL A 596 -18.65 7.39 -14.37
N MET A 597 -18.81 6.27 -15.05
CA MET A 597 -18.88 4.94 -14.43
C MET A 597 -17.50 4.28 -14.28
N ALA A 598 -16.42 4.91 -14.75
CA ALA A 598 -15.12 4.28 -14.87
C ALA A 598 -14.55 3.81 -13.52
N ASP A 599 -14.70 4.61 -12.46
CA ASP A 599 -14.26 4.25 -11.09
C ASP A 599 -15.36 3.56 -10.25
N GLY A 600 -16.53 3.35 -10.86
CA GLY A 600 -17.71 2.75 -10.24
C GLY A 600 -18.43 3.62 -9.22
N LYS A 601 -18.06 4.89 -9.02
CA LYS A 601 -18.71 5.84 -8.11
C LYS A 601 -19.03 7.14 -8.82
N VAL A 602 -20.31 7.51 -8.86
CA VAL A 602 -20.74 8.77 -9.49
C VAL A 602 -20.78 9.88 -8.44
N THR A 603 -19.91 10.88 -8.57
CA THR A 603 -19.96 12.11 -7.79
C THR A 603 -21.12 13.02 -8.21
N SER A 604 -21.52 13.98 -7.36
CA SER A 604 -22.56 14.95 -7.73
C SER A 604 -22.23 15.75 -9.00
N SER A 605 -20.98 16.12 -9.22
CA SER A 605 -20.53 16.85 -10.42
C SER A 605 -20.57 15.99 -11.68
N GLU A 606 -20.25 14.70 -11.56
CA GLU A 606 -20.34 13.74 -12.65
C GLU A 606 -21.79 13.42 -13.00
N LEU A 607 -22.65 13.30 -11.98
CA LEU A 607 -24.08 13.15 -12.20
C LEU A 607 -24.65 14.38 -12.92
N ASP A 608 -24.30 15.60 -12.52
CA ASP A 608 -24.74 16.82 -13.22
C ASP A 608 -24.27 16.83 -14.67
N ARG A 609 -23.06 16.32 -14.94
CA ARG A 609 -22.55 16.18 -16.30
C ARG A 609 -23.34 15.14 -17.11
N LEU A 610 -23.63 13.98 -16.53
CA LEU A 610 -24.45 12.94 -17.16
C LEU A 610 -25.86 13.47 -17.46
N LEU A 611 -26.47 14.20 -16.51
CA LEU A 611 -27.78 14.82 -16.69
C LEU A 611 -27.77 15.85 -17.83
N ARG A 612 -26.70 16.65 -17.98
CA ARG A 612 -26.58 17.58 -19.11
C ARG A 612 -26.60 16.88 -20.46
N VAL A 613 -25.80 15.82 -20.64
CA VAL A 613 -25.76 15.11 -21.93
C VAL A 613 -27.00 14.26 -22.18
N ALA A 614 -27.61 13.68 -21.13
CA ALA A 614 -28.88 13.00 -21.22
C ALA A 614 -30.00 13.96 -21.68
N ASN A 615 -30.02 15.18 -21.13
CA ASN A 615 -30.99 16.19 -21.53
C ASN A 615 -30.66 16.84 -22.89
N ASP A 616 -29.41 16.84 -23.35
CA ASP A 616 -29.08 17.19 -24.74
C ASP A 616 -29.66 16.16 -25.72
N LEU A 617 -29.46 14.87 -25.48
CA LEU A 617 -30.07 13.80 -26.28
C LEU A 617 -31.60 13.86 -26.25
N HIS A 618 -32.19 14.08 -25.07
CA HIS A 618 -33.63 14.32 -24.94
C HIS A 618 -34.09 15.47 -25.84
N GLY A 619 -33.39 16.62 -25.80
CA GLY A 619 -33.72 17.78 -26.63
C GLY A 619 -33.56 17.50 -28.13
N VAL A 620 -32.56 16.70 -28.54
CA VAL A 620 -32.39 16.24 -29.92
C VAL A 620 -33.57 15.39 -30.37
N LEU A 621 -33.96 14.40 -29.56
CA LEU A 621 -35.12 13.55 -29.85
C LEU A 621 -36.40 14.38 -29.92
N GLN A 622 -36.66 15.23 -28.92
CA GLN A 622 -37.84 16.06 -28.86
C GLN A 622 -38.00 16.90 -30.14
N LYS A 623 -36.91 17.52 -30.63
CA LYS A 623 -36.94 18.31 -31.87
C LYS A 623 -37.31 17.46 -33.09
N VAL A 624 -36.83 16.22 -33.19
CA VAL A 624 -37.18 15.33 -34.31
C VAL A 624 -38.67 14.99 -34.30
N TYR A 625 -39.25 14.72 -33.12
CA TYR A 625 -40.68 14.47 -32.98
C TYR A 625 -41.54 15.70 -33.25
N VAL A 626 -41.17 16.87 -32.71
CA VAL A 626 -41.87 18.15 -32.99
C VAL A 626 -41.82 18.50 -34.47
N ASN A 627 -40.66 18.35 -35.10
CA ASN A 627 -40.53 18.53 -36.55
C ASN A 627 -41.37 17.51 -37.32
N GLY A 628 -41.48 16.29 -36.82
CA GLY A 628 -42.31 15.21 -37.38
C GLY A 628 -43.79 15.57 -37.50
N GLU A 629 -44.33 16.40 -36.60
CA GLU A 629 -45.73 16.87 -36.67
C GLU A 629 -46.01 17.72 -37.93
N SER A 630 -44.97 18.35 -38.49
CA SER A 630 -45.06 19.17 -39.71
C SER A 630 -44.80 18.38 -40.99
N ILE A 631 -44.37 17.11 -40.89
CA ILE A 631 -44.04 16.28 -42.05
C ILE A 631 -45.32 15.70 -42.66
N GLN A 632 -45.56 16.02 -43.92
CA GLN A 632 -46.64 15.45 -44.72
C GLN A 632 -46.03 14.70 -45.91
N LEU A 633 -45.91 13.38 -45.78
CA LEU A 633 -45.39 12.52 -46.84
C LEU A 633 -46.45 12.28 -47.93
N THR A 634 -46.00 12.00 -49.14
CA THR A 634 -46.90 11.60 -50.23
C THR A 634 -47.57 10.26 -49.94
N LYS A 635 -48.71 10.02 -50.60
CA LYS A 635 -49.42 8.74 -50.48
C LYS A 635 -48.52 7.56 -50.83
N GLU A 636 -47.68 7.68 -51.86
CA GLU A 636 -46.78 6.63 -52.31
C GLU A 636 -45.70 6.29 -51.27
N LEU A 637 -45.22 7.29 -50.52
CA LEU A 637 -44.25 7.07 -49.44
C LEU A 637 -44.93 6.48 -48.19
N LEU A 638 -46.15 6.91 -47.89
CA LEU A 638 -46.97 6.40 -46.78
C LEU A 638 -47.40 4.94 -47.00
N ASP A 639 -47.81 4.59 -48.22
CA ASP A 639 -48.17 3.23 -48.60
C ASP A 639 -46.95 2.27 -48.47
N GLN A 640 -45.73 2.75 -48.77
CA GLN A 640 -44.50 1.97 -48.56
C GLN A 640 -44.07 1.86 -47.09
N LEU A 641 -44.49 2.80 -46.24
CA LEU A 641 -44.30 2.76 -44.79
C LEU A 641 -45.38 1.95 -44.07
N ASP A 642 -46.45 1.55 -44.77
CA ASP A 642 -47.63 0.88 -44.20
C ASP A 642 -48.27 1.69 -43.06
N THR A 643 -48.46 3.00 -43.29
CA THR A 643 -48.99 3.95 -42.30
C THR A 643 -49.82 5.06 -42.94
N LYS A 644 -50.70 5.73 -42.20
CA LYS A 644 -51.51 6.84 -42.74
C LYS A 644 -50.82 8.20 -42.58
N SER A 645 -49.85 8.32 -41.68
CA SER A 645 -49.09 9.55 -41.48
C SER A 645 -47.71 9.27 -40.86
N TRP A 646 -46.78 10.22 -41.02
CA TRP A 646 -45.48 10.13 -40.37
C TRP A 646 -45.60 10.08 -38.84
N GLN A 647 -46.50 10.88 -38.27
CA GLN A 647 -46.76 10.92 -36.82
C GLN A 647 -47.29 9.59 -36.27
N GLU A 648 -48.16 8.91 -37.01
CA GLU A 648 -48.65 7.56 -36.64
C GLU A 648 -47.51 6.54 -36.64
N TYR A 649 -46.58 6.65 -37.58
CA TYR A 649 -45.45 5.73 -37.70
C TYR A 649 -44.40 5.91 -36.58
N THR A 650 -44.09 7.15 -36.21
CA THR A 650 -43.10 7.43 -35.14
C THR A 650 -43.70 7.36 -33.73
N GLY A 651 -45.02 7.46 -33.60
CA GLY A 651 -45.71 7.54 -32.31
C GLY A 651 -45.55 8.90 -31.62
N LYS A 652 -46.01 8.98 -30.37
CA LYS A 652 -45.90 10.18 -29.52
C LYS A 652 -44.62 10.18 -28.69
N PHE A 653 -44.04 11.36 -28.45
CA PHE A 653 -42.87 11.52 -27.61
C PHE A 653 -43.24 11.84 -26.16
N ASP A 654 -43.21 10.82 -25.30
CA ASP A 654 -43.61 10.92 -23.88
C ASP A 654 -42.42 10.78 -22.92
N LEU A 655 -41.18 10.82 -23.43
CA LEU A 655 -39.98 10.74 -22.59
C LEU A 655 -39.79 12.04 -21.80
N VAL A 656 -39.70 11.94 -20.47
CA VAL A 656 -39.46 13.08 -19.58
C VAL A 656 -37.97 13.47 -19.52
N TYR A 657 -37.68 14.69 -19.06
CA TYR A 657 -36.31 15.12 -18.78
C TYR A 657 -35.65 14.23 -17.72
N ALA A 658 -34.35 13.98 -17.90
CA ALA A 658 -33.53 13.30 -16.92
C ALA A 658 -33.22 14.24 -15.74
N ASN A 659 -33.41 13.74 -14.53
CA ASN A 659 -33.10 14.40 -13.27
C ASN A 659 -32.50 13.39 -12.27
N ARG A 660 -32.10 13.86 -11.08
CA ARG A 660 -31.43 13.01 -10.08
C ARG A 660 -32.28 11.83 -9.60
N ASP A 661 -33.61 11.95 -9.62
CA ASP A 661 -34.54 10.95 -9.11
C ASP A 661 -34.90 9.88 -10.15
N ASN A 662 -34.86 10.22 -11.44
CA ASN A 662 -35.30 9.32 -12.52
C ASN A 662 -34.17 8.81 -13.44
N ILE A 663 -32.92 9.28 -13.30
CA ILE A 663 -31.82 8.96 -14.25
C ILE A 663 -31.64 7.47 -14.49
N ASN A 664 -31.72 6.62 -13.46
CA ASN A 664 -31.55 5.17 -13.64
C ASN A 664 -32.64 4.58 -14.55
N LYS A 665 -33.91 4.90 -14.27
CA LYS A 665 -35.05 4.48 -15.10
C LYS A 665 -35.00 5.09 -16.51
N TRP A 666 -34.50 6.32 -16.61
CA TRP A 666 -34.32 7.01 -17.89
C TRP A 666 -33.28 6.30 -18.77
N MET A 667 -32.15 5.89 -18.18
CA MET A 667 -31.09 5.13 -18.87
C MET A 667 -31.56 3.75 -19.32
N GLU A 668 -32.51 3.12 -18.62
CA GLU A 668 -33.09 1.82 -19.01
C GLU A 668 -33.96 1.91 -20.28
N VAL A 669 -34.54 3.07 -20.58
CA VAL A 669 -35.50 3.23 -21.70
C VAL A 669 -34.97 4.02 -22.88
N ILE A 670 -33.93 4.85 -22.70
CA ILE A 670 -33.44 5.76 -23.74
C ILE A 670 -33.03 5.05 -25.03
N GLU A 671 -32.37 3.90 -24.92
CA GLU A 671 -31.92 3.10 -26.07
C GLU A 671 -33.11 2.65 -26.94
N SER A 672 -34.24 2.30 -26.31
CA SER A 672 -35.46 1.95 -27.05
C SER A 672 -35.99 3.14 -27.85
N TRP A 673 -35.98 4.35 -27.26
CA TRP A 673 -36.43 5.57 -27.93
C TRP A 673 -35.51 5.94 -29.10
N THR A 674 -34.19 5.93 -28.90
CA THR A 674 -33.22 6.26 -29.96
C THR A 674 -33.29 5.23 -31.09
N ASN A 675 -33.34 3.93 -30.79
CA ASN A 675 -33.42 2.88 -31.81
C ASN A 675 -34.72 2.93 -32.62
N THR A 676 -35.85 3.25 -31.98
CA THR A 676 -37.15 3.41 -32.66
C THR A 676 -37.08 4.53 -33.70
N ILE A 677 -36.65 5.73 -33.31
CA ILE A 677 -36.63 6.87 -34.22
C ILE A 677 -35.52 6.75 -35.28
N LYS A 678 -34.34 6.21 -34.94
CA LYS A 678 -33.26 5.94 -35.91
C LYS A 678 -33.71 4.93 -36.95
N SER A 679 -34.42 3.87 -36.54
CA SER A 679 -35.00 2.90 -37.48
C SER A 679 -36.04 3.54 -38.38
N ALA A 680 -36.89 4.42 -37.83
CA ALA A 680 -37.88 5.15 -38.62
C ALA A 680 -37.23 6.05 -39.67
N LEU A 681 -36.22 6.85 -39.30
CA LEU A 681 -35.48 7.72 -40.21
C LEU A 681 -34.69 6.91 -41.26
N SER A 682 -34.10 5.77 -40.88
CA SER A 682 -33.42 4.86 -41.81
C SER A 682 -34.39 4.28 -42.84
N LYS A 683 -35.62 3.94 -42.41
CA LYS A 683 -36.68 3.46 -43.29
C LYS A 683 -37.16 4.56 -44.24
N LEU A 684 -37.37 5.78 -43.73
CA LEU A 684 -37.73 6.95 -44.54
C LEU A 684 -36.66 7.24 -45.60
N ARG A 685 -35.38 7.26 -45.21
CA ARG A 685 -34.26 7.40 -46.15
C ARG A 685 -34.31 6.31 -47.23
N SER A 686 -34.44 5.06 -46.83
CA SER A 686 -34.41 3.92 -47.76
C SER A 686 -35.55 3.98 -48.79
N ILE A 687 -36.76 4.32 -48.35
CA ILE A 687 -37.93 4.49 -49.22
C ILE A 687 -37.76 5.72 -50.12
N ALA A 688 -37.31 6.86 -49.58
CA ALA A 688 -37.09 8.07 -50.35
C ALA A 688 -36.00 7.88 -51.42
N LEU A 689 -34.94 7.14 -51.11
CA LEU A 689 -33.88 6.78 -52.05
C LEU A 689 -34.41 5.87 -53.15
N GLU A 690 -35.18 4.84 -52.79
CA GLU A 690 -35.80 3.94 -53.75
C GLU A 690 -36.74 4.69 -54.71
N SER A 691 -37.59 5.58 -54.18
CA SER A 691 -38.45 6.46 -54.96
C SER A 691 -37.66 7.44 -55.82
N LEU A 692 -36.55 7.99 -55.33
CA LEU A 692 -35.68 8.90 -56.08
C LEU A 692 -35.10 8.18 -57.30
N LEU A 693 -34.45 7.03 -57.09
CA LEU A 693 -33.81 6.28 -58.18
C LEU A 693 -34.82 5.78 -59.21
N LYS A 694 -36.00 5.29 -58.79
CA LYS A 694 -37.09 4.90 -59.71
C LYS A 694 -37.57 6.08 -60.53
N SER A 695 -37.70 7.26 -59.92
CA SER A 695 -38.16 8.48 -60.59
C SER A 695 -37.11 9.01 -61.57
N GLU A 696 -35.84 8.99 -61.18
CA GLU A 696 -34.72 9.38 -62.05
C GLU A 696 -34.60 8.43 -63.25
N GLU A 697 -34.69 7.12 -63.03
CA GLU A 697 -34.69 6.13 -64.11
C GLU A 697 -35.89 6.34 -65.05
N TYR A 698 -37.08 6.62 -64.51
CA TYR A 698 -38.26 6.94 -65.31
C TYR A 698 -38.05 8.17 -66.21
N VAL A 699 -37.61 9.32 -65.66
CA VAL A 699 -37.41 10.53 -66.47
C VAL A 699 -36.25 10.38 -67.45
N ASN A 700 -35.18 9.69 -67.07
CA ASN A 700 -34.05 9.43 -67.95
C ASN A 700 -34.44 8.50 -69.12
N ASN A 701 -35.23 7.46 -68.87
CA ASN A 701 -35.72 6.56 -69.92
C ASN A 701 -36.65 7.29 -70.91
N LEU A 702 -37.50 8.20 -70.44
CA LEU A 702 -38.33 9.02 -71.33
C LEU A 702 -37.46 9.91 -72.24
N VAL A 703 -36.41 10.54 -71.71
CA VAL A 703 -35.48 11.35 -72.51
C VAL A 703 -34.72 10.50 -73.53
N LEU A 704 -34.23 9.32 -73.14
CA LEU A 704 -33.54 8.40 -74.05
C LEU A 704 -34.43 7.98 -75.23
N ASN A 705 -35.70 7.66 -74.93
CA ASN A 705 -36.69 7.19 -75.90
C ASN A 705 -37.43 8.32 -76.64
N GLU A 706 -37.11 9.58 -76.38
CA GLU A 706 -37.80 10.77 -76.95
C GLU A 706 -39.31 10.80 -76.67
N GLN A 707 -39.70 10.33 -75.48
CA GLN A 707 -41.09 10.25 -75.04
C GLN A 707 -41.44 11.41 -74.10
N VAL A 708 -42.73 11.74 -74.03
CA VAL A 708 -43.28 12.73 -73.09
C VAL A 708 -43.93 11.98 -71.92
N SER A 709 -43.90 12.53 -70.70
CA SER A 709 -44.55 11.87 -69.56
C SER A 709 -46.07 11.87 -69.73
N GLU A 710 -46.66 10.68 -69.76
CA GLU A 710 -48.12 10.48 -69.84
C GLU A 710 -48.85 10.83 -68.53
N GLN A 711 -48.12 10.90 -67.41
CA GLN A 711 -48.66 11.19 -66.08
C GLN A 711 -47.92 12.36 -65.39
N PRO A 712 -48.62 13.18 -64.57
CA PRO A 712 -47.97 14.17 -63.72
C PRO A 712 -47.16 13.52 -62.60
N ALA A 713 -46.11 14.20 -62.13
CA ALA A 713 -45.36 13.75 -60.97
C ALA A 713 -46.24 13.75 -59.70
N PRO A 714 -45.95 12.90 -58.70
CA PRO A 714 -46.63 12.96 -57.41
C PRO A 714 -46.48 14.35 -56.75
N MET A 715 -47.47 14.74 -55.95
CA MET A 715 -47.39 15.99 -55.19
C MET A 715 -46.20 15.94 -54.23
N PRO A 716 -45.40 17.02 -54.06
CA PRO A 716 -44.26 17.01 -53.18
C PRO A 716 -44.67 16.88 -51.70
N SER A 717 -43.86 16.19 -50.90
CA SER A 717 -44.01 16.12 -49.45
C SER A 717 -43.72 17.47 -48.79
N SER A 718 -44.35 17.75 -47.65
CA SER A 718 -43.99 18.89 -46.80
C SER A 718 -42.96 18.45 -45.75
N LEU A 719 -41.91 19.25 -45.58
CA LEU A 719 -40.86 19.06 -44.57
C LEU A 719 -40.73 20.33 -43.71
N PRO A 720 -40.19 20.22 -42.48
CA PRO A 720 -39.87 21.38 -41.66
C PRO A 720 -38.88 22.32 -42.38
N GLU A 721 -39.10 23.63 -42.28
CA GLU A 721 -38.21 24.65 -42.89
C GLU A 721 -36.77 24.59 -42.35
N LYS A 722 -36.61 24.18 -41.08
CA LYS A 722 -35.31 24.08 -40.41
C LYS A 722 -35.23 22.82 -39.57
N TYR A 723 -34.09 22.15 -39.65
CA TYR A 723 -33.73 21.00 -38.82
C TYR A 723 -32.24 21.05 -38.52
N ASN A 724 -31.83 20.26 -37.53
CA ASN A 724 -30.44 20.18 -37.11
C ASN A 724 -29.60 19.44 -38.16
N LEU A 725 -28.51 20.06 -38.57
CA LEU A 725 -27.52 19.47 -39.48
C LEU A 725 -26.38 18.85 -38.67
N LEU A 726 -25.85 17.75 -39.20
CA LEU A 726 -24.62 17.13 -38.71
C LEU A 726 -23.70 16.76 -39.88
N ILE A 727 -22.76 17.66 -40.16
CA ILE A 727 -21.75 17.51 -41.21
C ILE A 727 -20.53 16.80 -40.63
N PRO A 728 -19.88 15.88 -41.37
CA PRO A 728 -18.62 15.26 -40.94
C PRO A 728 -17.60 16.29 -40.47
N GLY A 729 -17.03 16.09 -39.28
CA GLY A 729 -16.10 17.00 -38.62
C GLY A 729 -16.76 18.01 -37.65
N SER A 730 -18.09 18.11 -37.65
CA SER A 730 -18.88 18.96 -36.74
C SER A 730 -19.51 18.19 -35.58
N GLU A 731 -19.07 16.94 -35.34
CA GLU A 731 -19.52 16.10 -34.24
C GLU A 731 -19.28 16.73 -32.86
N ARG A 732 -20.15 16.40 -31.90
CA ARG A 732 -20.00 16.87 -30.52
C ARG A 732 -18.67 16.37 -29.94
N PRO A 733 -17.96 17.21 -29.15
CA PRO A 733 -16.69 16.82 -28.58
C PRO A 733 -16.86 15.68 -27.56
N ILE A 734 -16.20 14.56 -27.80
CA ILE A 734 -16.12 13.44 -26.85
C ILE A 734 -14.89 13.55 -25.95
N GLN A 735 -15.00 13.04 -24.73
CA GLN A 735 -13.86 12.92 -23.84
C GLN A 735 -12.98 11.75 -24.28
N LYS A 736 -11.77 12.08 -24.73
CA LYS A 736 -10.79 11.11 -25.22
C LYS A 736 -9.88 10.53 -24.13
N LYS A 737 -9.76 11.20 -22.98
CA LYS A 737 -8.88 10.80 -21.86
C LYS A 737 -9.60 10.96 -20.53
N LEU A 738 -9.47 9.98 -19.66
CA LEU A 738 -9.92 10.02 -18.28
C LEU A 738 -9.18 11.12 -17.48
N GLY A 739 -9.84 11.70 -16.47
CA GLY A 739 -9.23 12.67 -15.56
C GLY A 739 -8.09 12.03 -14.75
N TRP A 740 -7.21 12.82 -14.14
CA TRP A 740 -6.08 12.25 -13.38
C TRP A 740 -6.55 11.31 -12.26
N TRP A 741 -7.61 11.70 -11.55
CA TRP A 741 -8.20 10.90 -10.48
C TRP A 741 -8.83 9.60 -11.02
N ASP A 742 -9.62 9.68 -12.09
CA ASP A 742 -10.21 8.51 -12.73
C ASP A 742 -9.13 7.57 -13.24
N ARG A 743 -8.03 8.10 -13.79
CA ARG A 743 -6.87 7.31 -14.22
C ARG A 743 -6.13 6.67 -13.05
N PHE A 744 -6.08 7.34 -11.90
CA PHE A 744 -5.57 6.74 -10.67
C PHE A 744 -6.49 5.62 -10.19
N GLN A 745 -7.81 5.83 -10.14
CA GLN A 745 -8.79 4.83 -9.70
C GLN A 745 -8.88 3.64 -10.66
N THR A 746 -8.84 3.86 -11.96
CA THR A 746 -8.89 2.81 -12.99
C THR A 746 -7.52 2.23 -13.33
N SER A 747 -6.44 2.74 -12.72
CA SER A 747 -5.05 2.42 -13.06
C SER A 747 -4.78 2.54 -14.58
N ASP A 748 -5.26 3.62 -15.21
CA ASP A 748 -5.11 3.91 -16.64
C ASP A 748 -3.79 4.65 -16.96
N GLY A 749 -2.78 3.84 -17.28
CA GLY A 749 -1.43 4.25 -17.60
C GLY A 749 -0.41 3.89 -16.52
N VAL A 750 0.88 3.99 -16.88
CA VAL A 750 2.00 3.54 -16.03
C VAL A 750 2.10 4.35 -14.74
N LEU A 751 2.14 5.69 -14.83
CA LEU A 751 2.28 6.56 -13.66
C LEU A 751 1.11 6.43 -12.66
N PRO A 752 -0.18 6.50 -13.08
CA PRO A 752 -1.29 6.28 -12.16
C PRO A 752 -1.29 4.87 -11.53
N SER A 753 -0.87 3.85 -12.28
CA SER A 753 -0.73 2.49 -11.74
C SER A 753 0.36 2.39 -10.67
N ILE A 754 1.52 3.02 -10.88
CA ILE A 754 2.61 3.05 -9.89
C ILE A 754 2.15 3.79 -8.62
N ALA A 755 1.49 4.93 -8.78
CA ALA A 755 0.97 5.70 -7.64
C ALA A 755 -0.07 4.89 -6.86
N LYS A 756 -1.02 4.24 -7.54
CA LYS A 756 -2.03 3.39 -6.90
C LYS A 756 -1.40 2.21 -6.17
N LEU A 757 -0.39 1.57 -6.76
CA LEU A 757 0.36 0.49 -6.13
C LEU A 757 1.06 0.95 -4.86
N ALA A 758 1.74 2.10 -4.90
CA ALA A 758 2.45 2.64 -3.75
C ALA A 758 1.50 2.96 -2.59
N VAL A 759 0.35 3.59 -2.87
CA VAL A 759 -0.66 3.90 -1.85
C VAL A 759 -1.27 2.61 -1.29
N ALA A 760 -1.63 1.66 -2.14
CA ALA A 760 -2.18 0.38 -1.71
C ALA A 760 -1.19 -0.42 -0.85
N ALA A 761 0.07 -0.51 -1.28
CA ALA A 761 1.14 -1.19 -0.55
C ALA A 761 1.41 -0.52 0.80
N ALA A 762 1.38 0.81 0.88
CA ALA A 762 1.54 1.53 2.14
C ALA A 762 0.40 1.21 3.12
N ILE A 763 -0.86 1.25 2.66
CA ILE A 763 -2.03 0.93 3.51
C ILE A 763 -1.96 -0.51 4.02
N ILE A 764 -1.65 -1.48 3.14
CA ILE A 764 -1.52 -2.89 3.52
C ILE A 764 -0.35 -3.07 4.48
N SER A 765 0.80 -2.44 4.24
CA SER A 765 1.97 -2.55 5.14
C SER A 765 1.65 -1.99 6.52
N ILE A 766 0.95 -0.85 6.61
CA ILE A 766 0.48 -0.28 7.88
C ILE A 766 -0.49 -1.24 8.58
N THR A 767 -1.43 -1.84 7.84
CA THR A 767 -2.42 -2.79 8.39
C THR A 767 -1.74 -4.05 8.93
N VAL A 768 -0.80 -4.61 8.16
CA VAL A 768 -0.02 -5.80 8.55
C VAL A 768 0.85 -5.50 9.76
N PHE A 769 1.55 -4.36 9.74
CA PHE A 769 2.38 -3.91 10.86
C PHE A 769 1.54 -3.72 12.12
N ALA A 770 0.41 -3.00 12.04
CA ALA A 770 -0.48 -2.80 13.18
C ALA A 770 -0.99 -4.13 13.77
N GLY A 771 -1.45 -5.08 12.94
CA GLY A 771 -1.91 -6.39 13.42
C GLY A 771 -0.80 -7.29 13.99
N SER A 772 0.45 -7.08 13.59
CA SER A 772 1.60 -7.84 14.12
C SER A 772 2.06 -7.39 15.50
N TYR A 773 1.76 -6.14 15.92
CA TYR A 773 2.15 -5.58 17.22
C TYR A 773 1.06 -5.64 18.30
N VAL A 774 -0.19 -5.98 17.94
CA VAL A 774 -1.28 -6.19 18.91
C VAL A 774 -1.19 -7.60 19.49
N GLY A 775 -1.05 -7.71 20.81
CA GLY A 775 -1.04 -8.98 21.56
C GLY A 775 0.34 -9.63 21.78
N THR A 776 1.44 -8.86 21.77
CA THR A 776 2.79 -9.36 22.11
C THR A 776 3.31 -8.76 23.42
N SER A 777 3.63 -9.59 24.42
CA SER A 777 4.32 -9.16 25.64
C SER A 777 5.68 -8.55 25.34
N SER A 778 5.99 -7.47 26.06
CA SER A 778 7.30 -6.81 26.00
C SER A 778 8.06 -7.06 27.30
N LEU A 779 9.38 -7.23 27.21
CA LEU A 779 10.29 -7.35 28.35
C LEU A 779 11.29 -6.21 28.34
N ALA A 780 11.35 -5.44 29.42
CA ALA A 780 12.46 -4.52 29.69
C ALA A 780 13.49 -5.22 30.58
N ILE A 781 14.73 -5.26 30.11
CA ILE A 781 15.87 -5.84 30.81
C ILE A 781 16.76 -4.69 31.27
N TYR A 782 17.10 -4.64 32.56
CA TYR A 782 17.98 -3.63 33.12
C TYR A 782 19.21 -4.25 33.75
N ASN A 783 20.39 -3.79 33.34
CA ASN A 783 21.65 -4.17 33.95
C ASN A 783 22.01 -3.18 35.06
N GLY A 784 21.65 -3.50 36.30
CA GLY A 784 22.04 -2.70 37.47
C GLY A 784 23.50 -2.89 37.93
N LEU A 785 24.23 -3.86 37.37
CA LEU A 785 25.58 -4.17 37.82
C LEU A 785 26.61 -3.21 37.21
N GLY A 786 27.67 -2.94 37.96
CA GLY A 786 28.84 -2.17 37.50
C GLY A 786 29.75 -2.92 36.53
N LYS A 787 29.19 -3.86 35.74
CA LYS A 787 29.90 -4.64 34.73
C LYS A 787 29.01 -4.97 33.54
N GLN A 788 29.62 -5.27 32.41
CA GLN A 788 28.90 -5.69 31.20
C GLN A 788 28.43 -7.14 31.32
N VAL A 789 27.22 -7.42 30.85
CA VAL A 789 26.59 -8.75 30.94
C VAL A 789 26.00 -9.19 29.60
N ILE A 790 25.84 -10.50 29.44
CA ILE A 790 25.17 -11.13 28.30
C ILE A 790 23.94 -11.89 28.83
N VAL A 791 22.76 -11.55 28.32
CA VAL A 791 21.49 -12.18 28.66
C VAL A 791 21.05 -13.08 27.51
N GLN A 792 20.85 -14.36 27.81
CA GLN A 792 20.31 -15.38 26.92
C GLN A 792 18.85 -15.64 27.31
N ILE A 793 17.92 -15.26 26.42
CA ILE A 793 16.47 -15.40 26.65
C ILE A 793 15.73 -15.55 25.31
N ASP A 794 14.76 -16.45 25.23
CA ASP A 794 13.90 -16.64 24.03
C ASP A 794 14.72 -16.88 22.74
N GLY A 795 15.80 -17.67 22.82
CA GLY A 795 16.72 -17.94 21.71
C GLY A 795 17.55 -16.73 21.23
N LYS A 796 17.49 -15.60 21.95
CA LYS A 796 18.23 -14.37 21.67
C LYS A 796 19.35 -14.19 22.70
N GLU A 797 20.46 -13.63 22.25
CA GLU A 797 21.58 -13.21 23.08
C GLU A 797 21.70 -11.68 23.04
N LEU A 798 21.73 -11.05 24.21
CA LEU A 798 21.68 -9.60 24.36
C LEU A 798 22.84 -9.15 25.24
N GLU A 799 23.73 -8.36 24.69
CA GLU A 799 24.78 -7.66 25.43
C GLU A 799 24.20 -6.36 26.01
N LEU A 800 24.44 -6.12 27.31
CA LEU A 800 24.05 -4.92 28.05
C LEU A 800 25.26 -4.33 28.78
N ASP A 801 25.52 -3.04 28.54
CA ASP A 801 26.54 -2.26 29.25
C ASP A 801 26.09 -1.96 30.70
N PRO A 802 27.03 -1.66 31.62
CA PRO A 802 26.70 -1.28 32.99
C PRO A 802 25.65 -0.16 33.05
N TYR A 803 24.64 -0.33 33.89
CA TYR A 803 23.60 0.67 34.17
C TYR A 803 22.71 1.05 32.97
N THR A 804 22.57 0.15 31.99
CA THR A 804 21.74 0.35 30.79
C THR A 804 20.52 -0.57 30.73
N SER A 805 19.51 -0.18 29.95
CA SER A 805 18.29 -0.95 29.69
C SER A 805 18.18 -1.40 28.22
N LYS A 806 17.46 -2.49 27.99
CA LYS A 806 17.09 -2.94 26.64
C LYS A 806 15.68 -3.54 26.65
N LYS A 807 14.86 -3.18 25.67
CA LYS A 807 13.49 -3.69 25.51
C LYS A 807 13.41 -4.69 24.37
N ILE A 808 12.78 -5.84 24.59
CA ILE A 808 12.56 -6.87 23.57
C ILE A 808 11.09 -7.33 23.55
N ALA A 809 10.62 -7.81 22.39
CA ALA A 809 9.36 -8.54 22.29
C ALA A 809 9.60 -10.03 22.58
N LEU A 810 8.74 -10.62 23.41
CA LEU A 810 8.73 -12.06 23.71
C LEU A 810 7.86 -12.79 22.68
N SER A 811 8.35 -13.89 22.13
CA SER A 811 7.64 -14.65 21.09
C SER A 811 6.72 -15.75 21.63
N THR A 812 6.96 -16.23 22.85
CA THR A 812 6.13 -17.20 23.59
C THR A 812 6.17 -16.90 25.09
N THR A 813 5.10 -17.14 25.84
CA THR A 813 5.07 -17.04 27.30
C THR A 813 5.42 -18.35 28.00
N ASP A 814 5.11 -19.50 27.41
CA ASP A 814 5.38 -20.80 28.04
C ASP A 814 6.86 -21.23 27.91
N GLY A 815 7.47 -21.60 29.04
CA GLY A 815 8.78 -22.26 29.07
C GLY A 815 10.00 -21.37 28.85
N ILE A 816 9.89 -20.05 29.07
CA ILE A 816 11.02 -19.11 28.97
C ILE A 816 12.08 -19.49 30.01
N SER A 817 13.32 -19.67 29.57
CA SER A 817 14.49 -19.75 30.47
C SER A 817 15.35 -18.50 30.27
N VAL A 818 15.78 -17.91 31.39
CA VAL A 818 16.65 -16.74 31.41
C VAL A 818 17.99 -17.18 31.98
N ARG A 819 19.06 -16.91 31.24
CA ARG A 819 20.43 -17.13 31.69
C ARG A 819 21.24 -15.87 31.47
N THR A 820 21.85 -15.37 32.53
CA THR A 820 22.70 -14.17 32.47
C THR A 820 24.11 -14.52 32.88
N ILE A 821 25.05 -14.18 32.00
CA ILE A 821 26.47 -14.42 32.19
C ILE A 821 27.25 -13.12 32.11
N SER A 822 28.44 -13.16 32.69
CA SER A 822 29.39 -12.08 32.63
C SER A 822 30.08 -12.00 31.27
N ALA A 823 30.18 -10.80 30.67
CA ALA A 823 30.79 -10.66 29.33
C ALA A 823 32.31 -10.92 29.33
N ASP A 824 33.00 -10.55 30.41
CA ASP A 824 34.47 -10.60 30.57
C ASP A 824 35.02 -12.01 30.81
N ASP A 825 34.46 -12.76 31.75
CA ASP A 825 34.96 -14.06 32.21
C ASP A 825 33.98 -15.22 31.96
N GLN A 826 32.84 -14.96 31.32
CA GLN A 826 31.79 -15.93 30.99
C GLN A 826 31.20 -16.66 32.22
N THR A 827 31.42 -16.13 33.42
CA THR A 827 30.85 -16.71 34.65
C THR A 827 29.34 -16.49 34.71
N GLU A 828 28.62 -17.51 35.18
CA GLU A 828 27.17 -17.43 35.32
C GLU A 828 26.79 -16.56 36.52
N ILE A 829 26.03 -15.48 36.24
CA ILE A 829 25.51 -14.57 37.25
C ILE A 829 24.25 -15.17 37.86
N GLU A 830 23.30 -15.54 37.01
CA GLU A 830 22.06 -16.20 37.42
C GLU A 830 21.38 -16.94 36.26
N SER A 831 20.61 -17.97 36.61
CA SER A 831 19.76 -18.72 35.69
C SER A 831 18.44 -19.09 36.36
N PHE A 832 17.30 -18.81 35.72
CA PHE A 832 15.97 -19.09 36.27
C PHE A 832 14.89 -19.17 35.19
N THR A 833 13.71 -19.70 35.55
CA THR A 833 12.50 -19.76 34.72
C THR A 833 11.46 -18.83 35.35
N PRO A 834 11.11 -17.69 34.72
CA PRO A 834 10.07 -16.80 35.25
C PRO A 834 8.66 -17.38 35.13
N GLU A 835 7.78 -17.00 36.05
CA GLU A 835 6.34 -17.22 35.92
C GLU A 835 5.74 -16.12 35.02
N THR A 836 5.02 -16.51 33.97
CA THR A 836 4.36 -15.58 33.04
C THR A 836 2.86 -15.83 33.05
N GLU A 837 2.09 -14.90 33.61
CA GLU A 837 0.64 -15.04 33.74
C GLU A 837 -0.16 -14.63 32.48
N SER A 838 0.40 -13.83 31.56
CA SER A 838 -0.35 -13.26 30.42
C SER A 838 0.55 -12.86 29.24
N THR A 839 0.00 -12.92 28.01
CA THR A 839 0.62 -12.53 26.74
C THR A 839 0.52 -11.03 26.41
N SER A 840 -0.07 -10.21 27.30
CA SER A 840 -0.23 -8.75 27.09
C SER A 840 0.46 -7.86 28.13
N GLU A 841 1.19 -8.44 29.10
CA GLU A 841 1.87 -7.64 30.14
C GLU A 841 3.27 -7.16 29.74
N MET A 842 3.69 -6.05 30.36
CA MET A 842 5.06 -5.54 30.29
C MET A 842 5.85 -6.14 31.46
N TYR A 843 6.77 -7.05 31.14
CA TYR A 843 7.67 -7.69 32.09
C TYR A 843 8.93 -6.86 32.30
N ILE A 844 9.50 -6.98 33.50
CA ILE A 844 10.76 -6.35 33.90
C ILE A 844 11.70 -7.43 34.40
N TYR A 845 12.93 -7.41 33.88
CA TYR A 845 14.04 -8.21 34.39
C TYR A 845 15.13 -7.29 34.95
N ASN A 846 15.26 -7.27 36.27
CA ASN A 846 16.29 -6.54 37.01
C ASN A 846 17.45 -7.49 37.33
N ILE A 847 18.51 -7.42 36.54
CA ILE A 847 19.63 -8.37 36.60
C ILE A 847 20.28 -8.36 37.98
N GLY A 848 20.34 -9.54 38.61
CA GLY A 848 20.97 -9.74 39.91
C GLY A 848 20.37 -8.91 41.05
N ASN A 849 19.12 -8.46 40.94
CA ASN A 849 18.48 -7.56 41.92
C ASN A 849 19.26 -6.26 42.16
N ALA A 850 20.05 -5.81 41.17
CA ALA A 850 21.06 -4.77 41.34
C ALA A 850 20.53 -3.33 41.18
N ALA A 851 19.23 -3.15 40.97
CA ALA A 851 18.62 -1.84 40.82
C ALA A 851 17.40 -1.66 41.73
N ALA A 852 17.21 -0.44 42.25
CA ALA A 852 15.98 -0.04 42.90
C ALA A 852 14.98 0.45 41.84
N LEU A 853 13.79 -0.13 41.83
CA LEU A 853 12.71 0.21 40.90
C LEU A 853 11.82 1.29 41.53
N LEU A 854 11.62 2.40 40.81
CA LEU A 854 10.81 3.54 41.25
C LEU A 854 9.75 3.86 40.22
N LYS A 855 8.48 3.87 40.64
CA LYS A 855 7.38 4.36 39.81
C LYS A 855 7.01 5.78 40.23
N TRP A 856 7.06 6.72 39.30
CA TRP A 856 6.69 8.12 39.52
C TRP A 856 5.78 8.61 38.39
N THR A 857 5.10 9.75 38.60
CA THR A 857 4.15 10.29 37.62
C THR A 857 4.68 11.62 37.05
N ILE A 858 4.82 11.70 35.73
CA ILE A 858 5.15 12.96 35.05
C ILE A 858 3.88 13.76 34.76
N PHE A 859 3.92 15.06 35.02
CA PHE A 859 2.83 16.00 34.82
C PHE A 859 3.12 16.93 33.64
N TYR A 860 2.26 16.90 32.63
CA TYR A 860 2.27 17.82 31.50
C TYR A 860 1.21 18.90 31.72
N GLY A 861 1.63 20.01 32.35
CA GLY A 861 0.74 21.07 32.82
C GLY A 861 0.07 20.76 34.17
N GLY A 862 -0.21 21.79 34.96
CA GLY A 862 -0.77 21.68 36.33
C GLY A 862 0.27 21.70 37.45
N THR A 863 -0.18 21.62 38.71
CA THR A 863 0.70 21.59 39.89
C THR A 863 1.17 20.15 40.14
N PRO A 864 2.48 19.88 40.18
CA PRO A 864 3.00 18.54 40.49
C PRO A 864 2.54 18.07 41.87
N TYR A 865 2.19 16.79 41.98
CA TYR A 865 1.99 16.12 43.27
C TYR A 865 2.92 14.92 43.34
N ASN A 866 3.73 14.83 44.40
CA ASN A 866 4.65 13.71 44.57
C ASN A 866 3.84 12.46 44.97
N ASN A 867 3.88 11.44 44.11
CA ASN A 867 3.27 10.13 44.33
C ASN A 867 4.28 9.01 43.98
N ASP A 868 5.54 9.27 44.26
CA ASP A 868 6.63 8.34 44.00
C ASP A 868 6.45 7.07 44.84
N LYS A 869 6.47 5.91 44.17
CA LYS A 869 6.29 4.61 44.78
C LYS A 869 7.51 3.74 44.55
N TYR A 870 8.24 3.46 45.63
CA TYR A 870 9.34 2.49 45.63
C TYR A 870 8.80 1.07 45.46
N LEU A 871 9.30 0.36 44.46
CA LEU A 871 8.89 -1.02 44.13
C LEU A 871 9.93 -2.07 44.56
N GLY A 872 10.97 -1.65 45.30
CA GLY A 872 12.04 -2.53 45.77
C GLY A 872 13.02 -2.91 44.65
N ALA A 873 13.60 -4.10 44.74
CA ALA A 873 14.63 -4.58 43.82
C ALA A 873 14.30 -5.96 43.24
N ALA A 874 13.00 -6.24 43.04
CA ALA A 874 12.52 -7.52 42.54
C ALA A 874 13.21 -7.91 41.22
N ARG A 875 13.71 -9.15 41.16
CA ARG A 875 14.41 -9.70 39.98
C ARG A 875 13.51 -9.76 38.76
N TRP A 876 12.26 -10.19 38.93
CA TRP A 876 11.27 -10.30 37.88
C TRP A 876 9.94 -9.72 38.38
N SER A 877 9.35 -8.81 37.60
CA SER A 877 8.09 -8.15 37.97
C SER A 877 7.33 -7.69 36.72
N THR A 878 6.09 -7.24 36.91
CA THR A 878 5.25 -6.68 35.85
C THR A 878 4.90 -5.23 36.16
N THR A 879 4.67 -4.43 35.12
CA THR A 879 4.27 -3.03 35.26
C THR A 879 3.20 -2.63 34.27
N ASN A 880 2.46 -1.59 34.63
CA ASN A 880 1.50 -0.90 33.79
C ASN A 880 1.89 0.57 33.54
N ALA A 881 3.16 0.94 33.75
CA ALA A 881 3.65 2.28 33.48
C ALA A 881 3.66 2.57 31.97
N ASP A 882 3.39 3.82 31.61
CA ASP A 882 3.37 4.29 30.22
C ASP A 882 4.77 4.32 29.60
N TYR A 883 5.77 4.69 30.41
CA TYR A 883 7.19 4.72 30.06
C TYR A 883 7.95 3.79 31.00
N VAL A 884 8.77 2.89 30.45
CA VAL A 884 9.51 1.89 31.24
C VAL A 884 10.99 1.94 30.87
N MET A 885 11.81 2.46 31.79
CA MET A 885 13.26 2.59 31.65
C MET A 885 13.67 3.39 30.39
N GLU A 886 12.86 4.40 30.07
CA GLU A 886 13.04 5.31 28.93
C GLU A 886 12.66 6.74 29.34
N GLU A 887 13.34 7.73 28.77
CA GLU A 887 13.06 9.13 29.10
C GLU A 887 11.68 9.54 28.55
N PRO A 888 10.77 10.02 29.41
CA PRO A 888 9.49 10.55 28.94
C PRO A 888 9.72 11.87 28.17
N PRO A 889 8.88 12.19 27.16
CA PRO A 889 9.04 13.40 26.36
C PRO A 889 8.97 14.66 27.24
N SER A 890 9.71 15.71 26.89
CA SER A 890 9.77 16.95 27.68
C SER A 890 8.50 17.80 27.62
N SER A 891 7.64 17.60 26.62
CA SER A 891 6.36 18.29 26.46
C SER A 891 5.37 17.45 25.64
N MET A 892 4.07 17.66 25.86
CA MET A 892 2.99 16.96 25.17
C MET A 892 1.88 17.94 24.79
N SER A 893 1.32 17.83 23.58
CA SER A 893 0.19 18.65 23.14
C SER A 893 -1.13 17.98 23.56
N THR A 894 -1.92 18.67 24.40
CA THR A 894 -3.19 18.14 24.90
C THR A 894 -4.33 19.14 24.74
N SER A 895 -5.56 18.61 24.60
CA SER A 895 -6.80 19.39 24.50
C SER A 895 -7.31 19.93 25.85
N GLY A 896 -6.74 19.46 26.97
CA GLY A 896 -7.07 19.89 28.34
C GLY A 896 -5.91 20.62 29.05
N SER A 897 -6.16 21.16 30.24
CA SER A 897 -5.20 21.98 31.02
C SER A 897 -4.10 21.18 31.73
N SER A 898 -4.21 19.85 31.84
CA SER A 898 -3.18 18.95 32.38
C SER A 898 -3.36 17.51 31.89
N THR A 899 -2.26 16.76 31.73
CA THR A 899 -2.28 15.29 31.58
C THR A 899 -1.12 14.67 32.36
N THR A 900 -1.28 13.43 32.79
CA THR A 900 -0.26 12.67 33.53
C THR A 900 0.12 11.39 32.80
N ARG A 901 1.37 10.93 33.01
CA ARG A 901 1.84 9.61 32.57
C ARG A 901 2.66 8.97 33.68
N ASP A 902 2.53 7.66 33.83
CA ASP A 902 3.32 6.89 34.78
C ASP A 902 4.65 6.48 34.15
N VAL A 903 5.74 6.69 34.87
CA VAL A 903 7.10 6.35 34.48
C VAL A 903 7.63 5.35 35.50
N LEU A 904 8.25 4.27 35.01
CA LEU A 904 9.01 3.34 35.82
C LEU A 904 10.49 3.46 35.48
N ASP A 905 11.29 3.88 36.45
CA ASP A 905 12.74 3.95 36.36
C ASP A 905 13.44 2.90 37.22
N ALA A 906 14.67 2.59 36.84
CA ALA A 906 15.59 1.74 37.59
C ALA A 906 16.84 2.52 37.94
N TYR A 907 17.13 2.63 39.24
CA TYR A 907 18.30 3.32 39.76
C TYR A 907 19.33 2.29 40.20
N ALA A 908 20.59 2.46 39.78
CA ALA A 908 21.70 1.61 40.19
C ALA A 908 23.06 2.35 40.23
N ASN A 909 23.22 3.41 39.43
CA ASN A 909 24.45 4.19 39.35
C ASN A 909 24.44 5.42 40.28
N ILE A 910 24.03 5.23 41.53
CA ILE A 910 24.04 6.26 42.58
C ILE A 910 24.74 5.73 43.83
N ALA A 911 25.03 6.61 44.78
CA ALA A 911 25.71 6.21 46.01
C ALA A 911 24.94 5.09 46.74
N PRO A 912 25.61 4.01 47.20
CA PRO A 912 24.92 2.85 47.79
C PRO A 912 23.98 3.20 48.94
N GLY A 913 24.33 4.17 49.79
CA GLY A 913 23.45 4.62 50.87
C GLY A 913 22.11 5.18 50.37
N ASN A 914 22.13 5.94 49.27
CA ASN A 914 20.90 6.46 48.65
C ASN A 914 20.10 5.33 48.02
N LEU A 915 20.78 4.42 47.31
CA LEU A 915 20.11 3.30 46.66
C LEU A 915 19.42 2.38 47.66
N LEU A 916 20.09 2.06 48.77
CA LEU A 916 19.54 1.22 49.84
C LEU A 916 18.37 1.89 50.57
N SER A 917 18.30 3.22 50.59
CA SER A 917 17.14 3.93 51.15
C SER A 917 15.86 3.78 50.30
N MET A 918 15.99 3.37 49.04
CA MET A 918 14.88 3.12 48.11
C MET A 918 14.34 1.68 48.19
N VAL A 919 14.95 0.81 49.02
CA VAL A 919 14.60 -0.61 49.13
C VAL A 919 14.12 -0.89 50.55
N GLU A 920 12.82 -1.12 50.71
CA GLU A 920 12.21 -1.38 52.02
C GLU A 920 12.40 -2.84 52.49
N SER A 921 12.38 -3.81 51.57
CA SER A 921 12.53 -5.23 51.92
C SER A 921 13.97 -5.54 52.32
N LYS A 922 14.12 -6.20 53.46
CA LYS A 922 15.42 -6.66 53.95
C LYS A 922 16.02 -7.74 53.04
N GLU A 923 15.18 -8.56 52.43
CA GLU A 923 15.56 -9.59 51.47
C GLU A 923 16.13 -8.96 50.19
N ASP A 924 15.39 -8.03 49.57
CA ASP A 924 15.83 -7.29 48.38
C ASP A 924 17.12 -6.50 48.66
N MET A 925 17.20 -5.85 49.83
CA MET A 925 18.39 -5.14 50.28
C MET A 925 19.60 -6.07 50.40
N THR A 926 19.43 -7.25 51.01
CA THR A 926 20.50 -8.25 51.15
C THR A 926 20.96 -8.76 49.78
N ALA A 927 20.01 -9.07 48.89
CA ALA A 927 20.31 -9.54 47.54
C ALA A 927 21.09 -8.48 46.74
N MET A 928 20.64 -7.22 46.75
CA MET A 928 21.31 -6.11 46.09
C MET A 928 22.74 -5.90 46.60
N VAL A 929 22.92 -5.82 47.93
CA VAL A 929 24.24 -5.60 48.56
C VAL A 929 25.22 -6.71 48.18
N LEU A 930 24.82 -7.98 48.32
CA LEU A 930 25.69 -9.12 48.01
C LEU A 930 25.95 -9.23 46.50
N SER A 931 24.97 -8.89 45.67
CA SER A 931 25.11 -8.87 44.21
C SER A 931 26.15 -7.86 43.75
N HIS A 932 26.07 -6.60 44.21
CA HIS A 932 27.10 -5.60 43.91
C HIS A 932 28.47 -6.00 44.47
N ALA A 933 28.56 -6.48 45.71
CA ALA A 933 29.83 -6.94 46.29
C ALA A 933 30.47 -8.07 45.45
N LYS A 934 29.66 -9.00 44.95
CA LYS A 934 30.12 -10.15 44.17
C LYS A 934 30.44 -9.83 42.72
N TRP A 935 29.65 -8.99 42.07
CA TRP A 935 29.68 -8.85 40.61
C TRP A 935 30.21 -7.50 40.12
N ASP A 936 30.08 -6.40 40.86
CA ASP A 936 30.55 -5.10 40.35
C ASP A 936 32.05 -5.15 39.97
N SER A 937 32.42 -4.40 38.94
CA SER A 937 33.81 -4.29 38.51
C SER A 937 34.71 -3.75 39.63
N ARG A 938 35.98 -4.17 39.63
CA ARG A 938 37.01 -3.62 40.50
C ARG A 938 37.20 -2.11 40.31
N GLU A 939 36.87 -1.60 39.13
CA GLU A 939 36.97 -0.19 38.77
C GLU A 939 35.73 0.63 39.15
N SER A 940 34.65 -0.01 39.63
CA SER A 940 33.42 0.70 40.03
C SER A 940 33.73 1.73 41.12
N PRO A 941 33.27 2.99 40.98
CA PRO A 941 33.55 4.06 41.95
C PRO A 941 32.90 3.82 43.32
N HIS A 942 31.92 2.91 43.39
CA HIS A 942 31.18 2.57 44.61
C HIS A 942 31.55 1.19 45.17
N ILE A 943 32.46 0.44 44.53
CA ILE A 943 32.80 -0.94 44.95
C ILE A 943 33.26 -1.01 46.40
N MET A 944 34.10 -0.06 46.85
CA MET A 944 34.60 -0.03 48.21
C MET A 944 33.47 0.21 49.23
N THR A 945 32.48 1.04 48.87
CA THR A 945 31.29 1.27 49.69
C THR A 945 30.41 0.01 49.73
N TRP A 946 30.20 -0.65 48.59
CA TRP A 946 29.44 -1.90 48.54
C TRP A 946 30.08 -3.00 49.38
N LEU A 947 31.40 -3.19 49.30
CA LEU A 947 32.13 -4.15 50.13
C LEU A 947 32.03 -3.80 51.63
N SER A 948 32.17 -2.51 51.97
CA SER A 948 32.05 -2.03 53.34
C SER A 948 30.65 -2.19 53.92
N VAL A 949 29.59 -2.16 53.10
CA VAL A 949 28.22 -2.44 53.54
C VAL A 949 28.02 -3.95 53.64
N ALA A 950 28.49 -4.70 52.64
CA ALA A 950 28.34 -6.15 52.54
C ALA A 950 28.98 -6.91 53.69
N GLN A 951 30.06 -6.41 54.31
CA GLN A 951 30.68 -7.07 55.47
C GLN A 951 29.73 -7.31 56.66
N ASN A 952 28.60 -6.58 56.72
CA ASN A 952 27.58 -6.76 57.75
C ASN A 952 26.54 -7.83 57.40
N PHE A 953 26.65 -8.48 56.23
CA PHE A 953 25.71 -9.47 55.72
C PHE A 953 26.34 -10.86 55.66
N GLU A 954 25.52 -11.87 55.92
CA GLU A 954 25.92 -13.28 55.77
C GLU A 954 26.27 -13.57 54.31
N GLY A 955 27.37 -14.31 54.07
CA GLY A 955 27.87 -14.61 52.72
C GLY A 955 28.99 -13.69 52.21
N PHE A 956 29.27 -12.55 52.85
CA PHE A 956 30.36 -11.67 52.43
C PHE A 956 31.74 -12.33 52.48
N ASN A 957 32.01 -13.15 53.50
CA ASN A 957 33.30 -13.83 53.63
C ASN A 957 33.58 -14.77 52.45
N ASP A 958 32.56 -15.43 51.91
CA ASP A 958 32.70 -16.28 50.72
C ASP A 958 32.94 -15.45 49.46
N ILE A 959 32.24 -14.32 49.32
CA ILE A 959 32.47 -13.35 48.23
C ILE A 959 33.91 -12.82 48.28
N LEU A 960 34.37 -12.39 49.46
CA LEU A 960 35.71 -11.86 49.63
C LEU A 960 36.78 -12.92 49.34
N LYS A 961 36.54 -14.17 49.75
CA LYS A 961 37.41 -15.30 49.45
C LYS A 961 37.47 -15.59 47.95
N ASP A 962 36.33 -15.54 47.24
CA ASP A 962 36.29 -15.70 45.77
C ASP A 962 37.06 -14.59 45.06
N ARG A 963 36.83 -13.32 45.45
CA ARG A 963 37.55 -12.15 44.89
C ARG A 963 39.06 -12.24 45.12
N LEU A 964 39.49 -12.61 46.32
CA LEU A 964 40.91 -12.83 46.64
C LEU A 964 41.47 -14.06 45.91
N GLY A 965 40.67 -15.10 45.66
CA GLY A 965 41.09 -16.25 44.85
C GLY A 965 41.38 -15.87 43.39
N LYS A 966 40.59 -14.95 42.82
CA LYS A 966 40.79 -14.42 41.46
C LYS A 966 41.91 -13.37 41.39
N THR A 967 42.03 -12.53 42.43
CA THR A 967 42.98 -11.41 42.49
C THR A 967 43.68 -11.35 43.85
N PRO A 968 44.66 -12.24 44.12
CA PRO A 968 45.25 -12.41 45.46
C PRO A 968 46.05 -11.20 45.94
N ASP A 969 46.55 -10.36 45.02
CA ASP A 969 47.40 -9.22 45.32
C ASP A 969 46.66 -7.87 45.29
N ASP A 970 45.34 -7.87 45.15
CA ASP A 970 44.57 -6.62 45.08
C ASP A 970 44.52 -5.92 46.45
N PRO A 971 45.06 -4.69 46.57
CA PRO A 971 45.10 -3.97 47.83
C PRO A 971 43.72 -3.66 48.42
N LEU A 972 42.66 -3.54 47.61
CA LEU A 972 41.31 -3.29 48.09
C LEU A 972 40.76 -4.50 48.83
N PHE A 973 40.83 -5.69 48.23
CA PHE A 973 40.29 -6.91 48.84
C PHE A 973 41.14 -7.35 50.04
N LEU A 974 42.46 -7.22 49.98
CA LEU A 974 43.34 -7.43 51.13
C LEU A 974 43.02 -6.43 52.26
N ARG A 975 42.72 -5.17 51.93
CA ARG A 975 42.24 -4.20 52.92
C ARG A 975 40.91 -4.65 53.53
N MET A 976 39.95 -5.10 52.72
CA MET A 976 38.66 -5.61 53.22
C MET A 976 38.85 -6.82 54.14
N GLN A 977 39.82 -7.68 53.87
CA GLN A 977 40.18 -8.81 54.74
C GLN A 977 40.67 -8.36 56.13
N GLN A 978 41.37 -7.22 56.21
CA GLN A 978 41.74 -6.62 57.51
C GLN A 978 40.55 -5.99 58.24
N GLU A 979 39.59 -5.45 57.49
CA GLU A 979 38.41 -4.75 58.04
C GLU A 979 37.34 -5.72 58.53
N SER A 980 37.11 -6.82 57.82
CA SER A 980 36.13 -7.85 58.21
C SER A 980 36.62 -8.80 59.31
N ALA A 981 37.93 -8.81 59.59
CA ALA A 981 38.51 -9.63 60.65
C ALA A 981 38.51 -8.92 62.02
N ALA A 982 38.19 -9.66 63.08
CA ALA A 982 38.22 -9.17 64.47
C ALA A 982 39.05 -10.09 65.39
N GLY A 983 39.53 -9.55 66.52
CA GLY A 983 40.28 -10.30 67.54
C GLY A 983 41.50 -11.06 66.98
N ASP A 984 41.60 -12.34 67.30
CA ASP A 984 42.71 -13.22 66.87
C ASP A 984 42.79 -13.37 65.35
N ALA A 985 41.67 -13.33 64.64
CA ALA A 985 41.65 -13.42 63.17
C ALA A 985 42.33 -12.19 62.55
N LYS A 986 42.07 -11.00 63.09
CA LYS A 986 42.73 -9.76 62.64
C LYS A 986 44.24 -9.81 62.86
N SER A 987 44.66 -10.35 64.01
CA SER A 987 46.08 -10.52 64.33
C SER A 987 46.78 -11.45 63.32
N LYS A 988 46.14 -12.55 62.91
CA LYS A 988 46.65 -13.46 61.88
C LYS A 988 46.77 -12.81 60.51
N VAL A 989 45.71 -12.13 60.04
CA VAL A 989 45.73 -11.39 58.76
C VAL A 989 46.86 -10.35 58.76
N CYS A 990 47.05 -9.65 59.89
CA CYS A 990 48.13 -8.68 60.04
C CYS A 990 49.53 -9.29 60.03
N GLU A 991 49.71 -10.47 60.62
CA GLU A 991 50.97 -11.22 60.55
C GLU A 991 51.27 -11.67 59.11
N GLU A 992 50.27 -12.18 58.39
CA GLU A 992 50.37 -12.60 56.99
C GLU A 992 50.73 -11.41 56.08
N HIS A 993 50.03 -10.28 56.21
CA HIS A 993 50.33 -9.07 55.44
C HIS A 993 51.71 -8.49 55.77
N SER A 994 52.17 -8.65 57.01
CA SER A 994 53.53 -8.27 57.40
C SER A 994 54.59 -9.16 56.74
N LYS A 995 54.34 -10.47 56.61
CA LYS A 995 55.20 -11.41 55.87
C LYS A 995 55.21 -11.12 54.36
N LEU A 996 54.04 -10.80 53.79
CA LEU A 996 53.93 -10.36 52.39
C LEU A 996 54.74 -9.10 52.12
N ALA A 997 54.63 -8.10 53.00
CA ALA A 997 55.42 -6.86 52.89
C ALA A 997 56.93 -7.09 53.06
N ALA A 998 57.34 -8.03 53.93
CA ALA A 998 58.76 -8.36 54.14
C ALA A 998 59.37 -9.10 52.94
N SER A 999 58.61 -9.97 52.28
CA SER A 999 59.04 -10.70 51.07
C SER A 999 59.05 -9.84 49.81
N HIS A 1000 58.34 -8.70 49.81
CA HIS A 1000 58.23 -7.79 48.68
C HIS A 1000 58.51 -6.33 49.10
N PRO A 1001 59.77 -5.99 49.46
CA PRO A 1001 60.13 -4.71 50.06
C PRO A 1001 59.96 -3.48 49.15
N ASP A 1002 59.75 -3.71 47.85
CA ASP A 1002 59.52 -2.67 46.84
C ASP A 1002 58.04 -2.47 46.47
N ASN A 1003 57.12 -3.27 47.03
CA ASN A 1003 55.68 -3.14 46.80
C ASN A 1003 55.03 -2.20 47.84
N GLY A 1004 54.64 -1.00 47.37
CA GLY A 1004 53.99 0.02 48.21
C GLY A 1004 52.63 -0.39 48.79
N ASN A 1005 51.87 -1.27 48.11
CA ASN A 1005 50.57 -1.74 48.58
C ASN A 1005 50.71 -2.62 49.83
N TYR A 1006 51.65 -3.57 49.82
CA TYR A 1006 51.89 -4.40 51.00
C TYR A 1006 52.52 -3.59 52.13
N PHE A 1007 53.39 -2.61 51.84
CA PHE A 1007 53.88 -1.68 52.85
C PHE A 1007 52.70 -0.96 53.53
N TYR A 1008 51.76 -0.44 52.74
CA TYR A 1008 50.54 0.17 53.25
C TYR A 1008 49.70 -0.77 54.13
N LEU A 1009 49.44 -2.01 53.67
CA LEU A 1009 48.68 -3.01 54.44
C LEU A 1009 49.37 -3.38 55.75
N LYS A 1010 50.69 -3.52 55.75
CA LYS A 1010 51.49 -3.72 56.96
C LYS A 1010 51.39 -2.51 57.90
N THR A 1011 51.50 -1.29 57.38
CA THR A 1011 51.41 -0.07 58.20
C THR A 1011 50.02 0.08 58.83
N ARG A 1012 48.94 -0.31 58.14
CA ARG A 1012 47.58 -0.35 58.72
C ARG A 1012 47.43 -1.29 59.92
N CYS A 1013 48.29 -2.28 60.05
CA CYS A 1013 48.29 -3.18 61.20
C CYS A 1013 49.03 -2.64 62.43
N MET A 1014 49.68 -1.47 62.32
CA MET A 1014 50.23 -0.76 63.48
C MET A 1014 49.09 -0.14 64.30
N GLY A 1015 49.31 0.07 65.60
CA GLY A 1015 48.37 0.84 66.43
C GLY A 1015 48.30 2.29 65.97
N ASP A 1016 47.09 2.85 65.98
CA ASP A 1016 46.83 4.23 65.55
C ASP A 1016 47.65 5.22 66.38
N GLY A 1017 48.23 6.22 65.70
CA GLY A 1017 48.99 7.29 66.34
C GLY A 1017 50.24 7.73 65.55
N PRO A 1018 51.10 8.57 66.17
CA PRO A 1018 52.17 9.27 65.46
C PRO A 1018 53.18 8.36 64.74
N ALA A 1019 53.40 7.14 65.23
CA ALA A 1019 54.30 6.18 64.60
C ALA A 1019 53.75 5.67 63.27
N GLN A 1020 52.45 5.34 63.22
CA GLN A 1020 51.76 4.90 62.02
C GLN A 1020 51.65 6.05 61.01
N ASP A 1021 51.30 7.25 61.47
CA ASP A 1021 51.25 8.47 60.66
C ASP A 1021 52.57 8.80 59.97
N ASN A 1022 53.68 8.70 60.71
CA ASN A 1022 55.01 8.90 60.16
C ASN A 1022 55.37 7.80 59.15
N ALA A 1023 54.96 6.55 59.41
CA ALA A 1023 55.17 5.45 58.48
C ALA A 1023 54.39 5.65 57.16
N PHE A 1024 53.14 6.10 57.20
CA PHE A 1024 52.39 6.44 55.97
C PHE A 1024 53.03 7.59 55.19
N LYS A 1025 53.47 8.66 55.87
CA LYS A 1025 54.17 9.79 55.23
C LYS A 1025 55.51 9.37 54.61
N GLN A 1026 56.28 8.51 55.27
CA GLN A 1026 57.53 7.97 54.72
C GLN A 1026 57.27 7.02 53.55
N GLY A 1027 56.26 6.16 53.67
CA GLY A 1027 55.82 5.27 52.59
C GLY A 1027 55.44 6.05 51.35
N ASN A 1028 54.57 7.07 51.46
CA ASN A 1028 54.20 7.89 50.32
C ASN A 1028 55.40 8.67 49.72
N LYS A 1029 56.40 9.07 50.51
CA LYS A 1029 57.63 9.65 49.95
C LYS A 1029 58.44 8.64 49.13
N LYS A 1030 58.50 7.37 49.56
CA LYS A 1030 59.19 6.28 48.82
C LYS A 1030 58.40 5.87 47.57
N TRP A 1031 57.07 5.80 47.66
CA TRP A 1031 56.16 5.44 46.57
C TRP A 1031 55.13 6.55 46.33
N PRO A 1032 55.52 7.65 45.67
CA PRO A 1032 54.67 8.83 45.50
C PRO A 1032 53.41 8.56 44.69
N ASP A 1033 53.48 7.65 43.72
CA ASP A 1033 52.36 7.31 42.83
C ASP A 1033 51.45 6.19 43.38
N ASN A 1034 51.80 5.57 44.52
CA ASN A 1034 50.97 4.52 45.11
C ASN A 1034 49.68 5.12 45.71
N PRO A 1035 48.49 4.74 45.22
CA PRO A 1035 47.24 5.40 45.58
C PRO A 1035 46.84 5.20 47.04
N TRP A 1036 47.08 4.01 47.61
CA TRP A 1036 46.70 3.68 48.99
C TRP A 1036 47.59 4.36 50.02
N LEU A 1037 48.89 4.48 49.75
CA LEU A 1037 49.81 5.29 50.55
C LEU A 1037 49.50 6.78 50.42
N ALA A 1038 49.17 7.25 49.21
CA ALA A 1038 48.75 8.64 48.99
C ALA A 1038 47.42 8.94 49.72
N PHE A 1039 46.48 7.99 49.75
CA PHE A 1039 45.23 8.11 50.50
C PHE A 1039 45.50 8.25 52.00
N ALA A 1040 46.24 7.31 52.61
CA ALA A 1040 46.56 7.37 54.03
C ALA A 1040 47.36 8.63 54.38
N ALA A 1041 48.44 8.92 53.65
CA ALA A 1041 49.26 10.11 53.88
C ALA A 1041 48.48 11.41 53.67
N GLY A 1042 47.56 11.45 52.71
CA GLY A 1042 46.68 12.58 52.43
C GLY A 1042 45.82 12.95 53.64
N TYR A 1043 45.17 11.95 54.25
CA TYR A 1043 44.41 12.15 55.49
C TYR A 1043 45.31 12.47 56.68
N THR A 1044 46.47 11.82 56.82
CA THR A 1044 47.42 12.20 57.88
C THR A 1044 47.89 13.67 57.73
N TYR A 1045 48.10 14.15 56.51
CA TYR A 1045 48.42 15.57 56.26
C TYR A 1045 47.23 16.47 56.57
N ALA A 1046 46.02 16.11 56.15
CA ALA A 1046 44.79 16.86 56.41
C ALA A 1046 44.50 16.99 57.91
N ASN A 1047 44.65 15.91 58.67
CA ASN A 1047 44.46 15.85 60.12
C ASN A 1047 45.47 16.73 60.88
N SER A 1048 46.68 16.91 60.32
CA SER A 1048 47.68 17.87 60.79
C SER A 1048 47.57 19.28 60.18
N GLN A 1049 46.47 19.55 59.45
CA GLN A 1049 46.17 20.81 58.76
C GLN A 1049 47.21 21.24 57.71
N ASN A 1050 47.97 20.29 57.17
CA ASN A 1050 48.90 20.52 56.05
C ASN A 1050 48.18 20.39 54.71
N TRP A 1051 47.33 21.37 54.42
CA TRP A 1051 46.38 21.35 53.30
C TRP A 1051 47.02 21.13 51.93
N ARG A 1052 48.20 21.71 51.67
CA ARG A 1052 48.89 21.58 50.36
C ARG A 1052 49.38 20.16 50.10
N ASN A 1053 49.99 19.52 51.09
CA ASN A 1053 50.43 18.13 50.94
C ASN A 1053 49.24 17.16 50.92
N ALA A 1054 48.20 17.44 51.72
CA ALA A 1054 46.96 16.68 51.69
C ALA A 1054 46.33 16.69 50.30
N GLU A 1055 46.16 17.87 49.68
CA GLU A 1055 45.61 18.02 48.32
C GLU A 1055 46.41 17.20 47.29
N LYS A 1056 47.75 17.29 47.33
CA LYS A 1056 48.64 16.57 46.40
C LYS A 1056 48.45 15.05 46.52
N CYS A 1057 48.44 14.52 47.74
CA CYS A 1057 48.32 13.08 47.96
C CYS A 1057 46.92 12.59 47.59
N MET A 1058 45.86 13.31 47.98
CA MET A 1058 44.47 12.99 47.65
C MET A 1058 44.22 12.97 46.13
N LYS A 1059 44.75 13.95 45.37
CA LYS A 1059 44.69 13.93 43.90
C LYS A 1059 45.38 12.72 43.29
N THR A 1060 46.50 12.30 43.86
CA THR A 1060 47.25 11.13 43.40
C THR A 1060 46.48 9.84 43.67
N ALA A 1061 45.85 9.73 44.83
CA ALA A 1061 45.01 8.59 45.19
C ALA A 1061 43.81 8.43 44.23
N ILE A 1062 43.06 9.50 43.96
CA ILE A 1062 41.91 9.47 43.02
C ILE A 1062 42.37 9.07 41.61
N LYS A 1063 43.45 9.68 41.12
CA LYS A 1063 43.94 9.45 39.76
C LYS A 1063 44.32 7.98 39.52
N ASN A 1064 44.91 7.34 40.52
CA ASN A 1064 45.50 6.01 40.37
C ASN A 1064 44.65 4.89 41.00
N GLU A 1065 43.51 5.21 41.62
CA GLU A 1065 42.58 4.25 42.23
C GLU A 1065 41.14 4.77 42.19
N PRO A 1066 40.36 4.43 41.14
CA PRO A 1066 38.99 4.91 40.96
C PRO A 1066 38.06 4.59 42.14
N ALA A 1067 38.25 3.45 42.82
CA ALA A 1067 37.44 3.03 43.98
C ALA A 1067 37.55 3.98 45.19
N LEU A 1068 38.60 4.82 45.25
CA LEU A 1068 38.80 5.81 46.30
C LEU A 1068 38.16 7.17 45.96
N SER A 1069 37.69 7.37 44.73
CA SER A 1069 37.22 8.67 44.25
C SER A 1069 36.05 9.20 45.06
N TYR A 1070 35.05 8.36 45.34
CA TYR A 1070 33.88 8.77 46.13
C TYR A 1070 34.27 9.17 47.57
N TYR A 1071 35.20 8.44 48.20
CA TYR A 1071 35.65 8.69 49.57
C TYR A 1071 36.47 9.97 49.73
N ILE A 1072 37.28 10.32 48.73
CA ILE A 1072 38.24 11.42 48.83
C ILE A 1072 37.65 12.75 48.33
N SER A 1073 36.80 12.71 47.29
CA SER A 1073 36.48 13.92 46.51
C SER A 1073 35.78 15.02 47.32
N ILE A 1074 34.91 14.66 48.27
CA ILE A 1074 34.23 15.61 49.15
C ILE A 1074 35.26 16.36 50.03
N ASP A 1075 36.14 15.62 50.71
CA ASP A 1075 37.17 16.21 51.58
C ASP A 1075 38.23 16.97 50.77
N LEU A 1076 38.58 16.50 49.58
CA LEU A 1076 39.48 17.21 48.67
C LEU A 1076 38.90 18.57 48.27
N LYS A 1077 37.59 18.65 47.97
CA LYS A 1077 36.93 19.91 47.66
C LYS A 1077 36.95 20.87 48.84
N ARG A 1078 36.70 20.39 50.07
CA ARG A 1078 36.85 21.18 51.31
C ARG A 1078 38.26 21.76 51.46
N ILE A 1079 39.28 20.94 51.24
CA ILE A 1079 40.69 21.36 51.31
C ILE A 1079 41.04 22.40 50.24
N GLN A 1080 40.52 22.24 49.02
CA GLN A 1080 40.71 23.21 47.93
C GLN A 1080 40.08 24.57 48.23
N ASN A 1081 38.88 24.58 48.83
CA ASN A 1081 38.19 25.79 49.28
C ASN A 1081 39.04 26.55 50.32
N VAL A 1082 39.63 25.85 51.30
CA VAL A 1082 40.57 26.46 52.28
C VAL A 1082 41.81 27.06 51.63
N LEU A 1083 42.34 26.41 50.58
CA LEU A 1083 43.51 26.88 49.85
C LEU A 1083 43.22 28.09 48.94
N GLY A 1084 41.97 28.56 48.86
CA GLY A 1084 41.58 29.71 48.04
C GLY A 1084 41.66 29.45 46.53
N LYS A 1085 41.72 28.18 46.11
CA LYS A 1085 41.70 27.80 44.70
C LYS A 1085 40.26 27.82 44.18
N ASN A 1086 39.74 29.02 43.91
CA ASN A 1086 38.53 29.22 43.11
C ASN A 1086 38.86 29.12 41.62
N ASP A 1087 39.49 28.01 41.20
CA ASP A 1087 39.66 27.77 39.78
C ASP A 1087 38.28 27.52 39.17
N LYS A 1088 37.85 28.42 38.29
CA LYS A 1088 36.65 28.28 37.46
C LYS A 1088 36.76 27.13 36.44
N GLY A 1089 37.86 26.38 36.45
CA GLY A 1089 37.97 25.06 35.85
C GLY A 1089 37.74 24.01 36.93
N ALA A 1090 36.50 23.49 37.01
CA ALA A 1090 36.12 22.43 37.92
C ALA A 1090 37.16 21.31 37.92
N PHE A 1091 37.66 20.93 39.10
CA PHE A 1091 38.14 19.57 39.28
C PHE A 1091 36.91 18.67 39.12
N ARG A 1092 36.64 18.27 37.88
CA ARG A 1092 35.80 17.11 37.61
C ARG A 1092 36.69 15.91 37.90
N SER A 1093 36.43 15.20 38.99
CA SER A 1093 36.60 13.75 38.88
C SER A 1093 35.75 13.32 37.69
N ASP A 1094 36.25 12.44 36.82
CA ASP A 1094 35.43 11.87 35.74
C ASP A 1094 34.18 11.14 36.29
N ILE A 1095 34.15 10.93 37.61
CA ILE A 1095 33.01 10.44 38.39
C ILE A 1095 32.17 11.63 38.88
N LYS A 1096 30.91 11.64 38.47
CA LYS A 1096 29.89 12.58 38.94
C LYS A 1096 29.52 12.25 40.40
N ILE A 1097 29.71 13.19 41.31
CA ILE A 1097 29.30 13.04 42.71
C ILE A 1097 28.11 13.95 42.94
N GLU A 1098 26.92 13.36 43.03
CA GLU A 1098 25.64 14.07 43.11
C GLU A 1098 25.61 15.14 44.20
N TYR A 1099 26.21 14.85 45.36
CA TYR A 1099 26.30 15.81 46.45
C TYR A 1099 27.15 17.04 46.09
N LEU A 1100 28.27 16.87 45.38
CA LEU A 1100 29.09 18.01 44.95
C LEU A 1100 28.40 18.83 43.85
N ASP A 1101 27.67 18.17 42.94
CA ASP A 1101 26.85 18.86 41.94
C ASP A 1101 25.73 19.67 42.61
N TYR A 1102 25.07 19.11 43.63
CA TYR A 1102 24.08 19.80 44.44
C TYR A 1102 24.65 21.06 45.10
N ILE A 1103 25.82 20.95 45.74
CA ILE A 1103 26.51 22.11 46.33
C ILE A 1103 26.91 23.13 45.26
N GLU A 1104 27.45 22.70 44.13
CA GLU A 1104 27.86 23.60 43.06
C GLU A 1104 26.66 24.34 42.45
N ASN A 1105 25.50 23.69 42.31
CA ASN A 1105 24.29 24.33 41.82
C ASN A 1105 23.75 25.37 42.81
N LEU A 1106 23.83 25.11 44.12
CA LEU A 1106 23.52 26.10 45.15
C LEU A 1106 24.49 27.30 45.08
N GLU A 1107 25.78 27.05 44.88
CA GLU A 1107 26.79 28.12 44.74
C GLU A 1107 26.58 28.97 43.47
N LYS A 1108 26.19 28.35 42.34
CA LYS A 1108 26.01 29.00 41.04
C LYS A 1108 24.68 29.73 40.85
N ASN A 1109 23.69 29.48 41.70
CA ASN A 1109 22.37 30.12 41.63
C ASN A 1109 21.62 29.85 40.30
N GLU A 1110 21.55 28.58 39.90
CA GLU A 1110 20.88 28.16 38.66
C GLU A 1110 19.33 28.24 38.73
N PHE A 1111 18.70 28.47 37.57
CA PHE A 1111 17.28 28.86 37.46
C PHE A 1111 16.30 27.82 38.03
N LYS A 1112 16.65 26.52 38.02
CA LYS A 1112 15.79 25.44 38.56
C LYS A 1112 15.69 25.43 40.10
N ILE A 1113 16.66 26.00 40.82
CA ILE A 1113 16.70 25.94 42.30
C ILE A 1113 15.98 27.12 42.95
N LYS A 1114 15.82 28.26 42.27
CA LYS A 1114 15.23 29.48 42.86
C LYS A 1114 13.83 29.27 43.44
N ASP A 1115 13.07 28.35 42.86
CA ASP A 1115 11.72 27.99 43.30
C ASP A 1115 11.70 26.86 44.34
N SER A 1116 12.87 26.29 44.69
CA SER A 1116 13.03 25.24 45.70
C SER A 1116 13.27 25.83 47.11
N PRO A 1117 12.78 25.18 48.18
CA PRO A 1117 13.13 25.52 49.57
C PRO A 1117 14.64 25.61 49.82
N ASP A 1118 15.43 24.76 49.17
CA ASP A 1118 16.90 24.69 49.32
C ASP A 1118 17.62 25.99 48.90
N TYR A 1119 16.98 26.84 48.11
CA TYR A 1119 17.52 28.15 47.77
C TYR A 1119 17.77 29.04 49.01
N ALA A 1120 17.12 28.74 50.14
CA ALA A 1120 17.37 29.40 51.41
C ALA A 1120 18.84 29.32 51.85
N TYR A 1121 19.55 28.23 51.57
CA TYR A 1121 20.98 28.14 51.87
C TYR A 1121 21.83 29.13 51.05
N THR A 1122 21.43 29.37 49.79
CA THR A 1122 22.09 30.34 48.91
C THR A 1122 21.86 31.77 49.40
N LEU A 1123 20.62 32.08 49.83
CA LEU A 1123 20.25 33.37 50.41
C LEU A 1123 20.98 33.61 51.74
N LEU A 1124 21.02 32.60 52.61
CA LEU A 1124 21.73 32.66 53.88
C LEU A 1124 23.22 32.91 53.67
N ASN A 1125 23.87 32.20 52.74
CA ASN A 1125 25.29 32.40 52.43
C ASN A 1125 25.62 33.79 51.85
N LYS A 1126 24.63 34.53 51.31
CA LYS A 1126 24.76 35.92 50.86
C LYS A 1126 24.54 36.95 52.00
N GLY A 1127 24.17 36.49 53.20
CA GLY A 1127 23.82 37.32 54.33
C GLY A 1127 22.37 37.81 54.34
N ASP A 1128 21.51 37.36 53.41
CA ASP A 1128 20.08 37.72 53.37
C ASP A 1128 19.25 36.80 54.26
N ILE A 1129 19.43 36.96 55.58
CA ILE A 1129 18.80 36.12 56.61
C ILE A 1129 17.26 36.15 56.50
N LYS A 1130 16.69 37.31 56.19
CA LYS A 1130 15.24 37.49 56.12
C LYS A 1130 14.63 36.74 54.92
N ALA A 1131 15.22 36.88 53.74
CA ALA A 1131 14.76 36.16 52.55
C ALA A 1131 14.94 34.65 52.71
N ALA A 1132 16.04 34.21 53.34
CA ALA A 1132 16.28 32.80 53.61
C ALA A 1132 15.19 32.16 54.48
N ILE A 1133 14.73 32.84 55.54
CA ILE A 1133 13.65 32.34 56.41
C ILE A 1133 12.30 32.34 55.68
N GLU A 1134 12.01 33.35 54.86
CA GLU A 1134 10.74 33.42 54.13
C GLU A 1134 10.65 32.36 53.02
N GLN A 1135 11.76 32.01 52.37
CA GLN A 1135 11.81 30.99 51.30
C GLN A 1135 11.31 29.61 51.75
N VAL A 1136 11.58 29.24 53.01
CA VAL A 1136 11.23 27.93 53.58
C VAL A 1136 9.96 27.99 54.42
N LYS A 1137 9.18 29.06 54.31
CA LYS A 1137 7.96 29.22 55.11
C LYS A 1137 6.93 28.17 54.69
N ASN A 1138 6.58 27.31 55.64
CA ASN A 1138 5.73 26.11 55.47
C ASN A 1138 6.45 24.87 54.91
N ASP A 1139 7.79 24.86 54.90
CA ASP A 1139 8.60 23.68 54.62
C ASP A 1139 9.30 23.18 55.90
N ASP A 1140 9.61 21.89 56.01
CA ASP A 1140 10.32 21.34 57.17
C ASP A 1140 11.74 21.91 57.32
N LEU A 1141 12.35 22.34 56.21
CA LEU A 1141 13.64 23.02 56.16
C LEU A 1141 13.67 24.32 56.97
N GLN A 1142 12.50 24.91 57.29
CA GLN A 1142 12.40 26.12 58.12
C GLN A 1142 13.11 25.99 59.46
N TYR A 1143 13.08 24.81 60.09
CA TYR A 1143 13.70 24.61 61.39
C TYR A 1143 15.23 24.55 61.30
N VAL A 1144 15.75 23.98 60.21
CA VAL A 1144 17.18 23.87 59.94
C VAL A 1144 17.75 25.26 59.61
N ILE A 1145 17.10 26.00 58.71
CA ILE A 1145 17.50 27.36 58.34
C ILE A 1145 17.40 28.30 59.54
N LEU A 1146 16.36 28.21 60.37
CA LEU A 1146 16.23 29.05 61.55
C LEU A 1146 17.40 28.87 62.53
N ARG A 1147 17.88 27.64 62.73
CA ARG A 1147 19.03 27.35 63.61
C ARG A 1147 20.33 27.93 63.08
N GLN A 1148 20.59 27.88 61.77
CA GLN A 1148 21.77 28.49 61.16
C GLN A 1148 21.65 30.02 61.09
N ALA A 1149 20.47 30.54 60.76
CA ALA A 1149 20.17 31.97 60.74
C ALA A 1149 20.43 32.64 62.10
N ALA A 1150 20.01 32.03 63.21
CA ALA A 1150 20.18 32.60 64.54
C ALA A 1150 21.64 32.77 65.00
N VAL A 1151 22.56 32.00 64.44
CA VAL A 1151 24.01 32.10 64.75
C VAL A 1151 24.80 32.81 63.66
N SER A 1152 24.14 33.25 62.59
CA SER A 1152 24.76 33.98 61.49
C SER A 1152 25.15 35.41 61.88
N ASP A 1153 26.20 35.94 61.27
CA ASP A 1153 26.58 37.35 61.42
C ASP A 1153 25.45 38.24 60.89
N GLY A 1154 24.99 39.20 61.69
CA GLY A 1154 23.84 40.07 61.37
C GLY A 1154 22.46 39.55 61.79
N ALA A 1155 22.36 38.43 62.53
CA ALA A 1155 21.08 37.89 63.01
C ALA A 1155 20.34 38.85 63.97
N GLU A 1156 19.05 39.09 63.69
CA GLU A 1156 18.19 39.91 64.56
C GLU A 1156 17.84 39.18 65.87
N PRO A 1157 17.65 39.90 67.00
CA PRO A 1157 17.30 39.29 68.29
C PRO A 1157 16.07 38.36 68.25
N LYS A 1158 15.08 38.68 67.43
CA LYS A 1158 13.86 37.87 67.27
C LYS A 1158 14.12 36.51 66.63
N VAL A 1159 15.09 36.43 65.71
CA VAL A 1159 15.51 35.16 65.08
C VAL A 1159 16.23 34.29 66.11
N ILE A 1160 17.06 34.89 66.96
CA ILE A 1160 17.74 34.22 68.07
C ILE A 1160 16.74 33.63 69.07
N GLU A 1161 15.76 34.42 69.51
CA GLU A 1161 14.71 33.97 70.43
C GLU A 1161 13.89 32.81 69.84
N SER A 1162 13.51 32.94 68.56
CA SER A 1162 12.76 31.91 67.84
C SER A 1162 13.55 30.59 67.76
N ALA A 1163 14.86 30.64 67.49
CA ALA A 1163 15.69 29.43 67.47
C ALA A 1163 15.90 28.80 68.86
N LEU A 1164 16.02 29.62 69.92
CA LEU A 1164 16.13 29.13 71.31
C LEU A 1164 14.84 28.44 71.79
N SER A 1165 13.69 28.81 71.24
CA SER A 1165 12.40 28.18 71.55
C SER A 1165 12.19 26.80 70.90
N LEU A 1166 13.04 26.41 69.93
CA LEU A 1166 12.91 25.13 69.24
C LEU A 1166 13.38 23.95 70.10
N SER A 1167 12.55 22.91 70.21
CA SER A 1167 12.96 21.65 70.82
C SER A 1167 14.11 20.99 70.04
N LEU A 1168 14.97 20.23 70.73
CA LEU A 1168 16.10 19.51 70.12
C LEU A 1168 15.69 18.36 69.18
N GLN A 1169 14.39 18.13 68.99
CA GLN A 1169 13.87 17.20 67.98
C GLN A 1169 13.58 17.88 66.62
N LYS A 1170 13.50 19.21 66.58
CA LYS A 1170 13.20 19.96 65.35
C LYS A 1170 14.46 20.58 64.76
N GLY A 1171 14.73 20.28 63.50
CA GLY A 1171 15.80 20.88 62.70
C GLY A 1171 17.23 20.60 63.19
N ILE A 1172 17.42 19.61 64.07
CA ILE A 1172 18.74 19.13 64.49
C ILE A 1172 19.21 18.06 63.49
N ASN A 1173 20.36 18.29 62.87
CA ASN A 1173 21.09 17.34 62.03
C ASN A 1173 22.60 17.41 62.36
N ASP A 1174 23.42 16.67 61.60
CA ASP A 1174 24.89 16.59 61.80
C ASP A 1174 25.60 17.95 61.74
N TYR A 1175 24.96 18.97 61.17
CA TYR A 1175 25.53 20.30 60.97
C TYR A 1175 24.92 21.36 61.91
N THR A 1176 23.61 21.33 62.14
CA THR A 1176 22.92 22.34 62.97
C THR A 1176 23.05 22.11 64.46
N ILE A 1177 23.46 20.91 64.90
CA ILE A 1177 23.76 20.66 66.31
C ILE A 1177 24.89 21.58 66.82
N TRP A 1178 25.90 21.84 65.99
CA TRP A 1178 27.00 22.77 66.29
C TRP A 1178 26.50 24.21 66.46
N SER A 1179 25.59 24.63 65.58
CA SER A 1179 24.92 25.93 65.68
C SER A 1179 24.08 26.05 66.94
N ALA A 1180 23.32 25.00 67.29
CA ALA A 1180 22.48 24.98 68.47
C ALA A 1180 23.30 25.04 69.78
N ILE A 1181 24.40 24.28 69.87
CA ILE A 1181 25.33 24.32 71.01
C ILE A 1181 26.00 25.70 71.10
N GLY A 1182 26.53 26.20 69.99
CA GLY A 1182 27.18 27.50 69.94
C GLY A 1182 26.26 28.63 70.40
N LEU A 1183 25.00 28.61 69.95
CA LEU A 1183 23.98 29.57 70.38
C LEU A 1183 23.68 29.43 71.88
N ALA A 1184 23.48 28.22 72.38
CA ALA A 1184 23.19 27.96 73.79
C ALA A 1184 24.31 28.46 74.71
N VAL A 1185 25.58 28.21 74.34
CA VAL A 1185 26.75 28.71 75.09
C VAL A 1185 26.80 30.23 75.08
N ARG A 1186 26.58 30.84 73.91
CA ARG A 1186 26.63 32.29 73.69
C ARG A 1186 25.56 33.06 74.45
N GLU A 1187 24.36 32.50 74.56
CA GLU A 1187 23.21 33.11 75.23
C GLU A 1187 23.01 32.57 76.68
N GLY A 1188 23.99 31.86 77.23
CA GLY A 1188 24.00 31.43 78.65
C GLY A 1188 22.95 30.38 79.04
N GLN A 1189 22.52 29.54 78.10
CA GLN A 1189 21.50 28.50 78.31
C GLN A 1189 22.03 27.26 79.05
N ASN A 1190 21.13 26.44 79.60
CA ASN A 1190 21.50 25.15 80.20
C ASN A 1190 22.00 24.17 79.12
N LEU A 1191 23.23 23.68 79.27
CA LEU A 1191 23.88 22.80 78.29
C LEU A 1191 23.55 21.31 78.46
N GLN A 1192 22.89 20.89 79.55
CA GLN A 1192 22.62 19.46 79.79
C GLN A 1192 21.79 18.77 78.68
N PRO A 1193 20.72 19.37 78.14
CA PRO A 1193 19.96 18.76 77.04
C PRO A 1193 20.82 18.52 75.79
N TYR A 1194 21.78 19.42 75.53
CA TYR A 1194 22.71 19.31 74.40
C TYR A 1194 23.76 18.23 74.62
N LYS A 1195 24.24 18.05 75.86
CA LYS A 1195 25.11 16.92 76.24
C LYS A 1195 24.43 15.59 75.98
N THR A 1196 23.20 15.42 76.43
CA THR A 1196 22.41 14.21 76.15
C THR A 1196 22.24 13.99 74.66
N LYS A 1197 21.89 15.03 73.90
CA LYS A 1197 21.70 14.90 72.45
C LYS A 1197 23.00 14.57 71.71
N ILE A 1198 24.13 15.14 72.13
CA ILE A 1198 25.45 14.77 71.59
C ILE A 1198 25.83 13.35 71.98
N LYS A 1199 25.47 12.88 73.18
CA LYS A 1199 25.71 11.48 73.57
C LYS A 1199 24.87 10.50 72.73
N GLU A 1200 23.68 10.90 72.32
CA GLU A 1200 22.86 10.14 71.35
C GLU A 1200 23.47 10.13 69.95
N LEU A 1201 23.93 11.29 69.45
CA LEU A 1201 24.43 11.43 68.08
C LEU A 1201 25.89 10.99 67.90
N TYR A 1202 26.74 11.27 68.88
CA TYR A 1202 28.18 11.03 68.90
C TYR A 1202 28.66 10.56 70.30
N PRO A 1203 28.36 9.31 70.70
CA PRO A 1203 28.63 8.80 72.05
C PRO A 1203 30.08 8.98 72.53
N GLU A 1204 31.04 8.93 71.60
CA GLU A 1204 32.48 9.01 71.88
C GLU A 1204 33.07 10.43 71.79
N ARG A 1205 32.26 11.43 71.43
CA ARG A 1205 32.74 12.81 71.19
C ARG A 1205 32.24 13.82 72.20
N GLU A 1206 31.35 13.44 73.12
CA GLU A 1206 30.78 14.34 74.14
C GLU A 1206 31.88 15.11 74.89
N THR A 1207 32.82 14.40 75.51
CA THR A 1207 33.90 15.01 76.31
C THR A 1207 34.73 16.00 75.49
N ILE A 1208 35.16 15.58 74.30
CA ILE A 1208 36.01 16.39 73.40
C ILE A 1208 35.30 17.70 72.99
N ILE A 1209 34.01 17.64 72.67
CA ILE A 1209 33.23 18.81 72.25
C ILE A 1209 33.12 19.83 73.40
N PHE A 1210 32.78 19.38 74.60
CA PHE A 1210 32.58 20.29 75.73
C PHE A 1210 33.90 20.76 76.36
N ASP A 1211 34.98 19.98 76.31
CA ASP A 1211 36.33 20.44 76.66
C ASP A 1211 36.78 21.58 75.73
N PHE A 1212 36.52 21.47 74.42
CA PHE A 1212 36.75 22.54 73.47
C PHE A 1212 35.93 23.80 73.80
N VAL A 1213 34.64 23.64 74.10
CA VAL A 1213 33.76 24.76 74.51
C VAL A 1213 34.30 25.47 75.75
N ASP A 1214 34.74 24.73 76.77
CA ASP A 1214 35.26 25.32 78.00
C ASP A 1214 36.60 26.06 77.77
N LEU A 1215 37.48 25.52 76.93
CA LEU A 1215 38.72 26.22 76.53
C LEU A 1215 38.44 27.50 75.74
N VAL A 1216 37.47 27.48 74.84
CA VAL A 1216 37.04 28.65 74.06
C VAL A 1216 36.45 29.73 74.97
N LYS A 1217 35.57 29.38 75.91
CA LYS A 1217 35.00 30.32 76.90
C LYS A 1217 36.07 30.99 77.76
N ASN A 1218 37.14 30.25 78.07
CA ASN A 1218 38.28 30.74 78.85
C ASN A 1218 39.34 31.47 78.00
N ASN A 1219 39.06 31.76 76.72
CA ASN A 1219 39.97 32.40 75.75
C ASN A 1219 41.31 31.65 75.52
N ASN A 1220 41.37 30.33 75.79
CA ASN A 1220 42.57 29.53 75.56
C ASN A 1220 42.56 28.86 74.17
N MET A 1221 42.77 29.69 73.13
CA MET A 1221 42.61 29.24 71.74
C MET A 1221 43.68 28.25 71.28
N ALA A 1222 44.90 28.33 71.83
CA ALA A 1222 45.98 27.40 71.49
C ALA A 1222 45.70 25.98 72.00
N ALA A 1223 45.16 25.86 73.23
CA ALA A 1223 44.74 24.55 73.75
C ALA A 1223 43.49 24.02 73.02
N ALA A 1224 42.55 24.89 72.66
CA ALA A 1224 41.37 24.51 71.88
C ALA A 1224 41.77 23.95 70.50
N GLU A 1225 42.75 24.56 69.82
CA GLU A 1225 43.28 24.05 68.55
C GLU A 1225 44.04 22.72 68.69
N ALA A 1226 44.66 22.47 69.84
CA ALA A 1226 45.34 21.22 70.11
C ALA A 1226 44.36 20.04 70.24
N ILE A 1227 43.14 20.28 70.75
CA ILE A 1227 42.09 19.24 70.87
C ILE A 1227 41.63 18.75 69.50
N ILE A 1228 41.52 19.66 68.53
CA ILE A 1228 41.01 19.33 67.18
C ILE A 1228 42.10 18.88 66.23
N LYS A 1229 43.33 18.74 66.73
CA LYS A 1229 44.42 18.11 66.02
C LYS A 1229 44.08 16.63 65.83
N ASP A 1230 44.45 16.08 64.69
CA ASP A 1230 44.23 14.67 64.36
C ASP A 1230 42.77 14.29 64.00
N MET A 1231 41.90 15.29 63.74
CA MET A 1231 40.51 15.11 63.28
C MET A 1231 40.35 15.26 61.76
N ARG A 1232 39.21 14.80 61.20
CA ARG A 1232 38.93 14.94 59.76
C ARG A 1232 38.56 16.38 59.36
N PRO A 1233 38.71 16.76 58.07
CA PRO A 1233 38.40 18.11 57.58
C PRO A 1233 37.02 18.66 57.97
N LEU A 1234 35.96 17.86 57.84
CA LEU A 1234 34.60 18.24 58.25
C LEU A 1234 34.52 18.55 59.75
N GLU A 1235 35.07 17.67 60.60
CA GLU A 1235 35.09 17.86 62.06
C GLU A 1235 35.85 19.14 62.45
N ILE A 1236 37.05 19.34 61.88
CA ILE A 1236 37.84 20.56 62.06
C ILE A 1236 37.02 21.80 61.68
N GLY A 1237 36.32 21.76 60.55
CA GLY A 1237 35.41 22.82 60.10
C GLY A 1237 34.29 23.11 61.09
N SER A 1238 33.63 22.07 61.60
CA SER A 1238 32.55 22.18 62.59
C SER A 1238 33.02 22.77 63.93
N PHE A 1239 34.21 22.39 64.40
CA PHE A 1239 34.81 22.98 65.60
C PHE A 1239 35.19 24.45 65.41
N TYR A 1240 35.78 24.82 64.26
CA TYR A 1240 36.04 26.22 63.95
C TYR A 1240 34.74 27.04 63.81
N SER A 1241 33.69 26.46 63.25
CA SER A 1241 32.34 27.06 63.19
C SER A 1241 31.79 27.28 64.60
N LEU A 1242 31.79 26.25 65.45
CA LEU A 1242 31.36 26.32 66.86
C LEU A 1242 32.12 27.42 67.63
N GLY A 1243 33.45 27.42 67.54
CA GLY A 1243 34.30 28.42 68.19
C GLY A 1243 34.03 29.84 67.68
N THR A 1244 33.79 29.99 66.38
CA THR A 1244 33.43 31.27 65.75
C THR A 1244 32.08 31.78 66.27
N ILE A 1245 31.08 30.91 66.38
CA ILE A 1245 29.74 31.25 66.89
C ILE A 1245 29.81 31.73 68.35
N ILE A 1246 30.61 31.07 69.18
CA ILE A 1246 30.77 31.41 70.61
C ILE A 1246 31.48 32.77 70.77
N LEU A 1247 32.57 33.00 70.03
CA LEU A 1247 33.43 34.17 70.20
C LEU A 1247 32.97 35.41 69.41
N ARG A 1248 32.13 35.25 68.39
CA ARG A 1248 31.73 36.30 67.43
C ARG A 1248 32.95 37.06 66.90
N ASP A 1249 33.04 38.37 67.14
CA ASP A 1249 34.12 39.23 66.64
C ASP A 1249 35.47 38.98 67.30
N LYS A 1250 35.49 38.26 68.43
CA LYS A 1250 36.72 37.86 69.13
C LYS A 1250 37.36 36.60 68.54
N ALA A 1251 36.68 35.93 67.60
CA ALA A 1251 37.22 34.73 66.96
C ALA A 1251 38.44 35.06 66.09
N PRO A 1252 39.51 34.23 66.07
CA PRO A 1252 40.62 34.39 65.14
C PRO A 1252 40.12 34.43 63.70
N LYS A 1253 40.64 35.36 62.88
CA LYS A 1253 40.29 35.45 61.45
C LYS A 1253 40.47 34.11 60.71
N ARG A 1254 41.48 33.32 61.10
CA ARG A 1254 41.71 31.99 60.53
C ARG A 1254 40.62 30.96 60.85
N TRP A 1255 39.93 31.05 61.99
CA TRP A 1255 38.83 30.15 62.32
C TRP A 1255 37.64 30.40 61.40
N ARG A 1256 37.30 31.68 61.18
CA ARG A 1256 36.30 32.08 60.18
C ARG A 1256 36.65 31.59 58.78
N ALA A 1257 37.89 31.82 58.33
CA ALA A 1257 38.34 31.38 57.01
C ALA A 1257 38.30 29.85 56.85
N ASN A 1258 38.77 29.10 57.84
CA ASN A 1258 38.75 27.64 57.81
C ASN A 1258 37.33 27.08 57.92
N ALA A 1259 36.44 27.67 58.73
CA ALA A 1259 35.04 27.27 58.78
C ALA A 1259 34.35 27.51 57.43
N LYS A 1260 34.61 28.65 56.76
CA LYS A 1260 34.09 28.94 55.41
C LYS A 1260 34.63 27.99 54.33
N GLY A 1261 35.88 27.57 54.44
CA GLY A 1261 36.51 26.68 53.46
C GLY A 1261 36.18 25.20 53.68
N LEU A 1262 36.21 24.74 54.93
CA LEU A 1262 36.00 23.33 55.28
C LEU A 1262 34.54 22.91 55.35
N LEU A 1263 33.59 23.85 55.49
CA LEU A 1263 32.15 23.57 55.48
C LEU A 1263 31.50 24.18 54.23
N PHE A 1264 30.64 23.40 53.58
CA PHE A 1264 29.82 23.88 52.47
C PHE A 1264 28.69 24.78 52.96
N LEU A 1265 28.07 25.53 52.05
CA LEU A 1265 27.11 26.58 52.40
C LEU A 1265 25.85 26.10 53.12
N ASN A 1266 25.48 24.83 52.98
CA ASN A 1266 24.33 24.21 53.67
C ASN A 1266 24.71 23.64 55.05
N GLU A 1267 26.01 23.54 55.36
CA GLU A 1267 26.54 22.93 56.58
C GLU A 1267 26.94 23.98 57.64
N ARG A 1268 26.91 25.27 57.29
CA ARG A 1268 27.35 26.35 58.16
C ARG A 1268 26.42 27.54 58.12
N PRO A 1269 26.41 28.37 59.18
CA PRO A 1269 25.77 29.68 59.12
C PRO A 1269 26.56 30.67 58.25
N TYR A 1270 25.97 31.85 58.07
CA TYR A 1270 26.66 32.97 57.43
C TYR A 1270 27.70 33.57 58.38
N PHE A 1271 28.93 33.66 57.89
CA PHE A 1271 30.02 34.39 58.53
C PHE A 1271 30.42 35.51 57.57
N GLU A 1272 30.62 36.72 58.06
CA GLU A 1272 31.07 37.87 57.25
C GLU A 1272 32.53 37.74 56.82
#